data_AF-A0A4P9ZA04-F1
#
_entry.id   AF-A0A4P9ZA04-F1
#
_cell.length_a   1.000
_cell.length_b   1.000
_cell.length_c   1.000
_cell.angle_alpha   90.00
_cell.angle_beta   90.00
_cell.angle_gamma   90.00
#
_symmetry.space_group_name_H-M   'P 1'
#
loop_
_entity.id
_entity.type
_entity.pdbx_description
1 polymer ?
#
loop_
_entity_poly.entity_id
_entity_poly.type
_entity_poly.pdbx_seq_one_letter_code
_entity_poly.pdbx_strand_id
1 'polypeptide(L)'
;MPEPNANAIAIEYYDPFGLFPTVHHELEPCFPIKRLHWRYDPAQPVKLIQELPVAFREEYPKRNALPAADRVYLRLMFVKADTVDEYRSQARPLVSEWLRTLVANRDAAWGIIFVGAGAGTDKRPNIGKKPFDKLQTDFAGGKQLRALELTETCIPAVARNIVRVLRRYDDEATRKTAYRGLFITLKELLCTGLTRAYVLLRAAAQVALSAGISLGSASAKASGATSATFTTGSTSATATFTSFATTLRLVDSWADLRFFGVAGRHLDALLHQVTAWCATHPPTPGADPLRLHLDLQAPLHTLYDPDAFLVPLKREPGPLPLLAVRFGLFLKRTRLLDGLARESVHEGSTVEYQAQLLHSVVQFANFALRDASIEVKEWLYAVVDHYLGTVEHQKIVAQRHDREASGVIKAAIAQIVECWADLHLVKRRVLSALAADAGYAPLDAIYALLDMSLEQKPPHRVSYAPLKDALVSEDAFFAQYDALTTRAIREYVASGRCDTADLLSIDSAMLFYRQGNYAQAHGILGAAYARFIATGWSMMGGVILETYLKCARALEQTDTPQLLPLYFQLFKLLREPLPAPLAPHQSYPSHQLHPPSLPHSYRSIHGPGDCDALFAEMHALAASLDDVYEHALLDVLDVQISPGITFNDASEAVMTVTVVNALPISFTARSVAVVLANTADDTCTISFAAENVTIGRASSTTTHLTSRVVSVGDHTVRSIVFVLADQLNLVYREEPQALPHADELVLDAHTRERASHPLYASDAPLFAAMLFALYPHPEHFHIELQNPAHVDIHQPSVDCVLRNGPDAVHNLSVAVVEACDDYGAGDTAEEQTVAHMVPKTRHTLTFRVPGDRRTVVLRARCVYESQGGQFEFCAMQTLDLCLNVSVVVNDFFRAQKVYSRFLISAVDASTPLRISGCEFTCAGGSYTVRSLHDAFSEGASVDVTDEQPLSVFYELTRAATALDAPVPAPDPASNFTPACANSPAQYPAQPRAGACFNFRLTYISLAAECHAAICAALREKLGATKLHHHYHLLASAVGSLTFCWPTYLLSGAIVATNLAEVNRHTNERLAQVLLRTDYAALADTLRGVLALDVKPAVSCEPQQLYIAVDVPELDMLHEISFEYTRKGRYAVGEPIETQLVVRSTGRWRAAVAQPGEEPGLDSREDPKGPPVDVFLVHVIEDDNWLITGMQTTRFRVNGGNGETRLLLCLLPVVLGDLALPKISVTSDKPELAMDTVVQNSLEAVLVVPQLDTITFTF
;
A
#
# COMPACT_ATOMS: atom_id res chain seq x y z
N MET A 1 -38.60 46.93 43.70
CA MET A 1 -38.57 46.02 44.87
C MET A 1 -37.90 44.75 44.39
N PRO A 2 -36.74 44.33 44.93
CA PRO A 2 -36.23 43.00 44.60
C PRO A 2 -37.26 41.99 45.10
N GLU A 3 -37.71 41.09 44.23
CA GLU A 3 -38.62 40.02 44.61
C GLU A 3 -38.05 39.26 45.83
N PRO A 4 -38.90 38.84 46.80
CA PRO A 4 -38.43 38.01 47.89
C PRO A 4 -37.78 36.76 47.28
N ASN A 5 -36.47 36.59 47.50
CA ASN A 5 -35.66 35.47 46.98
C ASN A 5 -36.51 34.20 46.87
N ALA A 6 -36.97 33.86 45.66
CA ALA A 6 -37.93 32.78 45.45
C ALA A 6 -37.42 31.41 45.94
N ASN A 7 -36.11 31.31 46.21
CA ASN A 7 -35.39 30.13 46.70
C ASN A 7 -34.87 30.23 48.15
N ALA A 8 -35.39 31.14 48.99
CA ALA A 8 -35.04 31.18 50.41
C ALA A 8 -35.79 30.10 51.22
N ILE A 9 -35.08 29.42 52.13
CA ILE A 9 -35.68 28.46 53.08
C ILE A 9 -36.49 29.22 54.13
N ALA A 10 -37.69 28.73 54.47
CA ALA A 10 -38.52 29.34 55.48
C ALA A 10 -38.23 28.76 56.89
N ILE A 11 -37.95 29.62 57.87
CA ILE A 11 -38.06 29.30 59.30
C ILE A 11 -39.40 29.84 59.79
N GLU A 12 -40.28 28.93 60.22
CA GLU A 12 -41.57 29.31 60.77
C GLU A 12 -41.43 29.58 62.27
N TYR A 13 -42.05 30.65 62.78
CA TYR A 13 -42.05 30.94 64.21
C TYR A 13 -43.44 31.30 64.72
N TYR A 14 -43.67 30.98 66.00
CA TYR A 14 -44.85 31.36 66.75
C TYR A 14 -44.45 32.22 67.94
N ASP A 15 -44.94 33.46 67.97
CA ASP A 15 -44.59 34.45 68.99
C ASP A 15 -45.84 35.03 69.69
N PRO A 16 -46.47 34.27 70.60
CA PRO A 16 -47.64 34.75 71.33
C PRO A 16 -47.32 35.89 72.33
N PHE A 17 -46.05 36.23 72.53
CA PHE A 17 -45.60 37.22 73.53
C PHE A 17 -44.94 38.47 72.91
N GLY A 18 -44.88 38.59 71.57
CA GLY A 18 -44.30 39.74 70.87
C GLY A 18 -42.80 39.93 71.11
N LEU A 19 -42.05 38.83 71.26
CA LEU A 19 -40.62 38.80 71.55
C LEU A 19 -39.73 38.81 70.30
N PHE A 20 -40.22 38.36 69.14
CA PHE A 20 -39.42 38.15 67.93
C PHE A 20 -38.68 39.42 67.46
N PRO A 21 -39.27 40.63 67.43
CA PRO A 21 -38.55 41.84 67.00
C PRO A 21 -37.29 42.14 67.82
N THR A 22 -37.28 41.77 69.11
CA THR A 22 -36.14 41.98 70.01
C THR A 22 -34.99 41.01 69.75
N VAL A 23 -35.28 39.85 69.18
CA VAL A 23 -34.29 38.81 68.85
C VAL A 23 -33.88 38.93 67.36
N HIS A 24 -34.81 39.30 66.48
CA HIS A 24 -34.61 39.41 65.04
C HIS A 24 -33.52 40.40 64.66
N HIS A 25 -33.50 41.61 65.25
CA HIS A 25 -32.49 42.63 64.94
C HIS A 25 -31.04 42.15 65.21
N GLU A 26 -30.85 41.26 66.18
CA GLU A 26 -29.54 40.68 66.51
C GLU A 26 -29.20 39.46 65.62
N LEU A 27 -30.22 38.82 65.05
CA LEU A 27 -30.09 37.65 64.18
C LEU A 27 -29.93 38.00 62.70
N GLU A 28 -30.57 39.09 62.24
CA GLU A 28 -30.54 39.59 60.86
C GLU A 28 -29.14 39.65 60.23
N PRO A 29 -28.08 40.20 60.88
CA PRO A 29 -26.74 40.24 60.29
C PRO A 29 -26.07 38.85 60.14
N CYS A 30 -26.62 37.81 60.77
CA CYS A 30 -26.12 36.45 60.68
C CYS A 30 -26.72 35.68 59.49
N PHE A 31 -27.68 36.27 58.76
CA PHE A 31 -28.31 35.71 57.57
C PHE A 31 -27.94 36.50 56.31
N PRO A 32 -27.72 35.86 55.15
CA PRO A 32 -27.77 34.41 54.89
C PRO A 32 -26.66 33.63 55.61
N ILE A 33 -26.94 32.38 55.96
CA ILE A 33 -25.97 31.56 56.70
C ILE A 33 -24.81 31.22 55.78
N LYS A 34 -23.62 31.75 56.08
CA LYS A 34 -22.38 31.45 55.33
C LYS A 34 -21.64 30.24 55.89
N ARG A 35 -21.08 29.40 55.01
CA ARG A 35 -20.22 28.24 55.31
C ARG A 35 -20.86 27.25 56.31
N LEU A 36 -22.08 26.82 56.02
CA LEU A 36 -22.76 25.82 56.84
C LEU A 36 -22.21 24.41 56.53
N HIS A 37 -21.66 23.76 57.55
CA HIS A 37 -21.14 22.40 57.46
C HIS A 37 -22.25 21.42 57.86
N TRP A 38 -22.75 20.64 56.90
CA TRP A 38 -23.89 19.75 57.11
C TRP A 38 -23.47 18.29 56.90
N ARG A 39 -23.73 17.46 57.91
CA ARG A 39 -23.53 16.00 57.88
C ARG A 39 -24.89 15.32 57.95
N TYR A 40 -25.35 14.80 56.82
CA TYR A 40 -26.67 14.20 56.69
C TYR A 40 -26.70 12.68 56.95
N ASP A 41 -25.54 12.01 56.90
CA ASP A 41 -25.39 10.58 57.16
C ASP A 41 -24.06 10.37 57.90
N PRO A 42 -24.03 9.62 59.02
CA PRO A 42 -22.79 9.33 59.73
C PRO A 42 -21.74 8.62 58.86
N ALA A 43 -22.15 7.89 57.82
CA ALA A 43 -21.22 7.23 56.90
C ALA A 43 -20.70 8.13 55.77
N GLN A 44 -21.25 9.34 55.59
CA GLN A 44 -20.92 10.24 54.48
C GLN A 44 -20.07 11.44 54.94
N PRO A 45 -19.24 12.02 54.04
CA PRO A 45 -18.44 13.20 54.37
C PRO A 45 -19.33 14.43 54.61
N VAL A 46 -18.80 15.37 55.40
CA VAL A 46 -19.47 16.66 55.69
C VAL A 46 -19.54 17.48 54.40
N LYS A 47 -20.74 17.96 54.04
CA LYS A 47 -20.94 18.87 52.89
C LYS A 47 -20.91 20.32 53.35
N LEU A 48 -20.29 21.18 52.55
CA LEU A 48 -20.21 22.62 52.78
C LEU A 48 -21.25 23.35 51.92
N ILE A 49 -22.16 24.10 52.55
CA ILE A 49 -23.08 25.02 51.88
C ILE A 49 -22.48 26.42 52.00
N GLN A 50 -22.15 27.05 50.86
CA GLN A 50 -21.46 28.34 50.83
C GLN A 50 -22.32 29.47 51.40
N GLU A 51 -23.56 29.60 50.91
CA GLU A 51 -24.53 30.57 51.40
C GLU A 51 -25.94 29.97 51.39
N LEU A 52 -26.63 30.02 52.53
CA LEU A 52 -28.01 29.55 52.69
C LEU A 52 -28.94 30.74 52.99
N PRO A 53 -29.78 31.18 52.04
CA PRO A 53 -30.75 32.23 52.26
C PRO A 53 -31.91 31.69 53.11
N VAL A 54 -32.23 32.41 54.18
CA VAL A 54 -33.27 32.03 55.14
C VAL A 54 -34.23 33.20 55.31
N ALA A 55 -35.53 32.91 55.29
CA ALA A 55 -36.61 33.86 55.52
C ALA A 55 -37.44 33.43 56.74
N PHE A 56 -37.76 34.37 57.63
CA PHE A 56 -38.64 34.10 58.77
C PHE A 56 -40.11 34.32 58.39
N ARG A 57 -40.99 33.38 58.75
CA ARG A 57 -42.44 33.47 58.52
C ARG A 57 -43.20 33.20 59.81
N GLU A 58 -44.19 34.02 60.15
CA GLU A 58 -44.99 33.80 61.35
C GLU A 58 -46.12 32.79 61.07
N GLU A 59 -46.24 31.74 61.90
CA GLU A 59 -47.26 30.69 61.78
C GLU A 59 -48.13 30.64 63.06
N TYR A 60 -49.45 30.48 62.89
CA TYR A 60 -50.41 30.42 64.00
C TYR A 60 -51.04 29.02 64.13
N PRO A 61 -51.17 28.45 65.34
CA PRO A 61 -51.77 27.13 65.53
C PRO A 61 -53.29 27.16 65.24
N LYS A 62 -53.68 26.73 64.03
CA LYS A 62 -55.08 26.56 63.61
C LYS A 62 -55.41 25.07 63.43
N ARG A 63 -56.55 24.61 63.95
CA ARG A 63 -56.98 23.18 63.93
C ARG A 63 -57.10 22.54 62.53
N ASN A 64 -57.26 23.35 61.47
CA ASN A 64 -57.48 22.88 60.08
C ASN A 64 -56.77 23.74 59.02
N ALA A 65 -55.59 24.30 59.30
CA ALA A 65 -54.81 24.92 58.23
C ALA A 65 -54.14 23.82 57.37
N LEU A 66 -54.54 23.74 56.09
CA LEU A 66 -53.82 22.95 55.08
C LEU A 66 -52.33 23.35 55.08
N PRO A 67 -51.39 22.39 54.91
CA PRO A 67 -49.97 22.65 54.99
C PRO A 67 -49.56 23.68 53.92
N ALA A 68 -49.17 24.87 54.37
CA ALA A 68 -48.56 25.87 53.51
C ALA A 68 -47.03 25.67 53.50
N ALA A 69 -46.48 25.57 52.29
CA ALA A 69 -45.07 25.59 51.91
C ALA A 69 -44.20 24.34 52.19
N ASP A 70 -43.77 23.68 51.09
CA ASP A 70 -42.81 22.55 50.98
C ASP A 70 -41.37 22.88 51.46
N ARG A 71 -41.11 24.01 52.12
CA ARG A 71 -39.77 24.54 52.41
C ARG A 71 -39.53 24.96 53.86
N VAL A 72 -40.15 24.27 54.81
CA VAL A 72 -40.05 24.56 56.25
C VAL A 72 -39.28 23.46 56.95
N TYR A 73 -38.08 23.77 57.46
CA TYR A 73 -37.22 22.79 58.13
C TYR A 73 -37.00 23.06 59.62
N LEU A 74 -37.38 24.25 60.12
CA LEU A 74 -37.27 24.62 61.53
C LEU A 74 -38.48 25.44 61.97
N ARG A 75 -39.09 25.04 63.09
CA ARG A 75 -40.15 25.78 63.79
C ARG A 75 -39.66 26.31 65.12
N LEU A 76 -39.90 27.59 65.40
CA LEU A 76 -39.49 28.23 66.65
C LEU A 76 -40.69 28.71 67.46
N MET A 77 -40.62 28.59 68.78
CA MET A 77 -41.57 29.24 69.69
C MET A 77 -40.84 30.17 70.65
N PHE A 78 -41.32 31.40 70.75
CA PHE A 78 -40.80 32.36 71.72
C PHE A 78 -41.66 32.32 72.98
N VAL A 79 -41.02 32.20 74.14
CA VAL A 79 -41.70 32.03 75.44
C VAL A 79 -41.16 33.01 76.48
N LYS A 80 -42.06 33.61 77.25
CA LYS A 80 -41.73 34.43 78.42
C LYS A 80 -42.44 33.90 79.66
N ALA A 81 -41.77 33.88 80.81
CA ALA A 81 -42.40 33.74 82.12
C ALA A 81 -41.51 34.38 83.18
N ASP A 82 -42.06 35.30 83.98
CA ASP A 82 -41.30 35.96 85.05
C ASP A 82 -41.42 35.16 86.37
N THR A 83 -42.52 34.42 86.56
CA THR A 83 -42.76 33.54 87.72
C THR A 83 -43.10 32.09 87.33
N VAL A 84 -42.96 31.15 88.27
CA VAL A 84 -43.28 29.72 88.04
C VAL A 84 -44.79 29.50 87.86
N ASP A 85 -45.61 30.34 88.48
CA ASP A 85 -47.08 30.26 88.38
C ASP A 85 -47.59 30.80 87.04
N GLU A 86 -46.97 31.87 86.52
CA GLU A 86 -47.18 32.33 85.14
C GLU A 86 -46.78 31.26 84.12
N TYR A 87 -45.64 30.58 84.35
CA TYR A 87 -45.24 29.48 83.49
C TYR A 87 -46.27 28.35 83.49
N ARG A 88 -46.79 27.94 84.66
CA ARG A 88 -47.77 26.84 84.76
C ARG A 88 -49.13 27.19 84.16
N SER A 89 -49.57 28.44 84.29
CA SER A 89 -50.91 28.89 83.86
C SER A 89 -50.96 29.36 82.40
N GLN A 90 -49.91 30.01 81.89
CA GLN A 90 -49.92 30.64 80.56
C GLN A 90 -48.96 29.95 79.58
N ALA A 91 -47.67 29.84 79.91
CA ALA A 91 -46.67 29.34 78.96
C ALA A 91 -46.78 27.84 78.67
N ARG A 92 -46.93 27.01 79.71
CA ARG A 92 -46.99 25.54 79.59
C ARG A 92 -48.16 25.01 78.72
N PRO A 93 -49.41 25.50 78.83
CA PRO A 93 -50.49 25.07 77.94
C PRO A 93 -50.26 25.51 76.48
N LEU A 94 -49.76 26.72 76.24
CA LEU A 94 -49.45 27.20 74.88
C LEU A 94 -48.35 26.37 74.21
N VAL A 95 -47.28 26.07 74.95
CA VAL A 95 -46.19 25.20 74.45
C VAL A 95 -46.70 23.81 74.13
N SER A 96 -47.55 23.24 74.98
CA SER A 96 -48.13 21.90 74.77
C SER A 96 -49.05 21.86 73.54
N GLU A 97 -49.84 22.91 73.30
CA GLU A 97 -50.74 23.00 72.14
C GLU A 97 -49.97 23.24 70.83
N TRP A 98 -48.96 24.11 70.86
CA TRP A 98 -48.07 24.35 69.72
C TRP A 98 -47.34 23.07 69.31
N LEU A 99 -46.75 22.36 70.28
CA LEU A 99 -46.08 21.07 70.03
C LEU A 99 -47.04 20.02 69.46
N ARG A 100 -48.28 19.97 69.95
CA ARG A 100 -49.29 19.01 69.46
C ARG A 100 -49.83 19.33 68.06
N THR A 101 -49.95 20.61 67.69
CA THR A 101 -50.65 21.03 66.46
C THR A 101 -49.71 21.35 65.29
N LEU A 102 -48.56 21.96 65.57
CA LEU A 102 -47.61 22.43 64.55
C LEU A 102 -46.30 21.63 64.50
N VAL A 103 -46.04 20.78 65.48
CA VAL A 103 -44.79 19.99 65.55
C VAL A 103 -45.05 18.49 65.45
N ALA A 104 -46.05 17.96 66.17
CA ALA A 104 -46.45 16.55 66.07
C ALA A 104 -46.89 16.20 64.64
N ASN A 105 -46.43 15.05 64.14
CA ASN A 105 -46.65 14.57 62.77
C ASN A 105 -46.16 15.50 61.64
N ARG A 106 -45.20 16.41 61.91
CA ARG A 106 -44.57 17.24 60.87
C ARG A 106 -43.06 16.98 60.79
N ASP A 107 -42.51 17.11 59.57
CA ASP A 107 -41.11 16.76 59.24
C ASP A 107 -40.11 17.92 59.46
N ALA A 108 -40.30 18.74 60.50
CA ALA A 108 -39.43 19.88 60.82
C ALA A 108 -38.83 19.76 62.23
N ALA A 109 -37.61 20.28 62.42
CA ALA A 109 -37.05 20.46 63.75
C ALA A 109 -37.80 21.56 64.50
N TRP A 110 -37.71 21.54 65.84
CA TRP A 110 -38.37 22.53 66.68
C TRP A 110 -37.43 23.07 67.76
N GLY A 111 -37.61 24.34 68.13
CA GLY A 111 -36.86 24.99 69.20
C GLY A 111 -37.72 25.96 70.01
N ILE A 112 -37.45 26.05 71.31
CA ILE A 112 -38.11 26.99 72.22
C ILE A 112 -37.08 28.00 72.70
N ILE A 113 -37.31 29.28 72.42
CA ILE A 113 -36.47 30.39 72.85
C ILE A 113 -37.14 31.05 74.06
N PHE A 114 -36.58 30.82 75.23
CA PHE A 114 -37.04 31.43 76.47
C PHE A 114 -36.36 32.78 76.71
N VAL A 115 -37.15 33.85 76.77
CA VAL A 115 -36.66 35.23 76.92
C VAL A 115 -36.90 35.73 78.36
N GLY A 116 -35.85 35.76 79.18
CA GLY A 116 -35.89 36.14 80.61
C GLY A 116 -35.64 37.63 80.90
N ALA A 117 -36.06 38.12 82.07
CA ALA A 117 -36.07 39.55 82.42
C ALA A 117 -34.69 40.20 82.69
N GLY A 118 -33.63 39.44 83.01
CA GLY A 118 -32.26 39.96 83.17
C GLY A 118 -31.43 39.20 84.22
N ALA A 119 -30.10 39.37 84.23
CA ALA A 119 -29.18 38.69 85.16
C ALA A 119 -29.21 39.25 86.60
N GLY A 120 -29.60 40.52 86.77
CA GLY A 120 -29.64 41.21 88.07
C GLY A 120 -30.79 40.80 89.01
N THR A 121 -31.87 40.20 88.51
CA THR A 121 -33.00 39.72 89.33
C THR A 121 -32.75 38.33 89.95
N ASP A 122 -31.62 37.69 89.60
CA ASP A 122 -31.29 36.30 89.96
C ASP A 122 -30.52 36.16 91.29
N LYS A 123 -30.28 37.26 92.03
CA LYS A 123 -29.49 37.31 93.28
C LYS A 123 -30.28 37.07 94.59
N ARG A 124 -31.58 36.75 94.54
CA ARG A 124 -32.34 36.36 95.74
C ARG A 124 -32.41 34.83 95.88
N PRO A 125 -31.98 34.22 97.00
CA PRO A 125 -32.05 32.79 97.18
C PRO A 125 -33.46 32.40 97.65
N ASN A 126 -34.38 32.16 96.72
CA ASN A 126 -35.64 31.48 97.04
C ASN A 126 -35.54 30.01 96.65
N ILE A 127 -35.90 29.12 97.57
CA ILE A 127 -35.86 27.64 97.54
C ILE A 127 -36.85 27.02 96.50
N GLY A 128 -37.24 27.77 95.46
CA GLY A 128 -38.10 27.32 94.37
C GLY A 128 -37.36 27.17 93.04
N LYS A 129 -37.64 26.10 92.27
CA LYS A 129 -37.08 25.91 90.91
C LYS A 129 -37.42 27.11 90.01
N LYS A 130 -36.46 27.65 89.26
CA LYS A 130 -36.68 28.80 88.36
C LYS A 130 -37.62 28.42 87.19
N PRO A 131 -38.32 29.39 86.57
CA PRO A 131 -39.23 29.11 85.44
C PRO A 131 -38.54 28.39 84.27
N PHE A 132 -37.31 28.78 83.95
CA PHE A 132 -36.50 28.14 82.92
C PHE A 132 -36.15 26.69 83.26
N ASP A 133 -35.68 26.41 84.50
CA ASP A 133 -35.36 25.06 84.96
C ASP A 133 -36.61 24.16 84.95
N LYS A 134 -37.79 24.76 85.21
CA LYS A 134 -39.07 24.06 85.16
C LYS A 134 -39.50 23.73 83.73
N LEU A 135 -39.34 24.67 82.79
CA LEU A 135 -39.54 24.46 81.36
C LEU A 135 -38.61 23.37 80.82
N GLN A 136 -37.34 23.38 81.22
CA GLN A 136 -36.38 22.33 80.88
C GLN A 136 -36.77 20.98 81.50
N THR A 137 -37.22 20.94 82.75
CA THR A 137 -37.68 19.68 83.37
C THR A 137 -38.92 19.09 82.66
N ASP A 138 -39.84 19.95 82.21
CA ASP A 138 -41.09 19.52 81.58
C ASP A 138 -40.89 19.08 80.11
N PHE A 139 -39.98 19.75 79.37
CA PHE A 139 -39.81 19.61 77.91
C PHE A 139 -38.39 19.24 77.42
N ALA A 140 -37.40 18.96 78.27
CA ALA A 140 -36.07 18.46 77.85
C ALA A 140 -35.93 16.91 77.98
N GLY A 141 -37.03 16.22 78.30
CA GLY A 141 -37.07 14.77 78.58
C GLY A 141 -38.17 14.34 79.57
N GLY A 142 -39.02 15.27 80.01
CA GLY A 142 -40.05 15.07 81.03
C GLY A 142 -41.31 14.35 80.56
N LYS A 143 -42.24 14.10 81.50
CA LYS A 143 -43.52 13.40 81.29
C LYS A 143 -44.40 14.01 80.20
N GLN A 144 -44.27 15.31 79.91
CA GLN A 144 -45.12 16.00 78.93
C GLN A 144 -44.75 15.68 77.47
N LEU A 145 -43.47 15.56 77.14
CA LEU A 145 -43.04 15.10 75.81
C LEU A 145 -43.46 13.66 75.53
N ARG A 146 -43.33 12.78 76.54
CA ARG A 146 -43.75 11.37 76.44
C ARG A 146 -45.26 11.21 76.26
N ALA A 147 -46.05 12.10 76.86
CA ALA A 147 -47.51 12.13 76.69
C ALA A 147 -47.97 12.66 75.31
N LEU A 148 -47.06 13.27 74.55
CA LEU A 148 -47.30 13.78 73.19
C LEU A 148 -46.74 12.85 72.10
N GLU A 149 -46.26 11.64 72.47
CA GLU A 149 -45.64 10.65 71.57
C GLU A 149 -44.44 11.16 70.76
N LEU A 150 -43.86 12.30 71.15
CA LEU A 150 -42.65 12.88 70.57
C LEU A 150 -41.39 12.21 71.16
N THR A 151 -41.20 10.91 70.92
CA THR A 151 -39.96 10.21 71.24
C THR A 151 -39.16 9.94 69.97
N GLU A 152 -38.14 10.77 69.73
CA GLU A 152 -37.28 10.66 68.54
C GLU A 152 -36.23 9.56 68.73
N THR A 153 -36.24 8.55 67.86
CA THR A 153 -35.38 7.36 67.91
C THR A 153 -34.00 7.57 67.28
N CYS A 154 -33.64 8.76 66.80
CA CYS A 154 -32.34 9.01 66.18
C CYS A 154 -31.93 10.48 66.38
N ILE A 155 -31.34 10.84 67.53
CA ILE A 155 -30.29 11.89 67.77
C ILE A 155 -30.15 12.10 69.31
N PRO A 156 -28.94 12.24 69.91
CA PRO A 156 -28.73 12.04 71.35
C PRO A 156 -29.04 13.21 72.31
N ALA A 157 -29.71 14.30 71.93
CA ALA A 157 -29.76 15.48 72.84
C ALA A 157 -31.03 16.35 72.76
N VAL A 158 -32.16 15.84 73.25
CA VAL A 158 -33.39 16.64 73.53
C VAL A 158 -33.10 17.86 74.43
N ALA A 159 -32.03 17.83 75.23
CA ALA A 159 -31.61 18.91 76.11
C ALA A 159 -31.18 20.21 75.40
N ARG A 160 -30.94 20.20 74.08
CA ARG A 160 -30.48 21.37 73.30
C ARG A 160 -31.58 22.14 72.55
N ASN A 161 -32.83 21.69 72.57
CA ASN A 161 -33.94 22.34 71.84
C ASN A 161 -34.48 23.59 72.56
N ILE A 162 -34.03 23.85 73.78
CA ILE A 162 -34.51 24.95 74.62
C ILE A 162 -33.32 25.88 74.90
N VAL A 163 -33.42 27.13 74.45
CA VAL A 163 -32.35 28.13 74.61
C VAL A 163 -32.84 29.28 75.47
N ARG A 164 -32.00 29.74 76.40
CA ARG A 164 -32.27 30.93 77.23
C ARG A 164 -31.58 32.15 76.66
N VAL A 165 -32.32 33.23 76.47
CA VAL A 165 -31.82 34.56 76.13
C VAL A 165 -32.38 35.55 77.14
N LEU A 166 -31.62 36.59 77.50
CA LEU A 166 -32.07 37.64 78.41
C LEU A 166 -32.47 38.90 77.62
N ARG A 167 -33.48 39.62 78.11
CA ARG A 167 -33.87 40.94 77.57
C ARG A 167 -32.83 42.02 77.85
N ARG A 168 -32.09 41.87 78.95
CA ARG A 168 -31.03 42.79 79.38
C ARG A 168 -29.84 41.97 79.90
N TYR A 169 -28.67 42.25 79.35
CA TYR A 169 -27.39 41.70 79.78
C TYR A 169 -26.60 42.78 80.50
N ASP A 170 -25.85 42.39 81.53
CA ASP A 170 -25.04 43.31 82.33
C ASP A 170 -23.81 43.81 81.55
N ASP A 171 -23.35 43.03 80.56
CA ASP A 171 -22.18 43.33 79.73
C ASP A 171 -22.40 42.95 78.26
N GLU A 172 -21.85 43.75 77.33
CA GLU A 172 -21.98 43.53 75.89
C GLU A 172 -21.28 42.26 75.42
N ALA A 173 -20.16 41.86 76.04
CA ALA A 173 -19.48 40.63 75.68
C ALA A 173 -20.32 39.40 76.07
N THR A 174 -21.00 39.44 77.23
CA THR A 174 -21.93 38.38 77.64
C THR A 174 -23.16 38.29 76.72
N ARG A 175 -23.69 39.42 76.27
CA ARG A 175 -24.77 39.49 75.26
C ARG A 175 -24.34 38.83 73.95
N LYS A 176 -23.21 39.27 73.38
CA LYS A 176 -22.69 38.72 72.11
C LYS A 176 -22.40 37.22 72.21
N THR A 177 -21.89 36.75 73.35
CA THR A 177 -21.65 35.32 73.59
C THR A 177 -22.95 34.52 73.64
N ALA A 178 -23.99 35.05 74.28
CA ALA A 178 -25.29 34.39 74.36
C ALA A 178 -26.00 34.32 72.99
N TYR A 179 -25.98 35.40 72.20
CA TYR A 179 -26.56 35.42 70.84
C TYR A 179 -25.73 34.59 69.84
N ARG A 180 -24.40 34.53 69.99
CA ARG A 180 -23.57 33.55 69.25
C ARG A 180 -23.95 32.12 69.60
N GLY A 181 -24.17 31.83 70.88
CA GLY A 181 -24.68 30.55 71.35
C GLY A 181 -26.04 30.21 70.74
N LEU A 182 -26.99 31.15 70.75
CA LEU A 182 -28.30 31.02 70.11
C LEU A 182 -28.15 30.72 68.61
N PHE A 183 -27.30 31.44 67.89
CA PHE A 183 -27.06 31.22 66.47
C PHE A 183 -26.45 29.85 66.17
N ILE A 184 -25.52 29.37 67.02
CA ILE A 184 -24.98 28.00 66.93
C ILE A 184 -26.10 26.98 67.13
N THR A 185 -26.96 27.17 68.12
CA THR A 185 -28.08 26.25 68.36
C THR A 185 -29.10 26.29 67.21
N LEU A 186 -29.41 27.47 66.65
CA LEU A 186 -30.27 27.59 65.48
C LEU A 186 -29.68 26.87 64.25
N LYS A 187 -28.35 26.96 64.05
CA LYS A 187 -27.64 26.21 63.00
C LYS A 187 -27.74 24.70 63.24
N GLU A 188 -27.48 24.23 64.47
CA GLU A 188 -27.61 22.82 64.84
C GLU A 188 -29.05 22.33 64.59
N LEU A 189 -30.07 23.06 65.06
CA LEU A 189 -31.48 22.72 64.89
C LEU A 189 -31.88 22.69 63.41
N LEU A 190 -31.46 23.68 62.62
CA LEU A 190 -31.70 23.68 61.17
C LEU A 190 -31.05 22.47 60.49
N CYS A 191 -29.80 22.14 60.82
CA CYS A 191 -29.14 20.94 60.32
C CYS A 191 -29.85 19.66 60.75
N THR A 192 -30.39 19.58 61.97
CA THR A 192 -31.18 18.42 62.41
C THR A 192 -32.49 18.29 61.65
N GLY A 193 -33.19 19.40 61.39
CA GLY A 193 -34.42 19.41 60.60
C GLY A 193 -34.19 18.97 59.16
N LEU A 194 -33.12 19.49 58.54
CA LEU A 194 -32.69 19.07 57.21
C LEU A 194 -32.30 17.59 57.15
N THR A 195 -31.59 17.09 58.16
CA THR A 195 -31.19 15.68 58.23
C THR A 195 -32.40 14.78 58.41
N ARG A 196 -33.38 15.18 59.22
CA ARG A 196 -34.63 14.45 59.43
C ARG A 196 -35.45 14.38 58.14
N ALA A 197 -35.68 15.51 57.48
CA ALA A 197 -36.39 15.56 56.20
C ALA A 197 -35.71 14.68 55.15
N TYR A 198 -34.37 14.74 55.07
CA TYR A 198 -33.59 13.90 54.17
C TYR A 198 -33.71 12.40 54.47
N VAL A 199 -33.54 11.98 55.74
CA VAL A 199 -33.60 10.56 56.13
C VAL A 199 -34.99 9.98 55.86
N LEU A 200 -36.06 10.75 56.13
CA LEU A 200 -37.43 10.32 55.85
C LEU A 200 -37.70 10.18 54.35
N LEU A 201 -37.31 11.18 53.55
CA LEU A 201 -37.47 11.12 52.08
C LEU A 201 -36.63 10.02 51.45
N ARG A 202 -35.39 9.80 51.95
CA ARG A 202 -34.51 8.72 51.49
C ARG A 202 -35.05 7.35 51.88
N ALA A 203 -35.53 7.17 53.11
CA ALA A 203 -36.14 5.92 53.55
C ALA A 203 -37.40 5.61 52.73
N ALA A 204 -38.25 6.61 52.48
CA ALA A 204 -39.43 6.47 51.63
C ALA A 204 -39.06 6.09 50.18
N ALA A 205 -38.05 6.74 49.60
CA ALA A 205 -37.56 6.41 48.25
C ALA A 205 -36.92 5.02 48.19
N GLN A 206 -36.14 4.62 49.20
CA GLN A 206 -35.44 3.34 49.25
C GLN A 206 -36.38 2.16 49.51
N VAL A 207 -37.41 2.35 50.35
CA VAL A 207 -38.50 1.38 50.52
C VAL A 207 -39.24 1.19 49.20
N ALA A 208 -39.56 2.27 48.49
CA ALA A 208 -40.21 2.21 47.18
C ALA A 208 -39.35 1.55 46.07
N LEU A 209 -38.02 1.70 46.12
CA LEU A 209 -37.06 1.02 45.24
C LEU A 209 -36.88 -0.48 45.59
N SER A 210 -36.87 -0.83 46.87
CA SER A 210 -36.69 -2.21 47.37
C SER A 210 -37.92 -3.09 47.22
N ALA A 211 -39.11 -2.50 47.10
CA ALA A 211 -40.38 -3.20 46.89
C ALA A 211 -40.52 -3.86 45.50
N GLY A 212 -39.44 -3.91 44.70
CA GLY A 212 -39.36 -4.75 43.50
C GLY A 212 -40.52 -4.55 42.54
N ILE A 213 -40.70 -3.34 42.02
CA ILE A 213 -41.72 -3.12 41.01
C ILE A 213 -41.15 -3.52 39.64
N SER A 214 -41.24 -4.81 39.32
CA SER A 214 -41.34 -5.21 37.92
C SER A 214 -42.66 -4.65 37.40
N LEU A 215 -42.60 -3.69 36.46
CA LEU A 215 -43.77 -3.31 35.65
C LEU A 215 -44.07 -4.47 34.70
N GLY A 216 -44.70 -5.52 35.22
CA GLY A 216 -45.29 -6.59 34.43
C GLY A 216 -46.50 -6.06 33.68
N SER A 217 -46.50 -6.26 32.36
CA SER A 217 -47.58 -5.93 31.44
C SER A 217 -48.94 -6.40 31.95
N ALA A 218 -49.83 -5.46 32.27
CA ALA A 218 -51.26 -5.75 32.40
C ALA A 218 -51.94 -5.38 31.08
N SER A 219 -52.22 -6.40 30.25
CA SER A 219 -53.08 -6.30 29.09
C SER A 219 -54.47 -5.79 29.51
N ALA A 220 -54.85 -4.59 29.07
CA ALA A 220 -56.22 -4.09 29.17
C ALA A 220 -56.92 -4.19 27.80
N LYS A 221 -57.63 -5.31 27.58
CA LYS A 221 -58.77 -5.34 26.66
C LYS A 221 -59.99 -4.87 27.45
N ALA A 222 -60.44 -3.63 27.26
CA ALA A 222 -61.83 -3.22 27.47
C ALA A 222 -62.10 -1.83 26.87
N SER A 223 -62.92 -1.83 25.81
CA SER A 223 -63.86 -0.80 25.35
C SER A 223 -63.70 0.66 25.83
N GLY A 224 -63.34 1.53 24.88
CA GLY A 224 -64.05 2.79 24.60
C GLY A 224 -64.25 3.77 25.75
N ALA A 225 -63.19 4.46 26.17
CA ALA A 225 -63.25 5.83 26.72
C ALA A 225 -61.85 6.47 26.76
N THR A 226 -61.66 7.46 25.89
CA THR A 226 -60.89 8.73 26.02
C THR A 226 -59.67 8.83 26.96
N SER A 227 -58.56 9.31 26.35
CA SER A 227 -57.33 9.89 26.93
C SER A 227 -56.30 8.94 27.56
N ALA A 228 -55.02 9.08 27.16
CA ALA A 228 -53.88 8.40 27.77
C ALA A 228 -53.65 8.96 29.18
N THR A 229 -54.41 8.41 30.12
CA THR A 229 -54.43 8.85 31.51
C THR A 229 -53.88 7.77 32.42
N PHE A 230 -53.22 8.19 33.50
CA PHE A 230 -52.92 7.34 34.65
C PHE A 230 -54.24 6.72 35.17
N THR A 231 -54.56 5.48 34.80
CA THR A 231 -55.69 4.76 35.40
C THR A 231 -55.15 3.96 36.58
N THR A 232 -55.41 4.47 37.79
CA THR A 232 -55.06 3.84 39.06
C THR A 232 -55.99 2.64 39.34
N GLY A 233 -55.84 1.58 38.55
CA GLY A 233 -56.61 0.34 38.71
C GLY A 233 -55.89 -0.78 39.46
N SER A 234 -54.56 -0.71 39.63
CA SER A 234 -53.78 -1.75 40.29
C SER A 234 -52.91 -1.21 41.43
N THR A 235 -52.77 -2.00 42.49
CA THR A 235 -51.94 -1.72 43.69
C THR A 235 -50.45 -1.49 43.37
N SER A 236 -49.98 -1.88 42.18
CA SER A 236 -48.62 -1.66 41.69
C SER A 236 -48.40 -0.26 41.08
N ALA A 237 -49.43 0.31 40.44
CA ALA A 237 -49.36 1.63 39.78
C ALA A 237 -49.36 2.80 40.78
N THR A 238 -50.07 2.65 41.90
CA THR A 238 -50.09 3.62 43.00
C THR A 238 -48.75 3.66 43.76
N ALA A 239 -48.06 2.52 43.89
CA ALA A 239 -46.74 2.45 44.51
C ALA A 239 -45.65 3.11 43.64
N THR A 240 -45.67 2.90 42.32
CA THR A 240 -44.76 3.56 41.36
C THR A 240 -44.97 5.07 41.30
N PHE A 241 -46.23 5.52 41.31
CA PHE A 241 -46.56 6.95 41.36
C PHE A 241 -46.04 7.63 42.63
N THR A 242 -46.25 6.98 43.78
CA THR A 242 -45.77 7.49 45.08
C THR A 242 -44.24 7.52 45.14
N SER A 243 -43.56 6.54 44.53
CA SER A 243 -42.10 6.51 44.35
C SER A 243 -41.58 7.67 43.50
N PHE A 244 -42.26 7.95 42.38
CA PHE A 244 -41.92 9.04 41.48
C PHE A 244 -42.09 10.41 42.17
N ALA A 245 -43.23 10.62 42.84
CA ALA A 245 -43.54 11.86 43.56
C ALA A 245 -42.57 12.11 44.74
N THR A 246 -42.19 11.07 45.48
CA THR A 246 -41.22 11.17 46.58
C THR A 246 -39.80 11.47 46.08
N THR A 247 -39.39 10.88 44.96
CA THR A 247 -38.10 11.18 44.31
C THR A 247 -38.06 12.62 43.78
N LEU A 248 -39.18 13.13 43.24
CA LEU A 248 -39.28 14.52 42.79
C LEU A 248 -39.20 15.53 43.95
N ARG A 249 -39.82 15.22 45.10
CA ARG A 249 -39.66 16.01 46.34
C ARG A 249 -38.22 15.97 46.89
N LEU A 250 -37.53 14.85 46.71
CA LEU A 250 -36.11 14.73 47.05
C LEU A 250 -35.24 15.61 46.15
N VAL A 251 -35.51 15.66 44.84
CA VAL A 251 -34.84 16.57 43.89
C VAL A 251 -35.03 18.02 44.32
N ASP A 252 -36.27 18.42 44.64
CA ASP A 252 -36.59 19.79 45.11
C ASP A 252 -35.84 20.12 46.40
N SER A 253 -35.79 19.19 47.36
CA SER A 253 -35.05 19.37 48.62
C SER A 253 -33.55 19.55 48.42
N TRP A 254 -32.95 18.81 47.47
CA TRP A 254 -31.53 18.97 47.14
C TRP A 254 -31.26 20.28 46.39
N ALA A 255 -32.18 20.73 45.54
CA ALA A 255 -32.10 22.00 44.84
C ALA A 255 -32.20 23.19 45.81
N ASP A 256 -33.09 23.10 46.80
CA ASP A 256 -33.25 24.14 47.85
C ASP A 256 -31.99 24.31 48.71
N LEU A 257 -31.21 23.23 48.86
CA LEU A 257 -29.92 23.22 49.55
C LEU A 257 -28.73 23.54 48.63
N ARG A 258 -28.98 23.95 47.39
CA ARG A 258 -27.98 24.27 46.37
C ARG A 258 -27.04 23.11 46.02
N PHE A 259 -27.46 21.87 46.26
CA PHE A 259 -26.77 20.67 45.80
C PHE A 259 -27.28 20.25 44.42
N PHE A 260 -27.21 21.19 43.47
CA PHE A 260 -27.78 21.03 42.14
C PHE A 260 -27.23 19.81 41.38
N GLY A 261 -25.97 19.40 41.60
CA GLY A 261 -25.42 18.19 40.97
C GLY A 261 -26.00 16.87 41.51
N VAL A 262 -26.45 16.85 42.77
CA VAL A 262 -27.17 15.69 43.34
C VAL A 262 -28.61 15.68 42.86
N ALA A 263 -29.26 16.84 42.85
CA ALA A 263 -30.59 17.02 42.30
C ALA A 263 -30.66 16.61 40.82
N GLY A 264 -29.66 17.01 40.02
CA GLY A 264 -29.53 16.66 38.60
C GLY A 264 -29.45 15.15 38.36
N ARG A 265 -28.64 14.40 39.12
CA ARG A 265 -28.56 12.93 38.97
C ARG A 265 -29.90 12.22 39.21
N HIS A 266 -30.64 12.65 40.23
CA HIS A 266 -31.95 12.11 40.51
C HIS A 266 -32.98 12.53 39.45
N LEU A 267 -32.90 13.77 38.96
CA LEU A 267 -33.77 14.25 37.88
C LEU A 267 -33.50 13.52 36.56
N ASP A 268 -32.25 13.22 36.24
CA ASP A 268 -31.85 12.48 35.04
C ASP A 268 -32.37 11.04 35.08
N ALA A 269 -32.33 10.40 36.25
CA ALA A 269 -32.95 9.10 36.45
C ALA A 269 -34.47 9.14 36.24
N LEU A 270 -35.15 10.19 36.73
CA LEU A 270 -36.59 10.39 36.49
C LEU A 270 -36.89 10.64 35.00
N LEU A 271 -36.08 11.46 34.33
CA LEU A 271 -36.23 11.74 32.90
C LEU A 271 -36.07 10.44 32.09
N HIS A 272 -35.06 9.63 32.39
CA HIS A 272 -34.81 8.34 31.73
C HIS A 272 -35.98 7.37 31.93
N GLN A 273 -36.54 7.30 33.14
CA GLN A 273 -37.73 6.49 33.43
C GLN A 273 -38.94 6.95 32.62
N VAL A 274 -39.18 8.26 32.55
CA VAL A 274 -40.29 8.83 31.76
C VAL A 274 -40.07 8.61 30.26
N THR A 275 -38.85 8.75 29.74
CA THR A 275 -38.56 8.50 28.32
C THR A 275 -38.75 7.03 27.95
N ALA A 276 -38.30 6.09 28.80
CA ALA A 276 -38.54 4.66 28.60
C ALA A 276 -40.03 4.33 28.63
N TRP A 277 -40.80 5.04 29.47
CA TRP A 277 -42.25 4.87 29.53
C TRP A 277 -42.95 5.39 28.27
N CYS A 278 -42.58 6.58 27.77
CA CYS A 278 -43.11 7.09 26.51
C CYS A 278 -42.80 6.17 25.30
N ALA A 279 -41.65 5.50 25.29
CA ALA A 279 -41.29 4.56 24.23
C ALA A 279 -42.16 3.30 24.20
N THR A 280 -42.68 2.88 25.36
CA THR A 280 -43.54 1.69 25.49
C THR A 280 -45.03 1.99 25.32
N HIS A 281 -45.43 3.25 25.48
CA HIS A 281 -46.82 3.72 25.40
C HIS A 281 -46.91 5.01 24.58
N PRO A 282 -46.94 4.94 23.24
CA PRO A 282 -47.04 6.12 22.39
C PRO A 282 -48.38 6.85 22.62
N PRO A 283 -48.40 8.19 22.64
CA PRO A 283 -49.63 8.96 22.82
C PRO A 283 -50.59 8.70 21.64
N THR A 284 -51.89 8.54 21.92
CA THR A 284 -52.90 8.41 20.87
C THR A 284 -53.06 9.74 20.12
N PRO A 285 -53.07 9.73 18.77
CA PRO A 285 -53.28 10.94 17.98
C PRO A 285 -54.68 11.50 18.26
N GLY A 286 -54.75 12.75 18.71
CA GLY A 286 -56.01 13.47 18.95
C GLY A 286 -56.48 13.61 20.40
N ALA A 287 -55.72 13.13 21.41
CA ALA A 287 -55.97 13.52 22.79
C ALA A 287 -55.42 14.94 23.03
N ASP A 288 -56.31 15.91 23.32
CA ASP A 288 -56.03 17.35 23.44
C ASP A 288 -54.61 17.64 24.00
N PRO A 289 -53.65 17.99 23.14
CA PRO A 289 -52.35 18.43 23.60
C PRO A 289 -52.58 19.81 24.19
N LEU A 290 -52.47 19.93 25.51
CA LEU A 290 -52.17 21.18 26.22
C LEU A 290 -52.58 22.44 25.42
N ARG A 291 -53.84 22.92 25.56
CA ARG A 291 -54.17 24.32 25.25
C ARG A 291 -53.38 25.22 26.20
N LEU A 292 -52.08 25.31 26.00
CA LEU A 292 -51.26 26.30 26.63
C LEU A 292 -51.69 27.60 25.97
N HIS A 293 -52.41 28.45 26.70
CA HIS A 293 -52.50 29.86 26.36
C HIS A 293 -51.09 30.44 26.51
N LEU A 294 -50.28 30.28 25.46
CA LEU A 294 -48.88 30.69 25.41
C LEU A 294 -48.85 32.15 24.99
N ASP A 295 -48.43 33.02 25.89
CA ASP A 295 -47.95 34.34 25.48
C ASP A 295 -46.54 34.18 24.91
N LEU A 296 -46.45 34.01 23.59
CA LEU A 296 -45.21 33.74 22.86
C LEU A 296 -44.20 34.92 22.89
N GLN A 297 -44.55 36.05 23.51
CA GLN A 297 -43.72 37.27 23.55
C GLN A 297 -42.95 37.48 24.85
N ALA A 298 -43.27 36.77 25.94
CA ALA A 298 -42.60 36.96 27.23
C ALA A 298 -41.43 35.97 27.47
N PRO A 299 -40.49 36.28 28.39
CA PRO A 299 -39.36 35.40 28.67
C PRO A 299 -39.79 34.05 29.28
N LEU A 300 -39.24 32.94 28.78
CA LEU A 300 -39.59 31.59 29.24
C LEU A 300 -39.37 31.38 30.76
N HIS A 301 -38.39 32.06 31.35
CA HIS A 301 -38.11 31.98 32.79
C HIS A 301 -39.19 32.64 33.67
N THR A 302 -39.92 33.62 33.13
CA THR A 302 -41.03 34.29 33.82
C THR A 302 -42.40 33.65 33.54
N LEU A 303 -42.56 32.98 32.40
CA LEU A 303 -43.87 32.52 31.93
C LEU A 303 -44.33 31.18 32.53
N TYR A 304 -43.39 30.30 32.89
CA TYR A 304 -43.73 28.92 33.24
C TYR A 304 -43.06 28.50 34.54
N ASP A 305 -43.84 28.52 35.62
CA ASP A 305 -43.46 27.84 36.85
C ASP A 305 -43.42 26.32 36.59
N PRO A 306 -42.25 25.65 36.61
CA PRO A 306 -42.16 24.21 36.42
C PRO A 306 -42.97 23.47 37.48
N ASP A 307 -43.15 24.05 38.66
CA ASP A 307 -44.01 23.47 39.68
C ASP A 307 -45.48 23.50 39.26
N ALA A 308 -45.95 24.46 38.46
CA ALA A 308 -47.34 24.50 37.96
C ALA A 308 -47.72 23.23 37.16
N PHE A 309 -46.81 22.73 36.33
CA PHE A 309 -46.99 21.49 35.56
C PHE A 309 -46.86 20.22 36.41
N LEU A 310 -46.23 20.33 37.58
CA LEU A 310 -45.90 19.22 38.47
C LEU A 310 -46.73 19.23 39.77
N VAL A 311 -47.57 20.25 40.01
CA VAL A 311 -48.49 20.32 41.17
C VAL A 311 -49.43 19.11 41.23
N PRO A 312 -50.03 18.64 40.12
CA PRO A 312 -50.92 17.49 40.18
C PRO A 312 -50.20 16.21 40.64
N LEU A 313 -48.90 16.07 40.34
CA LEU A 313 -48.05 14.97 40.83
C LEU A 313 -47.78 15.03 42.33
N LYS A 314 -47.87 16.21 42.95
CA LYS A 314 -47.56 16.42 44.37
C LYS A 314 -48.77 16.21 45.29
N ARG A 315 -50.01 16.26 44.77
CA ARG A 315 -51.21 16.45 45.62
C ARG A 315 -52.25 15.32 45.60
N GLU A 316 -52.43 14.51 44.55
CA GLU A 316 -53.34 13.34 44.55
C GLU A 316 -53.17 12.46 43.29
N PRO A 317 -53.58 11.17 43.29
CA PRO A 317 -53.48 10.29 42.12
C PRO A 317 -54.60 10.60 41.12
N GLY A 318 -54.31 11.44 40.14
CA GLY A 318 -55.21 11.79 39.03
C GLY A 318 -54.65 11.42 37.65
N PRO A 319 -55.50 11.43 36.61
CA PRO A 319 -55.11 11.17 35.23
C PRO A 319 -54.15 12.27 34.71
N LEU A 320 -52.88 11.92 34.45
CA LEU A 320 -51.82 12.88 34.10
C LEU A 320 -51.42 12.82 32.61
N PRO A 321 -51.33 13.96 31.92
CA PRO A 321 -50.79 14.03 30.56
C PRO A 321 -49.25 13.90 30.57
N LEU A 322 -48.73 12.80 30.03
CA LEU A 322 -47.29 12.47 29.97
C LEU A 322 -46.43 13.57 29.31
N LEU A 323 -46.98 14.27 28.31
CA LEU A 323 -46.30 15.37 27.63
C LEU A 323 -46.06 16.57 28.57
N ALA A 324 -47.03 16.91 29.41
CA ALA A 324 -46.92 17.99 30.39
C ALA A 324 -45.90 17.67 31.48
N VAL A 325 -45.85 16.41 31.94
CA VAL A 325 -44.87 15.94 32.92
C VAL A 325 -43.45 16.03 32.36
N ARG A 326 -43.24 15.54 31.13
CA ARG A 326 -41.93 15.62 30.47
C ARG A 326 -41.49 17.05 30.21
N PHE A 327 -42.43 17.94 29.86
CA PHE A 327 -42.17 19.37 29.74
C PHE A 327 -41.79 20.03 31.08
N GLY A 328 -42.52 19.74 32.15
CA GLY A 328 -42.21 20.23 33.50
C GLY A 328 -40.84 19.75 33.99
N LEU A 329 -40.49 18.49 33.75
CA LEU A 329 -39.16 17.94 34.08
C LEU A 329 -38.04 18.58 33.24
N PHE A 330 -38.29 18.81 31.94
CA PHE A 330 -37.36 19.54 31.08
C PHE A 330 -37.09 20.96 31.60
N LEU A 331 -38.14 21.72 31.94
CA LEU A 331 -37.98 23.07 32.52
C LEU A 331 -37.27 23.05 33.87
N LYS A 332 -37.49 22.02 34.71
CA LYS A 332 -36.70 21.84 35.94
C LYS A 332 -35.23 21.58 35.62
N ARG A 333 -34.94 20.72 34.65
CA ARG A 333 -33.57 20.38 34.25
C ARG A 333 -32.82 21.60 33.74
N THR A 334 -33.42 22.40 32.86
CA THR A 334 -32.77 23.61 32.33
C THR A 334 -32.51 24.64 33.43
N ARG A 335 -33.44 24.83 34.38
CA ARG A 335 -33.24 25.70 35.55
C ARG A 335 -32.13 25.20 36.49
N LEU A 336 -32.01 23.90 36.71
CA LEU A 336 -30.93 23.34 37.53
C LEU A 336 -29.56 23.53 36.87
N LEU A 337 -29.47 23.32 35.55
CA LEU A 337 -28.22 23.50 34.80
C LEU A 337 -27.80 24.97 34.72
N ASP A 338 -28.76 25.88 34.53
CA ASP A 338 -28.52 27.34 34.61
C ASP A 338 -28.07 27.75 36.03
N GLY A 339 -28.71 27.20 37.07
CA GLY A 339 -28.27 27.37 38.46
C GLY A 339 -26.83 26.89 38.72
N LEU A 340 -26.47 25.71 38.20
CA LEU A 340 -25.11 25.16 38.27
C LEU A 340 -24.09 26.05 37.56
N ALA A 341 -24.43 26.57 36.38
CA ALA A 341 -23.57 27.49 35.65
C ALA A 341 -23.30 28.76 36.46
N ARG A 342 -24.34 29.36 37.07
CA ARG A 342 -24.21 30.59 37.86
C ARG A 342 -23.43 30.42 39.17
N GLU A 343 -23.50 29.26 39.80
CA GLU A 343 -22.79 28.99 41.07
C GLU A 343 -21.37 28.45 40.88
N SER A 344 -21.02 28.00 39.67
CA SER A 344 -19.70 27.44 39.39
C SER A 344 -18.60 28.51 39.47
N VAL A 345 -17.53 28.20 40.22
CA VAL A 345 -16.36 29.09 40.37
C VAL A 345 -15.38 28.93 39.20
N HIS A 346 -15.35 27.74 38.59
CA HIS A 346 -14.47 27.43 37.48
C HIS A 346 -15.18 27.67 36.14
N GLU A 347 -14.59 28.53 35.31
CA GLU A 347 -15.12 28.84 33.97
C GLU A 347 -15.34 27.57 33.11
N GLY A 348 -14.49 26.55 33.27
CA GLY A 348 -14.65 25.28 32.55
C GLY A 348 -15.95 24.56 32.88
N SER A 349 -16.30 24.46 34.17
CA SER A 349 -17.56 23.85 34.61
C SER A 349 -18.78 24.66 34.17
N THR A 350 -18.67 26.00 34.14
CA THR A 350 -19.72 26.86 33.61
C THR A 350 -20.04 26.52 32.14
N VAL A 351 -19.00 26.39 31.30
CA VAL A 351 -19.15 26.07 29.88
C VAL A 351 -19.72 24.65 29.70
N GLU A 352 -19.29 23.68 30.50
CA GLU A 352 -19.83 22.31 30.48
C GLU A 352 -21.32 22.26 30.81
N TYR A 353 -21.78 22.98 31.84
CA TYR A 353 -23.20 23.00 32.21
C TYR A 353 -24.06 23.70 31.14
N GLN A 354 -23.53 24.75 30.50
CA GLN A 354 -24.20 25.40 29.38
C GLN A 354 -24.28 24.50 28.14
N ALA A 355 -23.24 23.71 27.85
CA ALA A 355 -23.27 22.69 26.79
C ALA A 355 -24.34 21.62 27.07
N GLN A 356 -24.42 21.12 28.31
CA GLN A 356 -25.45 20.16 28.73
C GLN A 356 -26.87 20.73 28.66
N LEU A 357 -27.03 22.03 28.94
CA LEU A 357 -28.30 22.73 28.83
C LEU A 357 -28.77 22.72 27.37
N LEU A 358 -27.95 23.22 26.44
CA LEU A 358 -28.31 23.26 25.02
C LEU A 358 -28.55 21.86 24.44
N HIS A 359 -27.74 20.87 24.83
CA HIS A 359 -27.97 19.49 24.43
C HIS A 359 -29.34 18.96 24.91
N SER A 360 -29.75 19.31 26.13
CA SER A 360 -31.07 18.96 26.68
C SER A 360 -32.20 19.62 25.87
N VAL A 361 -32.00 20.85 25.36
CA VAL A 361 -32.94 21.54 24.48
C VAL A 361 -33.06 20.82 23.14
N VAL A 362 -31.94 20.43 22.51
CA VAL A 362 -31.93 19.67 21.24
C VAL A 362 -32.66 18.34 21.37
N GLN A 363 -32.38 17.58 22.44
CA GLN A 363 -33.05 16.30 22.71
C GLN A 363 -34.57 16.48 22.88
N PHE A 364 -34.99 17.51 23.61
CA PHE A 364 -36.40 17.82 23.80
C PHE A 364 -37.07 18.26 22.49
N ALA A 365 -36.41 19.10 21.70
CA ALA A 365 -36.92 19.57 20.41
C ALA A 365 -37.13 18.43 19.41
N ASN A 366 -36.17 17.51 19.29
CA ASN A 366 -36.29 16.33 18.44
C ASN A 366 -37.43 15.39 18.89
N PHE A 367 -37.72 15.33 20.19
CA PHE A 367 -38.88 14.60 20.69
C PHE A 367 -40.19 15.30 20.34
N ALA A 368 -40.28 16.62 20.58
CA ALA A 368 -41.47 17.41 20.30
C ALA A 368 -41.86 17.37 18.81
N LEU A 369 -40.88 17.30 17.90
CA LEU A 369 -41.11 17.25 16.45
C LEU A 369 -41.84 16.00 15.92
N ARG A 370 -41.83 14.86 16.64
CA ARG A 370 -42.29 13.57 16.08
C ARG A 370 -43.80 13.48 15.86
N ASP A 371 -44.62 14.19 16.64
CA ASP A 371 -46.10 14.15 16.58
C ASP A 371 -46.75 15.52 16.94
N ALA A 372 -46.11 16.63 16.56
CA ALA A 372 -46.55 17.97 16.97
C ALA A 372 -47.74 18.52 16.17
N SER A 373 -48.73 19.06 16.89
CA SER A 373 -49.71 19.99 16.32
C SER A 373 -49.03 21.28 15.84
N ILE A 374 -49.70 22.05 14.98
CA ILE A 374 -49.17 23.30 14.40
C ILE A 374 -48.77 24.30 15.51
N GLU A 375 -49.57 24.39 16.58
CA GLU A 375 -49.31 25.24 17.75
C GLU A 375 -48.03 24.82 18.50
N VAL A 376 -47.77 23.51 18.60
CA VAL A 376 -46.54 22.98 19.23
C VAL A 376 -45.32 23.23 18.34
N LYS A 377 -45.46 23.13 17.01
CA LYS A 377 -44.40 23.48 16.04
C LYS A 377 -44.05 24.97 16.15
N GLU A 378 -45.05 25.84 16.21
CA GLU A 378 -44.88 27.29 16.37
C GLU A 378 -44.23 27.66 17.70
N TRP A 379 -44.71 27.08 18.80
CA TRP A 379 -44.11 27.26 20.12
C TRP A 379 -42.66 26.76 20.16
N LEU A 380 -42.38 25.60 19.56
CA LEU A 380 -41.03 25.05 19.51
C LEU A 380 -40.07 26.01 18.79
N TYR A 381 -40.51 26.63 17.69
CA TYR A 381 -39.72 27.64 16.99
C TYR A 381 -39.37 28.82 17.89
N ALA A 382 -40.35 29.34 18.64
CA ALA A 382 -40.14 30.45 19.58
C ALA A 382 -39.22 30.08 20.75
N VAL A 383 -39.34 28.85 21.28
CA VAL A 383 -38.46 28.33 22.35
C VAL A 383 -37.03 28.24 21.88
N VAL A 384 -36.81 27.66 20.69
CA VAL A 384 -35.47 27.55 20.11
C VAL A 384 -34.89 28.94 19.86
N ASP A 385 -35.70 29.89 19.39
CA ASP A 385 -35.26 31.28 19.19
C ASP A 385 -34.80 31.95 20.49
N HIS A 386 -35.51 31.73 21.61
CA HIS A 386 -35.13 32.25 22.93
C HIS A 386 -33.74 31.74 23.39
N TYR A 387 -33.49 30.43 23.27
CA TYR A 387 -32.21 29.85 23.70
C TYR A 387 -31.04 30.26 22.79
N LEU A 388 -31.27 30.40 21.48
CA LEU A 388 -30.29 30.95 20.53
C LEU A 388 -30.00 32.44 20.79
N GLY A 389 -30.99 33.20 21.27
CA GLY A 389 -30.89 34.62 21.59
C GLY A 389 -30.28 34.96 22.95
N THR A 390 -29.92 33.96 23.76
CA THR A 390 -29.43 34.19 25.13
C THR A 390 -27.98 34.76 25.11
N VAL A 391 -27.80 35.95 25.71
CA VAL A 391 -26.56 36.75 25.67
C VAL A 391 -25.33 35.99 26.23
N GLU A 392 -25.55 35.09 27.19
CA GLU A 392 -24.48 34.31 27.84
C GLU A 392 -23.84 33.32 26.86
N HIS A 393 -24.63 32.60 26.07
CA HIS A 393 -24.12 31.69 25.04
C HIS A 393 -23.35 32.44 23.96
N GLN A 394 -23.83 33.62 23.56
CA GLN A 394 -23.17 34.48 22.56
C GLN A 394 -21.80 34.99 23.04
N LYS A 395 -21.69 35.38 24.32
CA LYS A 395 -20.42 35.80 24.92
C LYS A 395 -19.39 34.65 24.99
N ILE A 396 -19.83 33.44 25.35
CA ILE A 396 -18.96 32.26 25.44
C ILE A 396 -18.36 31.92 24.07
N VAL A 397 -19.19 31.96 23.00
CA VAL A 397 -18.74 31.65 21.64
C VAL A 397 -17.93 32.79 21.02
N ALA A 398 -18.23 34.06 21.31
CA ALA A 398 -17.45 35.20 20.80
C ALA A 398 -16.02 35.23 21.34
N GLN A 399 -15.79 34.77 22.58
CA GLN A 399 -14.46 34.72 23.21
C GLN A 399 -13.66 33.46 22.84
N ARG A 400 -14.07 32.72 21.81
CA ARG A 400 -13.47 31.43 21.41
C ARG A 400 -12.02 31.53 20.93
N HIS A 401 -11.63 32.65 20.31
CA HIS A 401 -10.28 32.85 19.75
C HIS A 401 -9.27 33.40 20.77
N ASP A 402 -9.75 34.10 21.82
CA ASP A 402 -8.89 34.78 22.80
C ASP A 402 -8.45 33.87 23.97
N ARG A 403 -9.00 32.65 24.05
CA ARG A 403 -8.76 31.74 25.18
C ARG A 403 -7.69 30.70 24.84
N GLU A 404 -6.51 30.83 25.45
CA GLU A 404 -5.50 29.76 25.61
C GLU A 404 -6.04 28.64 26.53
N ALA A 405 -7.18 28.05 26.18
CA ALA A 405 -7.92 27.15 27.07
C ALA A 405 -7.50 25.68 26.92
N SER A 406 -7.61 24.94 28.03
CA SER A 406 -7.42 23.48 28.08
C SER A 406 -8.32 22.74 27.09
N GLY A 407 -7.89 21.57 26.62
CA GLY A 407 -8.62 20.79 25.60
C GLY A 407 -10.08 20.50 25.96
N VAL A 408 -10.40 20.39 27.26
CA VAL A 408 -11.77 20.16 27.76
C VAL A 408 -12.70 21.33 27.45
N ILE A 409 -12.23 22.57 27.63
CA ILE A 409 -13.02 23.78 27.35
C ILE A 409 -13.25 23.93 25.84
N LYS A 410 -12.23 23.62 25.02
CA LYS A 410 -12.37 23.64 23.55
C LYS A 410 -13.43 22.63 23.07
N ALA A 411 -13.45 21.42 23.64
CA ALA A 411 -14.46 20.41 23.34
C ALA A 411 -15.87 20.86 23.76
N ALA A 412 -16.02 21.45 24.95
CA ALA A 412 -17.30 21.95 25.43
C ALA A 412 -17.83 23.13 24.58
N ILE A 413 -16.95 24.04 24.12
CA ILE A 413 -17.32 25.12 23.18
C ILE A 413 -17.72 24.52 21.83
N ALA A 414 -16.99 23.53 21.31
CA ALA A 414 -17.37 22.85 20.07
C ALA A 414 -18.75 22.18 20.17
N GLN A 415 -19.05 21.55 21.32
CA GLN A 415 -20.36 20.96 21.59
C GLN A 415 -21.49 22.01 21.66
N ILE A 416 -21.23 23.20 22.22
CA ILE A 416 -22.19 24.32 22.21
C ILE A 416 -22.50 24.76 20.78
N VAL A 417 -21.46 24.91 19.95
CA VAL A 417 -21.60 25.31 18.54
C VAL A 417 -22.31 24.21 17.72
N GLU A 418 -22.02 22.94 17.98
CA GLU A 418 -22.75 21.80 17.39
C GLU A 418 -24.25 21.84 17.77
N CYS A 419 -24.56 22.09 19.06
CA CYS A 419 -25.95 22.21 19.50
C CYS A 419 -26.67 23.42 18.87
N TRP A 420 -25.97 24.53 18.59
CA TRP A 420 -26.55 25.64 17.84
C TRP A 420 -26.91 25.24 16.42
N ALA A 421 -26.03 24.51 15.73
CA ALA A 421 -26.30 24.01 14.39
C ALA A 421 -27.52 23.07 14.39
N ASP A 422 -27.61 22.15 15.36
CA ASP A 422 -28.76 21.26 15.54
C ASP A 422 -30.06 22.03 15.77
N LEU A 423 -30.04 23.09 16.59
CA LEU A 423 -31.18 23.96 16.83
C LEU A 423 -31.60 24.74 15.58
N HIS A 424 -30.65 25.21 14.77
CA HIS A 424 -30.93 25.82 13.48
C HIS A 424 -31.57 24.83 12.49
N LEU A 425 -31.14 23.57 12.48
CA LEU A 425 -31.80 22.51 11.71
C LEU A 425 -33.20 22.18 12.23
N VAL A 426 -33.44 22.21 13.54
CA VAL A 426 -34.79 22.10 14.12
C VAL A 426 -35.67 23.24 13.60
N LYS A 427 -35.19 24.48 13.59
CA LYS A 427 -35.93 25.62 13.00
C LYS A 427 -36.20 25.41 11.51
N ARG A 428 -35.23 24.90 10.75
CA ARG A 428 -35.38 24.55 9.31
C ARG A 428 -36.48 23.51 9.12
N ARG A 429 -36.47 22.43 9.92
CA ARG A 429 -37.46 21.34 9.86
C ARG A 429 -38.87 21.82 10.22
N VAL A 430 -38.99 22.61 11.30
CA VAL A 430 -40.27 23.22 11.68
C VAL A 430 -40.80 24.10 10.55
N LEU A 431 -39.94 24.94 9.96
CA LEU A 431 -40.31 25.82 8.85
C LEU A 431 -40.77 25.01 7.63
N SER A 432 -40.03 23.96 7.25
CA SER A 432 -40.41 23.09 6.13
C SER A 432 -41.72 22.34 6.38
N ALA A 433 -41.96 21.88 7.61
CA ALA A 433 -43.20 21.20 7.98
C ALA A 433 -44.40 22.15 7.96
N LEU A 434 -44.23 23.39 8.43
CA LEU A 434 -45.28 24.43 8.35
C LEU A 434 -45.52 24.89 6.91
N ALA A 435 -44.47 24.94 6.08
CA ALA A 435 -44.57 25.27 4.66
C ALA A 435 -45.32 24.19 3.87
N ALA A 436 -45.06 22.91 4.16
CA ALA A 436 -45.82 21.79 3.60
C ALA A 436 -47.31 21.84 4.01
N ASP A 437 -47.59 22.14 5.28
CA ASP A 437 -48.96 22.34 5.79
C ASP A 437 -49.65 23.58 5.14
N ALA A 438 -48.86 24.53 4.62
CA ALA A 438 -49.34 25.72 3.89
C ALA A 438 -49.46 25.51 2.36
N GLY A 439 -49.08 24.34 1.84
CA GLY A 439 -49.20 23.98 0.42
C GLY A 439 -47.96 24.26 -0.45
N TYR A 440 -46.82 24.60 0.13
CA TYR A 440 -45.55 24.72 -0.60
C TYR A 440 -44.91 23.34 -0.83
N ALA A 441 -44.20 23.16 -1.94
CA ALA A 441 -43.52 21.90 -2.24
C ALA A 441 -42.36 21.65 -1.25
N PRO A 442 -42.24 20.46 -0.64
CA PRO A 442 -41.13 20.16 0.25
C PRO A 442 -39.79 20.18 -0.52
N LEU A 443 -38.75 20.72 0.13
CA LEU A 443 -37.41 20.94 -0.44
C LEU A 443 -36.37 19.87 -0.07
N ASP A 444 -36.60 19.11 1.01
CA ASP A 444 -35.57 18.21 1.54
C ASP A 444 -35.31 17.06 0.56
N ALA A 445 -34.20 17.14 -0.19
CA ALA A 445 -33.77 16.17 -1.20
C ALA A 445 -33.60 14.74 -0.63
N ILE A 446 -33.34 14.62 0.67
CA ILE A 446 -33.14 13.34 1.39
C ILE A 446 -34.48 12.64 1.71
N TYR A 447 -35.61 13.37 1.77
CA TYR A 447 -36.93 12.81 2.11
C TYR A 447 -37.89 12.67 0.93
N ALA A 448 -37.47 13.02 -0.30
CA ALA A 448 -38.25 12.72 -1.51
C ALA A 448 -38.49 11.20 -1.74
N LEU A 449 -37.88 10.33 -0.93
CA LEU A 449 -38.07 8.88 -0.91
C LEU A 449 -39.07 8.36 0.16
N LEU A 450 -39.60 9.21 1.05
CA LEU A 450 -40.50 8.78 2.12
C LEU A 450 -41.83 9.54 2.08
N ASP A 451 -42.84 8.84 1.56
CA ASP A 451 -44.30 9.02 1.65
C ASP A 451 -44.86 10.45 1.75
N MET A 452 -45.50 10.86 0.66
CA MET A 452 -46.42 11.99 0.64
C MET A 452 -47.75 11.64 1.34
N SER A 453 -48.15 12.41 2.35
CA SER A 453 -49.52 12.38 2.85
C SER A 453 -50.39 13.30 1.99
N LEU A 454 -51.32 12.72 1.22
CA LEU A 454 -52.22 13.37 0.26
C LEU A 454 -53.40 14.17 0.87
N GLU A 455 -53.32 14.58 2.14
CA GLU A 455 -54.43 15.30 2.79
C GLU A 455 -54.16 16.81 2.86
N GLN A 456 -54.87 17.59 2.04
CA GLN A 456 -54.95 19.05 2.16
C GLN A 456 -55.69 19.41 3.46
N LYS A 457 -54.95 19.82 4.49
CA LYS A 457 -55.51 20.42 5.70
C LYS A 457 -55.63 21.95 5.53
N PRO A 458 -56.65 22.59 6.13
CA PRO A 458 -56.85 24.03 5.99
C PRO A 458 -55.68 24.80 6.64
N PRO A 459 -55.27 25.96 6.06
CA PRO A 459 -54.15 26.74 6.57
C PRO A 459 -54.48 27.26 7.97
N HIS A 460 -53.71 26.83 8.97
CA HIS A 460 -53.74 27.42 10.30
C HIS A 460 -53.00 28.76 10.30
N ARG A 461 -53.55 29.77 11.00
CA ARG A 461 -52.91 31.08 11.16
C ARG A 461 -51.81 31.00 12.20
N VAL A 462 -50.56 31.04 11.75
CA VAL A 462 -49.38 31.23 12.60
C VAL A 462 -49.43 32.63 13.23
N SER A 463 -49.15 32.73 14.53
CA SER A 463 -49.27 33.96 15.34
C SER A 463 -47.91 34.65 15.59
N TYR A 464 -46.81 33.92 15.55
CA TYR A 464 -45.44 34.37 15.84
C TYR A 464 -44.85 35.15 14.66
N ALA A 465 -44.42 36.38 14.91
CA ALA A 465 -44.05 37.35 13.87
C ALA A 465 -42.92 36.86 12.91
N PRO A 466 -41.79 36.31 13.39
CA PRO A 466 -40.73 35.82 12.49
C PRO A 466 -41.16 34.68 11.56
N LEU A 467 -42.07 33.81 12.00
CA LEU A 467 -42.61 32.73 11.15
C LEU A 467 -43.64 33.27 10.15
N LYS A 468 -44.41 34.28 10.55
CA LYS A 468 -45.36 34.95 9.67
C LYS A 468 -44.65 35.60 8.49
N ASP A 469 -43.52 36.26 8.74
CA ASP A 469 -42.71 36.91 7.70
C ASP A 469 -42.06 35.87 6.75
N ALA A 470 -41.63 34.72 7.29
CA ALA A 470 -41.01 33.64 6.51
C ALA A 470 -41.99 32.87 5.62
N LEU A 471 -43.30 32.88 5.91
CA LEU A 471 -44.33 32.14 5.19
C LEU A 471 -45.25 33.07 4.35
N VAL A 472 -44.82 34.31 4.06
CA VAL A 472 -45.59 35.26 3.24
C VAL A 472 -45.59 34.86 1.75
N SER A 473 -44.46 34.37 1.24
CA SER A 473 -44.29 33.95 -0.15
C SER A 473 -43.32 32.77 -0.26
N GLU A 474 -43.37 32.07 -1.39
CA GLU A 474 -42.45 30.94 -1.67
C GLU A 474 -40.98 31.41 -1.67
N ASP A 475 -40.70 32.60 -2.22
CA ASP A 475 -39.37 33.21 -2.21
C ASP A 475 -38.90 33.60 -0.80
N ALA A 476 -39.80 34.10 0.06
CA ALA A 476 -39.47 34.43 1.45
C ALA A 476 -39.17 33.16 2.26
N PHE A 477 -39.89 32.08 1.98
CA PHE A 477 -39.61 30.76 2.54
C PHE A 477 -38.24 30.24 2.10
N PHE A 478 -37.94 30.27 0.79
CA PHE A 478 -36.63 29.84 0.28
C PHE A 478 -35.48 30.67 0.86
N ALA A 479 -35.63 31.99 0.95
CA ALA A 479 -34.61 32.88 1.54
C ALA A 479 -34.37 32.55 3.02
N GLN A 480 -35.43 32.30 3.80
CA GLN A 480 -35.29 31.95 5.20
C GLN A 480 -34.73 30.52 5.38
N TYR A 481 -35.12 29.58 4.51
CA TYR A 481 -34.59 28.21 4.50
C TYR A 481 -33.09 28.20 4.18
N ASP A 482 -32.65 28.98 3.19
CA ASP A 482 -31.24 29.14 2.84
C ASP A 482 -30.46 29.84 3.97
N ALA A 483 -31.01 30.91 4.56
CA ALA A 483 -30.38 31.61 5.68
C ALA A 483 -30.15 30.68 6.90
N LEU A 484 -31.12 29.81 7.22
CA LEU A 484 -30.98 28.81 8.28
C LEU A 484 -29.96 27.73 7.93
N THR A 485 -29.96 27.25 6.69
CA THR A 485 -29.04 26.20 6.21
C THR A 485 -27.59 26.72 6.16
N THR A 486 -27.37 27.90 5.60
CA THR A 486 -26.06 28.57 5.57
C THR A 486 -25.51 28.81 6.98
N ARG A 487 -26.37 29.17 7.93
CA ARG A 487 -25.96 29.36 9.33
C ARG A 487 -25.59 28.03 10.00
N ALA A 488 -26.37 26.97 9.79
CA ALA A 488 -26.05 25.64 10.28
C ALA A 488 -24.73 25.11 9.69
N ILE A 489 -24.46 25.32 8.39
CA ILE A 489 -23.20 24.95 7.74
C ILE A 489 -22.01 25.65 8.43
N ARG A 490 -22.09 26.97 8.64
CA ARG A 490 -21.02 27.74 9.31
C ARG A 490 -20.74 27.22 10.71
N GLU A 491 -21.79 26.88 11.46
CA GLU A 491 -21.68 26.36 12.82
C GLU A 491 -21.13 24.93 12.83
N TYR A 492 -21.54 24.04 11.92
CA TYR A 492 -20.97 22.69 11.82
C TYR A 492 -19.50 22.68 11.42
N VAL A 493 -19.10 23.50 10.45
CA VAL A 493 -17.69 23.70 10.10
C VAL A 493 -16.91 24.21 11.32
N ALA A 494 -17.47 25.17 12.05
CA ALA A 494 -16.88 25.68 13.27
C ALA A 494 -16.82 24.62 14.39
N SER A 495 -17.69 23.61 14.42
CA SER A 495 -17.65 22.51 15.39
C SER A 495 -16.68 21.36 15.01
N GLY A 496 -16.21 21.32 13.75
CA GLY A 496 -15.39 20.24 13.19
C GLY A 496 -16.19 19.11 12.51
N ARG A 497 -17.53 19.23 12.45
CA ARG A 497 -18.43 18.27 11.78
C ARG A 497 -18.56 18.60 10.28
N CYS A 498 -17.47 18.37 9.54
CA CYS A 498 -17.42 18.73 8.12
C CYS A 498 -18.37 17.87 7.26
N ASP A 499 -18.50 16.57 7.55
CA ASP A 499 -19.35 15.66 6.77
C ASP A 499 -20.83 16.08 6.76
N THR A 500 -21.35 16.54 7.91
CA THR A 500 -22.73 17.05 7.99
C THR A 500 -22.87 18.40 7.32
N ALA A 501 -21.84 19.25 7.38
CA ALA A 501 -21.82 20.51 6.64
C ALA A 501 -21.82 20.27 5.12
N ASP A 502 -21.11 19.25 4.65
CA ASP A 502 -21.07 18.85 3.24
C ASP A 502 -22.43 18.35 2.77
N LEU A 503 -23.11 17.51 3.56
CA LEU A 503 -24.46 17.05 3.26
C LEU A 503 -25.44 18.23 3.13
N LEU A 504 -25.37 19.20 4.05
CA LEU A 504 -26.18 20.40 4.00
C LEU A 504 -25.82 21.32 2.82
N SER A 505 -24.55 21.32 2.40
CA SER A 505 -24.13 22.06 1.20
C SER A 505 -24.75 21.47 -0.07
N ILE A 506 -24.93 20.14 -0.12
CA ILE A 506 -25.65 19.47 -1.23
C ILE A 506 -27.13 19.86 -1.22
N ASP A 507 -27.78 19.88 -0.04
CA ASP A 507 -29.17 20.37 0.08
C ASP A 507 -29.32 21.80 -0.48
N SER A 508 -28.39 22.70 -0.13
CA SER A 508 -28.34 24.06 -0.70
C SER A 508 -28.10 24.06 -2.22
N ALA A 509 -27.20 23.21 -2.73
CA ALA A 509 -26.93 23.10 -4.16
C ALA A 509 -28.14 22.59 -4.95
N MET A 510 -28.89 21.63 -4.40
CA MET A 510 -30.13 21.13 -4.99
C MET A 510 -31.22 22.20 -5.00
N LEU A 511 -31.29 23.05 -3.96
CA LEU A 511 -32.18 24.21 -3.92
C LEU A 511 -31.81 25.23 -5.01
N PHE A 512 -30.52 25.56 -5.19
CA PHE A 512 -30.06 26.44 -6.26
C PHE A 512 -30.34 25.87 -7.65
N TYR A 513 -30.18 24.56 -7.84
CA TYR A 513 -30.55 23.87 -9.08
C TYR A 513 -32.04 24.04 -9.40
N ARG A 514 -32.93 23.89 -8.41
CA ARG A 514 -34.38 24.07 -8.58
C ARG A 514 -34.78 25.52 -8.85
N GLN A 515 -34.02 26.49 -8.34
CA GLN A 515 -34.21 27.93 -8.62
C GLN A 515 -33.64 28.37 -9.98
N GLY A 516 -33.02 27.46 -10.75
CA GLY A 516 -32.38 27.77 -12.04
C GLY A 516 -31.04 28.49 -11.90
N ASN A 517 -30.46 28.58 -10.69
CA ASN A 517 -29.15 29.16 -10.45
C ASN A 517 -28.05 28.11 -10.63
N TYR A 518 -27.85 27.67 -11.88
CA TYR A 518 -26.93 26.57 -12.21
C TYR A 518 -25.47 26.88 -11.87
N ALA A 519 -25.05 28.15 -11.88
CA ALA A 519 -23.67 28.54 -11.59
C ALA A 519 -23.28 28.28 -10.13
N GLN A 520 -24.16 28.61 -9.18
CA GLN A 520 -23.91 28.34 -7.75
C GLN A 520 -24.02 26.84 -7.44
N ALA A 521 -24.97 26.14 -8.06
CA ALA A 521 -25.09 24.69 -7.92
C ALA A 521 -23.83 23.96 -8.43
N HIS A 522 -23.32 24.33 -9.62
CA HIS A 522 -22.13 23.72 -10.22
C HIS A 522 -20.90 23.84 -9.32
N GLY A 523 -20.65 25.03 -8.74
CA GLY A 523 -19.51 25.26 -7.85
C GLY A 523 -19.54 24.41 -6.58
N ILE A 524 -20.72 24.20 -5.99
CA ILE A 524 -20.88 23.40 -4.76
C ILE A 524 -20.82 21.90 -5.07
N LEU A 525 -21.54 21.44 -6.10
CA LEU A 525 -21.60 20.03 -6.48
C LEU A 525 -20.23 19.50 -6.92
N GLY A 526 -19.40 20.34 -7.55
CA GLY A 526 -18.07 19.98 -8.04
C GLY A 526 -17.13 19.42 -6.98
N ALA A 527 -17.09 20.04 -5.79
CA ALA A 527 -16.28 19.58 -4.68
C ALA A 527 -16.92 18.40 -3.90
N ALA A 528 -18.23 18.21 -4.05
CA ALA A 528 -19.01 17.24 -3.28
C ALA A 528 -18.95 15.83 -3.91
N TYR A 529 -19.19 15.66 -5.21
CA TYR A 529 -19.31 14.32 -5.81
C TYR A 529 -18.05 13.47 -5.60
N ALA A 530 -16.85 14.05 -5.76
CA ALA A 530 -15.59 13.34 -5.63
C ALA A 530 -15.38 12.77 -4.23
N ARG A 531 -15.78 13.54 -3.20
CA ARG A 531 -15.68 13.14 -1.79
C ARG A 531 -16.68 12.04 -1.44
N PHE A 532 -17.91 12.11 -1.95
CA PHE A 532 -18.92 11.07 -1.74
C PHE A 532 -18.57 9.75 -2.43
N ILE A 533 -17.96 9.81 -3.61
CA ILE A 533 -17.45 8.61 -4.30
C ILE A 533 -16.27 8.01 -3.51
N ALA A 534 -15.33 8.84 -3.04
CA ALA A 534 -14.19 8.38 -2.23
C ALA A 534 -14.59 7.76 -0.88
N THR A 535 -15.70 8.22 -0.28
CA THR A 535 -16.22 7.69 1.00
C THR A 535 -17.13 6.47 0.84
N GLY A 536 -17.34 5.97 -0.38
CA GLY A 536 -18.12 4.75 -0.66
C GLY A 536 -19.62 4.97 -0.81
N TRP A 537 -20.11 6.21 -0.85
CA TRP A 537 -21.53 6.53 -1.08
C TRP A 537 -21.84 6.62 -2.58
N SER A 538 -21.75 5.48 -3.28
CA SER A 538 -21.83 5.41 -4.74
C SER A 538 -23.15 5.92 -5.33
N MET A 539 -24.30 5.61 -4.73
CA MET A 539 -25.61 6.12 -5.15
C MET A 539 -25.68 7.65 -5.11
N MET A 540 -25.31 8.25 -3.97
CA MET A 540 -25.36 9.71 -3.79
C MET A 540 -24.33 10.41 -4.67
N GLY A 541 -23.11 9.87 -4.73
CA GLY A 541 -22.05 10.35 -5.61
C GLY A 541 -22.47 10.34 -7.08
N GLY A 542 -23.15 9.29 -7.55
CA GLY A 542 -23.66 9.19 -8.92
C GLY A 542 -24.76 10.22 -9.23
N VAL A 543 -25.75 10.39 -8.36
CA VAL A 543 -26.83 11.39 -8.54
C VAL A 543 -26.30 12.82 -8.53
N ILE A 544 -25.35 13.13 -7.64
CA ILE A 544 -24.69 14.43 -7.59
C ILE A 544 -23.89 14.66 -8.86
N LEU A 545 -23.13 13.66 -9.33
CA LEU A 545 -22.34 13.76 -10.57
C LEU A 545 -23.21 13.95 -11.81
N GLU A 546 -24.34 13.25 -11.91
CA GLU A 546 -25.30 13.43 -13.00
C GLU A 546 -25.92 14.84 -12.98
N THR A 547 -26.28 15.33 -11.80
CA THR A 547 -26.83 16.69 -11.64
C THR A 547 -25.78 17.75 -11.94
N TYR A 548 -24.52 17.52 -11.56
CA TYR A 548 -23.38 18.37 -11.92
C TYR A 548 -23.18 18.43 -13.44
N LEU A 549 -23.21 17.28 -14.14
CA LEU A 549 -23.12 17.23 -15.60
C LEU A 549 -24.30 17.96 -16.28
N LYS A 550 -25.51 17.87 -15.74
CA LYS A 550 -26.68 18.65 -16.19
C LYS A 550 -26.48 20.16 -15.99
N CYS A 551 -25.92 20.58 -14.86
CA CYS A 551 -25.57 21.98 -14.61
C CYS A 551 -24.51 22.49 -15.60
N ALA A 552 -23.45 21.72 -15.83
CA ALA A 552 -22.38 22.08 -16.75
C ALA A 552 -22.89 22.30 -18.18
N ARG A 553 -23.82 21.44 -18.64
CA ARG A 553 -24.50 21.58 -19.94
C ARG A 553 -25.38 22.82 -20.00
N ALA A 554 -26.16 23.10 -18.96
CA ALA A 554 -27.04 24.28 -18.90
C ALA A 554 -26.25 25.61 -18.90
N LEU A 555 -24.98 25.58 -18.51
CA LEU A 555 -24.06 26.71 -18.52
C LEU A 555 -23.26 26.83 -19.83
N GLU A 556 -23.52 25.97 -20.83
CA GLU A 556 -22.78 25.89 -22.10
C GLU A 556 -21.25 25.84 -21.91
N GLN A 557 -20.76 25.22 -20.83
CA GLN A 557 -19.32 25.11 -20.60
C GLN A 557 -18.69 24.14 -21.63
N THR A 558 -17.84 24.69 -22.49
CA THR A 558 -17.23 24.05 -23.67
C THR A 558 -15.95 23.26 -23.39
N ASP A 559 -15.67 22.90 -22.14
CA ASP A 559 -14.50 22.08 -21.81
C ASP A 559 -14.82 20.59 -21.96
N THR A 560 -15.12 20.19 -23.21
CA THR A 560 -15.40 18.81 -23.62
C THR A 560 -14.39 17.76 -23.11
N PRO A 561 -13.05 18.01 -23.05
CA PRO A 561 -12.11 17.01 -22.54
C PRO A 561 -12.23 16.76 -21.03
N GLN A 562 -12.73 17.71 -20.23
CA GLN A 562 -12.89 17.54 -18.78
C GLN A 562 -14.17 16.78 -18.42
N LEU A 563 -15.16 16.74 -19.32
CA LEU A 563 -16.43 16.05 -19.11
C LEU A 563 -16.33 14.54 -19.36
N LEU A 564 -15.49 14.10 -20.32
CA LEU A 564 -15.33 12.68 -20.65
C LEU A 564 -14.90 11.79 -19.46
N PRO A 565 -13.87 12.16 -18.66
CA PRO A 565 -13.49 11.40 -17.46
C PRO A 565 -14.65 11.24 -16.46
N LEU A 566 -15.51 12.26 -16.35
CA LEU A 566 -16.66 12.24 -15.44
C LEU A 566 -17.72 11.22 -15.90
N TYR A 567 -17.94 11.07 -17.21
CA TYR A 567 -18.78 10.00 -17.75
C TYR A 567 -18.22 8.61 -17.46
N PHE A 568 -16.91 8.40 -17.62
CA PHE A 568 -16.27 7.13 -17.27
C PHE A 568 -16.36 6.81 -15.77
N GLN A 569 -16.20 7.82 -14.91
CA GLN A 569 -16.40 7.67 -13.47
C GLN A 569 -17.86 7.29 -13.15
N LEU A 570 -18.83 7.83 -13.88
CA LEU A 570 -20.24 7.45 -13.76
C LEU A 570 -20.49 6.01 -14.23
N PHE A 571 -19.88 5.57 -15.33
CA PHE A 571 -19.96 4.17 -15.77
C PHE A 571 -19.30 3.20 -14.78
N LYS A 572 -18.23 3.60 -14.11
CA LYS A 572 -17.61 2.82 -13.02
C LYS A 572 -18.60 2.58 -11.87
N LEU A 573 -19.46 3.55 -11.55
CA LEU A 573 -20.52 3.43 -10.54
C LEU A 573 -21.71 2.54 -10.99
N LEU A 574 -21.83 2.24 -12.30
CA LEU A 574 -22.87 1.40 -12.90
C LEU A 574 -22.46 -0.09 -13.03
N ARG A 575 -21.22 -0.47 -12.68
CA ARG A 575 -20.70 -1.85 -12.76
C ARG A 575 -21.50 -2.83 -11.90
N GLU A 576 -21.81 -4.01 -12.46
CA GLU A 576 -22.35 -5.17 -11.72
C GLU A 576 -21.22 -6.09 -11.22
N PRO A 577 -21.34 -6.72 -10.04
CA PRO A 577 -20.61 -7.96 -9.78
C PRO A 577 -21.21 -9.06 -10.65
N LEU A 578 -20.44 -9.58 -11.62
CA LEU A 578 -20.89 -10.72 -12.43
C LEU A 578 -21.14 -11.94 -11.52
N PRO A 579 -22.16 -12.77 -11.82
CA PRO A 579 -22.32 -14.05 -11.13
C PRO A 579 -21.05 -14.89 -11.35
N ALA A 580 -20.34 -15.19 -10.27
CA ALA A 580 -19.17 -16.06 -10.33
C ALA A 580 -19.55 -17.38 -11.04
N PRO A 581 -18.69 -17.94 -11.92
CA PRO A 581 -18.89 -19.30 -12.38
C PRO A 581 -18.95 -20.22 -11.17
N LEU A 582 -20.00 -21.03 -11.08
CA LEU A 582 -20.26 -21.97 -9.99
C LEU A 582 -19.03 -22.83 -9.70
N ALA A 583 -18.17 -22.40 -8.77
CA ALA A 583 -17.14 -23.23 -8.18
C ALA A 583 -17.82 -24.11 -7.11
N PRO A 584 -17.68 -25.44 -7.17
CA PRO A 584 -18.24 -26.30 -6.14
C PRO A 584 -17.40 -26.16 -4.87
N HIS A 585 -18.07 -25.75 -3.79
CA HIS A 585 -17.65 -25.86 -2.39
C HIS A 585 -16.40 -25.10 -1.94
N GLN A 586 -16.59 -23.88 -1.45
CA GLN A 586 -15.90 -23.44 -0.23
C GLN A 586 -16.89 -22.72 0.69
N SER A 587 -17.32 -23.43 1.72
CA SER A 587 -18.03 -22.89 2.87
C SER A 587 -17.05 -22.08 3.71
N TYR A 588 -17.14 -20.75 3.64
CA TYR A 588 -16.49 -19.87 4.61
C TYR A 588 -17.38 -19.68 5.85
N PRO A 589 -16.78 -19.62 7.05
CA PRO A 589 -17.52 -19.59 8.30
C PRO A 589 -18.16 -18.22 8.51
N SER A 590 -19.46 -18.25 8.77
CA SER A 590 -20.28 -17.14 9.24
C SER A 590 -19.75 -16.58 10.56
N HIS A 591 -18.90 -15.56 10.52
CA HIS A 591 -18.71 -14.58 11.61
C HIS A 591 -17.89 -13.35 11.17
N GLN A 592 -18.31 -12.70 10.09
CA GLN A 592 -18.17 -11.24 9.98
C GLN A 592 -19.51 -10.71 9.48
N LEU A 593 -20.14 -9.87 10.29
CA LEU A 593 -21.32 -9.12 9.92
C LEU A 593 -20.94 -8.22 8.74
N HIS A 594 -21.18 -8.70 7.51
CA HIS A 594 -21.49 -7.78 6.43
C HIS A 594 -22.69 -6.96 6.92
N PRO A 595 -22.61 -5.62 6.95
CA PRO A 595 -23.80 -4.82 7.20
C PRO A 595 -24.85 -5.23 6.16
N PRO A 596 -26.13 -5.28 6.54
CA PRO A 596 -27.20 -5.69 5.63
C PRO A 596 -27.07 -4.89 4.34
N SER A 597 -27.04 -5.59 3.22
CA SER A 597 -27.03 -5.03 1.86
C SER A 597 -28.12 -4.00 1.71
N LEU A 598 -27.77 -2.75 1.96
CA LEU A 598 -28.58 -1.58 1.67
C LEU A 598 -28.63 -1.41 0.13
N PRO A 599 -29.77 -1.03 -0.46
CA PRO A 599 -29.95 -0.90 -1.90
C PRO A 599 -29.28 0.40 -2.40
N HIS A 600 -27.95 0.48 -2.34
CA HIS A 600 -27.18 1.73 -2.49
C HIS A 600 -26.30 1.76 -3.76
N SER A 601 -26.56 0.91 -4.74
CA SER A 601 -25.89 1.03 -6.05
C SER A 601 -26.65 2.04 -6.91
N TYR A 602 -25.93 3.01 -7.50
CA TYR A 602 -26.49 4.02 -8.44
C TYR A 602 -27.37 3.41 -9.54
N ARG A 603 -27.08 2.17 -9.96
CA ARG A 603 -27.89 1.38 -10.90
C ARG A 603 -29.36 1.18 -10.51
N SER A 604 -29.72 1.16 -9.22
CA SER A 604 -31.12 0.91 -8.80
C SER A 604 -32.09 2.01 -9.27
N ILE A 605 -31.56 3.18 -9.63
CA ILE A 605 -32.32 4.36 -10.06
C ILE A 605 -32.50 4.38 -11.59
N HIS A 606 -31.63 3.71 -12.36
CA HIS A 606 -31.58 3.82 -13.82
C HIS A 606 -32.01 2.53 -14.53
N GLY A 607 -32.86 2.66 -15.55
CA GLY A 607 -33.20 1.56 -16.45
C GLY A 607 -32.11 1.31 -17.53
N PRO A 608 -32.17 0.19 -18.26
CA PRO A 608 -31.24 -0.09 -19.36
C PRO A 608 -31.27 0.98 -20.46
N GLY A 609 -32.44 1.59 -20.71
CA GLY A 609 -32.59 2.68 -21.68
C GLY A 609 -31.90 3.99 -21.27
N ASP A 610 -31.84 4.29 -19.97
CA ASP A 610 -31.16 5.49 -19.45
C ASP A 610 -29.64 5.33 -19.58
N CYS A 611 -29.13 4.12 -19.38
CA CYS A 611 -27.71 3.79 -19.55
C CYS A 611 -27.27 3.90 -21.02
N ASP A 612 -28.10 3.41 -21.95
CA ASP A 612 -27.86 3.54 -23.39
C ASP A 612 -27.86 5.03 -23.82
N ALA A 613 -28.74 5.86 -23.24
CA ALA A 613 -28.78 7.31 -23.49
C ALA A 613 -27.51 8.02 -23.02
N LEU A 614 -27.04 7.73 -21.79
CA LEU A 614 -25.78 8.27 -21.26
C LEU A 614 -24.57 7.87 -22.12
N PHE A 615 -24.57 6.64 -22.64
CA PHE A 615 -23.51 6.14 -23.51
C PHE A 615 -23.52 6.82 -24.89
N ALA A 616 -24.71 7.03 -25.46
CA ALA A 616 -24.87 7.78 -26.70
C ALA A 616 -24.42 9.24 -26.56
N GLU A 617 -24.70 9.86 -25.41
CA GLU A 617 -24.22 11.21 -25.09
C GLU A 617 -22.70 11.28 -24.96
N MET A 618 -22.08 10.31 -24.28
CA MET A 618 -20.60 10.22 -24.20
C MET A 618 -19.99 10.05 -25.60
N HIS A 619 -20.57 9.21 -26.45
CA HIS A 619 -20.10 9.03 -27.83
C HIS A 619 -20.26 10.29 -28.68
N ALA A 620 -21.36 11.03 -28.53
CA ALA A 620 -21.57 12.29 -29.23
C ALA A 620 -20.56 13.36 -28.80
N LEU A 621 -20.22 13.41 -27.50
CA LEU A 621 -19.17 14.29 -26.98
C LEU A 621 -17.79 13.88 -27.52
N ALA A 622 -17.46 12.60 -27.51
CA ALA A 622 -16.20 12.10 -28.05
C ALA A 622 -16.05 12.38 -29.56
N ALA A 623 -17.14 12.29 -30.33
CA ALA A 623 -17.14 12.59 -31.77
C ALA A 623 -16.89 14.08 -32.10
N SER A 624 -17.04 14.98 -31.11
CA SER A 624 -16.78 16.41 -31.27
C SER A 624 -15.33 16.82 -30.98
N LEU A 625 -14.47 15.88 -30.57
CA LEU A 625 -13.07 16.13 -30.27
C LEU A 625 -12.20 16.10 -31.55
N ASP A 626 -11.23 17.02 -31.63
CA ASP A 626 -10.24 17.03 -32.69
C ASP A 626 -9.14 15.97 -32.46
N ASP A 627 -8.77 15.74 -31.20
CA ASP A 627 -7.74 14.79 -30.76
C ASP A 627 -8.34 13.49 -30.21
N VAL A 628 -7.58 12.39 -30.35
CA VAL A 628 -7.96 11.07 -29.84
C VAL A 628 -7.85 11.05 -28.31
N TYR A 629 -8.97 10.79 -27.63
CA TYR A 629 -9.00 10.63 -26.19
C TYR A 629 -8.73 9.17 -25.78
N GLU A 630 -7.75 8.96 -24.91
CA GLU A 630 -7.41 7.65 -24.34
C GLU A 630 -7.89 7.56 -22.88
N HIS A 631 -8.66 6.52 -22.55
CA HIS A 631 -9.04 6.19 -21.17
C HIS A 631 -8.39 4.88 -20.72
N ALA A 632 -8.07 4.74 -19.43
CA ALA A 632 -7.61 3.49 -18.85
C ALA A 632 -8.64 2.36 -19.06
N LEU A 633 -8.20 1.27 -19.69
CA LEU A 633 -9.05 0.12 -20.04
C LEU A 633 -9.63 -0.59 -18.80
N LEU A 634 -8.79 -0.81 -17.78
CA LEU A 634 -9.12 -1.61 -16.58
C LEU A 634 -10.14 -0.94 -15.66
N ASP A 635 -10.37 0.36 -15.80
CA ASP A 635 -11.46 1.04 -15.10
C ASP A 635 -12.83 0.60 -15.60
N VAL A 636 -12.91 0.17 -16.86
CA VAL A 636 -14.14 -0.03 -17.62
C VAL A 636 -14.41 -1.51 -17.89
N LEU A 637 -13.41 -2.28 -18.31
CA LEU A 637 -13.52 -3.67 -18.72
C LEU A 637 -12.48 -4.55 -17.99
N ASP A 638 -12.87 -5.78 -17.65
CA ASP A 638 -11.94 -6.78 -17.17
C ASP A 638 -11.54 -7.68 -18.36
N VAL A 639 -10.23 -7.81 -18.62
CA VAL A 639 -9.71 -8.56 -19.78
C VAL A 639 -8.87 -9.75 -19.29
N GLN A 640 -9.15 -10.92 -19.85
CA GLN A 640 -8.40 -12.15 -19.62
C GLN A 640 -7.80 -12.62 -20.94
N ILE A 641 -6.48 -12.77 -20.99
CA ILE A 641 -5.76 -13.25 -22.16
C ILE A 641 -5.34 -14.69 -21.90
N SER A 642 -5.58 -15.61 -22.84
CA SER A 642 -5.06 -16.97 -22.72
C SER A 642 -3.56 -16.99 -23.05
N PRO A 643 -2.70 -17.66 -22.24
CA PRO A 643 -1.25 -17.63 -22.44
C PRO A 643 -0.77 -18.39 -23.70
N GLY A 644 -1.57 -19.34 -24.21
CA GLY A 644 -1.23 -20.11 -25.41
C GLY A 644 -1.56 -19.37 -26.70
N ILE A 645 -0.56 -19.17 -27.56
CA ILE A 645 -0.71 -18.70 -28.94
C ILE A 645 -0.70 -19.91 -29.88
N THR A 646 -1.67 -19.99 -30.80
CA THR A 646 -1.76 -21.05 -31.80
C THR A 646 -1.56 -20.49 -33.20
N PHE A 647 -1.36 -21.35 -34.20
CA PHE A 647 -1.30 -20.93 -35.61
C PHE A 647 -2.55 -21.45 -36.34
N ASN A 648 -3.13 -20.63 -37.21
CA ASN A 648 -4.23 -21.04 -38.08
C ASN A 648 -3.70 -21.75 -39.36
N ASP A 649 -4.61 -22.28 -40.17
CA ASP A 649 -4.26 -22.94 -41.45
C ASP A 649 -3.55 -22.01 -42.46
N ALA A 650 -3.67 -20.68 -42.27
CA ALA A 650 -3.01 -19.66 -43.07
C ALA A 650 -1.65 -19.21 -42.50
N SER A 651 -1.10 -19.92 -41.51
CA SER A 651 0.17 -19.58 -40.82
C SER A 651 0.15 -18.28 -40.01
N GLU A 652 -1.00 -17.69 -39.72
CA GLU A 652 -1.13 -16.52 -38.84
C GLU A 652 -1.19 -16.96 -37.38
N ALA A 653 -0.54 -16.20 -36.51
CA ALA A 653 -0.56 -16.43 -35.07
C ALA A 653 -1.91 -15.94 -34.51
N VAL A 654 -2.58 -16.78 -33.72
CA VAL A 654 -3.90 -16.53 -33.14
C VAL A 654 -3.81 -16.52 -31.62
N MET A 655 -4.29 -15.43 -31.01
CA MET A 655 -4.39 -15.28 -29.56
C MET A 655 -5.86 -15.17 -29.15
N THR A 656 -6.24 -15.87 -28.09
CA THR A 656 -7.62 -15.84 -27.58
C THR A 656 -7.72 -14.85 -26.42
N VAL A 657 -8.59 -13.85 -26.57
CA VAL A 657 -8.86 -12.82 -25.57
C VAL A 657 -10.31 -12.91 -25.15
N THR A 658 -10.53 -13.04 -23.84
CA THR A 658 -11.86 -13.03 -23.23
C THR A 658 -12.07 -11.71 -22.51
N VAL A 659 -13.07 -10.96 -22.97
CA VAL A 659 -13.43 -9.64 -22.45
C VAL A 659 -14.68 -9.79 -21.61
N VAL A 660 -14.58 -9.44 -20.33
CA VAL A 660 -15.68 -9.49 -19.38
C VAL A 660 -16.24 -8.08 -19.23
N ASN A 661 -17.44 -7.88 -19.77
CA ASN A 661 -18.13 -6.60 -19.66
C ASN A 661 -19.07 -6.61 -18.47
N ALA A 662 -18.71 -5.88 -17.41
CA ALA A 662 -19.52 -5.69 -16.21
C ALA A 662 -20.54 -4.53 -16.36
N LEU A 663 -20.55 -3.83 -17.49
CA LEU A 663 -21.46 -2.72 -17.74
C LEU A 663 -22.81 -3.21 -18.28
N PRO A 664 -23.91 -2.50 -17.97
CA PRO A 664 -25.25 -2.81 -18.51
C PRO A 664 -25.41 -2.50 -20.01
N ILE A 665 -24.35 -2.06 -20.70
CA ILE A 665 -24.38 -1.56 -22.08
C ILE A 665 -23.67 -2.54 -23.01
N SER A 666 -24.19 -2.68 -24.22
CA SER A 666 -23.52 -3.40 -25.32
C SER A 666 -22.96 -2.40 -26.31
N PHE A 667 -21.74 -2.60 -26.76
CA PHE A 667 -21.10 -1.75 -27.75
C PHE A 667 -20.21 -2.60 -28.68
N THR A 668 -19.88 -2.02 -29.84
CA THR A 668 -19.04 -2.66 -30.85
C THR A 668 -17.71 -1.92 -30.93
N ALA A 669 -16.61 -2.57 -30.58
CA ALA A 669 -15.27 -2.03 -30.78
C ALA A 669 -14.88 -2.20 -32.25
N ARG A 670 -14.44 -1.12 -32.90
CA ARG A 670 -14.01 -1.13 -34.30
C ARG A 670 -12.78 -2.00 -34.50
N SER A 671 -11.84 -1.90 -33.57
CA SER A 671 -10.62 -2.72 -33.54
C SER A 671 -10.25 -3.03 -32.10
N VAL A 672 -9.86 -4.27 -31.84
CA VAL A 672 -9.25 -4.70 -30.57
C VAL A 672 -7.85 -5.18 -30.92
N ALA A 673 -6.84 -4.55 -30.32
CA ALA A 673 -5.45 -4.88 -30.54
C ALA A 673 -4.73 -5.15 -29.22
N VAL A 674 -3.89 -6.18 -29.20
CA VAL A 674 -2.96 -6.48 -28.11
C VAL A 674 -1.57 -6.48 -28.68
N VAL A 675 -0.68 -5.69 -28.09
CA VAL A 675 0.72 -5.57 -28.48
C VAL A 675 1.57 -6.26 -27.42
N LEU A 676 2.33 -7.26 -27.86
CA LEU A 676 3.31 -7.95 -27.04
C LEU A 676 4.71 -7.40 -27.36
N ALA A 677 5.58 -7.26 -26.36
CA ALA A 677 7.00 -6.92 -26.53
C ALA A 677 7.87 -8.11 -26.17
N ASN A 678 8.96 -8.33 -26.90
CA ASN A 678 9.92 -9.39 -26.61
C ASN A 678 10.72 -9.04 -25.35
N THR A 679 10.84 -9.96 -24.40
CA THR A 679 11.55 -9.72 -23.12
C THR A 679 13.05 -9.48 -23.29
N ALA A 680 13.63 -9.91 -24.41
CA ALA A 680 15.04 -9.70 -24.71
C ALA A 680 15.31 -8.42 -25.53
N ASP A 681 14.30 -7.84 -26.19
CA ASP A 681 14.41 -6.58 -26.95
C ASP A 681 13.03 -5.92 -27.03
N ASP A 682 12.84 -4.88 -26.21
CA ASP A 682 11.60 -4.10 -26.13
C ASP A 682 11.22 -3.43 -27.47
N THR A 683 12.16 -3.29 -28.41
CA THR A 683 11.90 -2.73 -29.75
C THR A 683 11.22 -3.74 -30.68
N CYS A 684 11.29 -5.03 -30.37
CA CYS A 684 10.62 -6.08 -31.13
C CYS A 684 9.20 -6.30 -30.57
N THR A 685 8.20 -5.71 -31.23
CA THR A 685 6.80 -5.82 -30.81
C THR A 685 5.93 -6.57 -31.83
N ILE A 686 5.01 -7.40 -31.35
CA ILE A 686 4.00 -8.09 -32.15
C ILE A 686 2.63 -7.51 -31.84
N SER A 687 1.89 -7.09 -32.86
CA SER A 687 0.48 -6.68 -32.71
C SER A 687 -0.48 -7.78 -33.17
N PHE A 688 -1.36 -8.22 -32.28
CA PHE A 688 -2.50 -9.08 -32.58
C PHE A 688 -3.76 -8.23 -32.66
N ALA A 689 -4.55 -8.33 -33.72
CA ALA A 689 -5.75 -7.50 -33.90
C ALA A 689 -6.97 -8.29 -34.38
N ALA A 690 -8.17 -7.78 -34.06
CA ALA A 690 -9.43 -8.19 -34.65
C ALA A 690 -10.32 -6.97 -34.90
N GLU A 691 -11.12 -7.01 -35.96
CA GLU A 691 -12.03 -5.94 -36.34
C GLU A 691 -13.47 -6.23 -35.94
N ASN A 692 -14.24 -5.18 -35.62
CA ASN A 692 -15.68 -5.20 -35.37
C ASN A 692 -16.12 -6.21 -34.30
N VAL A 693 -15.49 -6.16 -33.13
CA VAL A 693 -15.79 -7.02 -31.98
C VAL A 693 -17.02 -6.51 -31.24
N THR A 694 -18.08 -7.31 -31.19
CA THR A 694 -19.31 -6.96 -30.47
C THR A 694 -19.27 -7.48 -29.03
N ILE A 695 -19.42 -6.60 -28.06
CA ILE A 695 -19.38 -6.93 -26.62
C ILE A 695 -20.81 -6.83 -26.08
N GLY A 696 -21.35 -7.95 -25.60
CA GLY A 696 -22.71 -8.04 -25.07
C GLY A 696 -22.89 -7.36 -23.71
N ARG A 697 -24.15 -7.16 -23.30
CA ARG A 697 -24.52 -6.59 -21.99
C ARG A 697 -24.24 -7.59 -20.88
N ALA A 698 -23.52 -7.17 -19.84
CA ALA A 698 -23.22 -8.01 -18.66
C ALA A 698 -22.71 -9.43 -19.04
N SER A 699 -21.88 -9.54 -20.09
CA SER A 699 -21.48 -10.80 -20.69
C SER A 699 -19.96 -10.96 -20.77
N SER A 700 -19.51 -12.21 -20.77
CA SER A 700 -18.15 -12.58 -21.15
C SER A 700 -18.11 -12.92 -22.64
N THR A 701 -17.29 -12.21 -23.41
CA THR A 701 -17.15 -12.40 -24.86
C THR A 701 -15.74 -12.88 -25.17
N THR A 702 -15.61 -14.04 -25.81
CA THR A 702 -14.30 -14.58 -26.24
C THR A 702 -14.10 -14.27 -27.71
N THR A 703 -12.93 -13.72 -28.04
CA THR A 703 -12.55 -13.25 -29.39
C THR A 703 -11.16 -13.75 -29.74
N HIS A 704 -10.91 -13.96 -31.03
CA HIS A 704 -9.62 -14.41 -31.53
C HIS A 704 -8.95 -13.26 -32.28
N LEU A 705 -7.76 -12.85 -31.82
CA LEU A 705 -6.93 -11.83 -32.44
C LEU A 705 -5.88 -12.52 -33.31
N THR A 706 -5.64 -12.04 -34.53
CA THR A 706 -4.65 -12.62 -35.44
C THR A 706 -3.47 -11.68 -35.68
N SER A 707 -2.29 -12.23 -35.97
CA SER A 707 -1.10 -11.50 -36.37
C SER A 707 -0.34 -12.20 -37.49
N ARG A 708 0.23 -11.40 -38.40
CA ARG A 708 1.14 -11.84 -39.48
C ARG A 708 2.61 -11.60 -39.14
N VAL A 709 2.88 -11.05 -37.96
CA VAL A 709 4.23 -10.84 -37.44
C VAL A 709 4.51 -11.94 -36.44
N VAL A 710 5.60 -12.68 -36.65
CA VAL A 710 6.05 -13.74 -35.74
C VAL A 710 7.41 -13.34 -35.20
N SER A 711 7.48 -13.01 -33.91
CA SER A 711 8.75 -12.89 -33.20
C SER A 711 8.99 -14.14 -32.34
N VAL A 712 10.21 -14.68 -32.41
CA VAL A 712 10.61 -15.85 -31.63
C VAL A 712 11.06 -15.43 -30.25
N GLY A 713 10.48 -16.04 -29.22
CA GLY A 713 10.91 -15.85 -27.84
C GLY A 713 9.76 -15.66 -26.85
N ASP A 714 10.12 -15.21 -25.66
CA ASP A 714 9.18 -14.88 -24.59
C ASP A 714 8.77 -13.42 -24.73
N HIS A 715 7.47 -13.16 -24.58
CA HIS A 715 6.89 -11.84 -24.74
C HIS A 715 6.01 -11.47 -23.55
N THR A 716 5.94 -10.18 -23.23
CA THR A 716 5.07 -9.60 -22.21
C THR A 716 4.08 -8.61 -22.85
N VAL A 717 3.00 -8.26 -22.13
CA VAL A 717 1.94 -7.41 -22.69
C VAL A 717 2.31 -5.94 -22.59
N ARG A 718 2.82 -5.37 -23.68
CA ARG A 718 3.16 -3.93 -23.74
C ARG A 718 1.91 -3.05 -23.67
N SER A 719 0.88 -3.37 -24.46
CA SER A 719 -0.36 -2.59 -24.45
C SER A 719 -1.57 -3.34 -24.97
N ILE A 720 -2.74 -2.99 -24.48
CA ILE A 720 -4.04 -3.45 -24.99
C ILE A 720 -4.85 -2.23 -25.38
N VAL A 721 -5.36 -2.19 -26.61
CA VAL A 721 -6.08 -1.06 -27.18
C VAL A 721 -7.43 -1.52 -27.73
N PHE A 722 -8.51 -0.92 -27.25
CA PHE A 722 -9.85 -1.05 -27.81
C PHE A 722 -10.25 0.28 -28.43
N VAL A 723 -10.41 0.30 -29.75
CA VAL A 723 -10.89 1.46 -30.50
C VAL A 723 -12.41 1.42 -30.52
N LEU A 724 -13.06 2.31 -29.77
CA LEU A 724 -14.53 2.40 -29.73
C LEU A 724 -15.08 3.32 -30.83
N ALA A 725 -14.39 4.44 -31.07
CA ALA A 725 -14.68 5.39 -32.14
C ALA A 725 -13.37 6.04 -32.60
N ASP A 726 -13.40 6.81 -33.70
CA ASP A 726 -12.20 7.45 -34.29
C ASP A 726 -11.41 8.29 -33.26
N GLN A 727 -12.13 8.90 -32.32
CA GLN A 727 -11.58 9.79 -31.29
C GLN A 727 -11.66 9.21 -29.86
N LEU A 728 -12.00 7.92 -29.69
CA LEU A 728 -12.16 7.31 -28.37
C LEU A 728 -11.54 5.91 -28.29
N ASN A 729 -10.47 5.81 -27.52
CA ASN A 729 -9.74 4.57 -27.28
C ASN A 729 -9.73 4.20 -25.79
N LEU A 730 -9.94 2.93 -25.48
CA LEU A 730 -9.61 2.36 -24.17
C LEU A 730 -8.24 1.69 -24.26
N VAL A 731 -7.31 2.13 -23.42
CA VAL A 731 -5.90 1.74 -23.50
C VAL A 731 -5.44 1.23 -22.14
N TYR A 732 -4.75 0.10 -22.16
CA TYR A 732 -3.84 -0.34 -21.10
C TYR A 732 -2.42 -0.25 -21.67
N ARG A 733 -1.52 0.46 -20.98
CA ARG A 733 -0.09 0.44 -21.28
C ARG A 733 0.64 -0.02 -20.03
N GLU A 734 1.56 -0.94 -20.22
CA GLU A 734 2.53 -1.26 -19.19
C GLU A 734 3.62 -0.18 -19.22
N GLU A 735 3.69 0.65 -18.19
CA GLU A 735 4.83 1.56 -18.03
C GLU A 735 6.06 0.73 -17.69
N PRO A 736 7.18 0.84 -18.44
CA PRO A 736 8.41 0.20 -18.04
C PRO A 736 8.82 0.80 -16.69
N GLN A 737 8.68 0.03 -15.62
CA GLN A 737 9.31 0.39 -14.36
C GLN A 737 10.80 0.39 -14.65
N ALA A 738 11.40 1.58 -14.73
CA ALA A 738 12.84 1.71 -14.63
C ALA A 738 13.23 1.01 -13.31
N LEU A 739 13.84 -0.16 -13.43
CA LEU A 739 14.56 -0.77 -12.32
C LEU A 739 15.46 0.34 -11.77
N PRO A 740 15.35 0.70 -10.48
CA PRO A 740 16.25 1.69 -9.93
C PRO A 740 17.67 1.15 -10.14
N HIS A 741 18.44 1.83 -10.98
CA HIS A 741 19.87 1.59 -11.10
C HIS A 741 20.45 1.60 -9.68
N ALA A 742 21.22 0.57 -9.36
CA ALA A 742 21.66 0.27 -8.00
C ALA A 742 22.63 1.30 -7.39
N ASP A 743 22.88 2.45 -8.04
CA ASP A 743 23.99 3.35 -7.72
C ASP A 743 23.60 4.71 -7.12
N GLU A 744 22.33 5.07 -6.94
CA GLU A 744 21.97 6.32 -6.28
C GLU A 744 20.94 6.15 -5.14
N LEU A 745 21.44 5.67 -4.00
CA LEU A 745 20.76 5.76 -2.70
C LEU A 745 21.20 7.04 -1.97
N VAL A 746 20.57 8.18 -2.29
CA VAL A 746 20.57 9.36 -1.42
C VAL A 746 19.19 9.49 -0.78
N LEU A 747 19.14 9.19 0.52
CA LEU A 747 17.95 9.32 1.37
C LEU A 747 17.72 10.80 1.74
N ASP A 748 16.96 11.54 0.94
CA ASP A 748 16.43 12.83 1.36
C ASP A 748 15.09 12.66 2.10
N ALA A 749 15.16 12.83 3.43
CA ALA A 749 14.06 12.62 4.37
C ALA A 749 13.03 13.77 4.45
N HIS A 750 12.94 14.66 3.45
CA HIS A 750 12.12 15.89 3.54
C HIS A 750 10.88 15.95 2.63
N THR A 751 10.53 14.88 1.91
CA THR A 751 9.32 14.82 1.04
C THR A 751 8.20 13.94 1.60
N ARG A 752 8.12 13.76 2.93
CA ARG A 752 7.12 12.87 3.57
C ARG A 752 5.83 13.50 4.08
N GLU A 753 5.55 14.78 3.78
CA GLU A 753 4.32 15.46 4.26
C GLU A 753 3.28 15.80 3.17
N ARG A 754 3.36 15.21 1.96
CA ARG A 754 2.28 15.34 0.95
C ARG A 754 1.67 14.02 0.47
N ALA A 755 2.04 12.89 1.08
CA ALA A 755 1.42 11.59 0.79
C ALA A 755 0.43 11.21 1.91
N SER A 756 -0.70 11.90 1.97
CA SER A 756 -1.89 11.44 2.69
C SER A 756 -3.09 11.44 1.75
N HIS A 757 -3.01 10.65 0.68
CA HIS A 757 -4.17 10.12 -0.02
C HIS A 757 -4.12 8.59 0.11
N PRO A 758 -5.02 7.96 0.88
CA PRO A 758 -5.04 6.51 1.02
C PRO A 758 -5.79 5.90 -0.17
N LEU A 759 -5.15 5.87 -1.35
CA LEU A 759 -5.68 5.14 -2.52
C LEU A 759 -4.64 4.40 -3.36
N TYR A 760 -3.35 4.52 -3.06
CA TYR A 760 -2.32 3.72 -3.74
C TYR A 760 -1.73 2.69 -2.78
N ALA A 761 -2.46 1.59 -2.61
CA ALA A 761 -1.92 0.38 -2.02
C ALA A 761 -2.27 -0.79 -2.94
N SER A 762 -1.22 -1.41 -3.50
CA SER A 762 -1.21 -2.66 -4.27
C SER A 762 -1.83 -2.62 -5.66
N ASP A 763 -1.04 -2.26 -6.68
CA ASP A 763 -1.21 -2.83 -8.02
C ASP A 763 0.15 -3.35 -8.51
N ALA A 764 0.42 -4.63 -8.29
CA ALA A 764 1.37 -5.33 -9.16
C ALA A 764 0.76 -5.32 -10.58
N PRO A 765 1.54 -5.03 -11.63
CA PRO A 765 0.96 -4.93 -12.97
C PRO A 765 0.34 -6.28 -13.36
N LEU A 766 -0.98 -6.28 -13.55
CA LEU A 766 -1.84 -7.47 -13.72
C LEU A 766 -1.35 -8.41 -14.83
N PHE A 767 -0.72 -7.85 -15.86
CA PHE A 767 -0.22 -8.58 -17.02
C PHE A 767 1.32 -8.73 -17.07
N ALA A 768 2.07 -8.08 -16.17
CA ALA A 768 3.55 -8.13 -16.15
C ALA A 768 4.11 -9.52 -15.93
N ALA A 769 3.41 -10.30 -15.11
CA ALA A 769 3.81 -11.66 -14.77
C ALA A 769 3.38 -12.67 -15.84
N MET A 770 2.63 -12.25 -16.87
CA MET A 770 2.18 -13.14 -17.95
C MET A 770 3.22 -13.21 -19.05
N LEU A 771 3.79 -14.40 -19.25
CA LEU A 771 4.75 -14.70 -20.30
C LEU A 771 4.06 -15.42 -21.46
N PHE A 772 4.25 -14.90 -22.67
CA PHE A 772 3.75 -15.45 -23.91
C PHE A 772 4.92 -15.98 -24.74
N ALA A 773 5.05 -17.29 -24.85
CA ALA A 773 6.07 -17.87 -25.69
C ALA A 773 5.52 -18.05 -27.11
N LEU A 774 6.12 -17.34 -28.07
CA LEU A 774 5.82 -17.51 -29.48
C LEU A 774 7.00 -18.20 -30.15
N TYR A 775 6.75 -19.40 -30.67
CA TYR A 775 7.71 -20.14 -31.46
C TYR A 775 7.05 -20.57 -32.77
N PRO A 776 7.78 -20.52 -33.90
CA PRO A 776 7.24 -20.98 -35.16
C PRO A 776 6.95 -22.47 -35.09
N HIS A 777 5.93 -22.89 -35.83
CA HIS A 777 5.73 -24.30 -36.07
C HIS A 777 6.87 -24.85 -36.94
N PRO A 778 7.48 -26.01 -36.63
CA PRO A 778 8.69 -26.52 -37.29
C PRO A 778 8.53 -26.81 -38.79
N GLU A 779 7.29 -27.00 -39.24
CA GLU A 779 6.95 -27.19 -40.65
C GLU A 779 6.68 -25.88 -41.40
N HIS A 780 6.59 -24.74 -40.71
CA HIS A 780 6.39 -23.43 -41.33
C HIS A 780 7.75 -22.75 -41.56
N PHE A 781 7.71 -21.63 -42.29
CA PHE A 781 8.89 -20.81 -42.52
C PHE A 781 9.50 -20.35 -41.18
N HIS A 782 10.79 -20.57 -40.99
CA HIS A 782 11.53 -20.08 -39.83
C HIS A 782 13.01 -19.88 -40.15
N ILE A 783 13.66 -19.12 -39.27
CA ILE A 783 15.05 -18.70 -39.39
C ILE A 783 15.80 -19.14 -38.15
N GLU A 784 16.97 -19.74 -38.35
CA GLU A 784 17.89 -20.14 -37.28
C GLU A 784 19.22 -19.42 -37.50
N LEU A 785 19.73 -18.73 -36.48
CA LEU A 785 21.09 -18.18 -36.50
C LEU A 785 22.04 -19.22 -35.90
N GLN A 786 23.18 -19.46 -36.54
CA GLN A 786 24.14 -20.45 -36.06
C GLN A 786 25.58 -20.05 -36.38
N ASN A 787 26.52 -20.65 -35.66
CA ASN A 787 27.93 -20.48 -35.96
C ASN A 787 28.22 -21.00 -37.38
N PRO A 788 29.08 -20.31 -38.15
CA PRO A 788 29.29 -20.64 -39.54
C PRO A 788 30.00 -21.98 -39.69
N ALA A 789 29.72 -22.69 -40.78
CA ALA A 789 30.43 -23.94 -41.09
C ALA A 789 31.92 -23.70 -41.40
N HIS A 790 32.25 -22.51 -41.89
CA HIS A 790 33.60 -22.05 -42.20
C HIS A 790 33.97 -20.89 -41.28
N VAL A 791 35.00 -21.08 -40.45
CA VAL A 791 35.44 -20.09 -39.47
C VAL A 791 36.82 -19.58 -39.88
N ASP A 792 36.87 -18.28 -40.22
CA ASP A 792 38.11 -17.55 -40.48
C ASP A 792 38.42 -16.62 -39.30
N ILE A 793 39.59 -16.79 -38.68
CA ILE A 793 40.00 -16.01 -37.48
C ILE A 793 39.99 -14.50 -37.74
N HIS A 794 40.24 -14.09 -38.97
CA HIS A 794 40.35 -12.69 -39.35
C HIS A 794 39.01 -12.03 -39.73
N GLN A 795 37.93 -12.82 -39.88
CA GLN A 795 36.62 -12.33 -40.30
C GLN A 795 35.50 -13.09 -39.57
N PRO A 796 35.06 -12.64 -38.38
CA PRO A 796 33.93 -13.27 -37.69
C PRO A 796 32.65 -13.11 -38.53
N SER A 797 31.98 -14.23 -38.77
CA SER A 797 30.74 -14.29 -39.54
C SER A 797 29.71 -15.18 -38.85
N VAL A 798 28.44 -15.01 -39.22
CA VAL A 798 27.32 -15.82 -38.71
C VAL A 798 26.47 -16.31 -39.88
N ASP A 799 26.06 -17.57 -39.80
CA ASP A 799 25.18 -18.19 -40.79
C ASP A 799 23.72 -18.06 -40.34
N CYS A 800 22.90 -17.46 -41.21
CA CYS A 800 21.46 -17.37 -41.09
C CYS A 800 20.81 -18.44 -41.99
N VAL A 801 20.28 -19.48 -41.37
CA VAL A 801 19.68 -20.62 -42.07
C VAL A 801 18.17 -20.40 -42.19
N LEU A 802 17.72 -20.22 -43.43
CA LEU A 802 16.32 -20.11 -43.80
C LEU A 802 15.77 -21.50 -44.13
N ARG A 803 14.70 -21.89 -43.44
CA ARG A 803 13.99 -23.14 -43.70
C ARG A 803 12.58 -22.82 -44.18
N ASN A 804 12.27 -23.21 -45.41
CA ASN A 804 10.96 -22.96 -45.99
C ASN A 804 9.97 -24.10 -45.67
N GLY A 805 8.73 -23.72 -45.41
CA GLY A 805 7.63 -24.63 -45.12
C GLY A 805 6.99 -25.26 -46.36
N PRO A 806 5.72 -25.70 -46.29
CA PRO A 806 5.02 -26.34 -47.40
C PRO A 806 4.68 -25.37 -48.55
N ASP A 807 4.63 -24.06 -48.29
CA ASP A 807 4.27 -23.04 -49.26
C ASP A 807 5.50 -22.42 -49.94
N ALA A 808 5.31 -21.89 -51.14
CA ALA A 808 6.34 -21.13 -51.83
C ALA A 808 6.46 -19.73 -51.21
N VAL A 809 7.70 -19.27 -51.03
CA VAL A 809 8.00 -17.95 -50.46
C VAL A 809 8.69 -17.08 -51.51
N HIS A 810 8.23 -15.84 -51.63
CA HIS A 810 8.69 -14.86 -52.62
C HIS A 810 9.18 -13.58 -51.94
N ASN A 811 10.01 -12.80 -52.65
CA ASN A 811 10.46 -11.46 -52.24
C ASN A 811 11.01 -11.40 -50.81
N LEU A 812 11.88 -12.36 -50.48
CA LEU A 812 12.41 -12.51 -49.14
C LEU A 812 13.58 -11.55 -48.92
N SER A 813 13.50 -10.73 -47.88
CA SER A 813 14.56 -9.82 -47.45
C SER A 813 14.96 -10.17 -46.03
N VAL A 814 16.26 -10.35 -45.78
CA VAL A 814 16.81 -10.71 -44.47
C VAL A 814 17.82 -9.66 -44.06
N ALA A 815 17.57 -9.04 -42.92
CA ALA A 815 18.50 -8.12 -42.27
C ALA A 815 18.93 -8.71 -40.93
N VAL A 816 20.24 -8.77 -40.69
CA VAL A 816 20.80 -9.18 -39.40
C VAL A 816 21.44 -7.95 -38.74
N VAL A 817 21.05 -7.68 -37.50
CA VAL A 817 21.51 -6.52 -36.74
C VAL A 817 21.95 -6.98 -35.35
N GLU A 818 23.02 -6.40 -34.81
CA GLU A 818 23.41 -6.60 -33.42
C GLU A 818 22.44 -5.84 -32.50
N ALA A 819 21.82 -6.53 -31.54
CA ALA A 819 20.97 -5.92 -30.52
C ALA A 819 21.87 -5.27 -29.46
N CYS A 820 21.87 -3.93 -29.38
CA CYS A 820 22.68 -3.16 -28.42
C CYS A 820 21.77 -2.45 -27.41
N ASP A 821 22.10 -2.55 -26.12
CA ASP A 821 21.31 -2.00 -25.00
C ASP A 821 21.48 -0.48 -24.80
N ASP A 822 22.41 0.16 -25.51
CA ASP A 822 22.74 1.57 -25.30
C ASP A 822 22.43 2.46 -26.50
N TYR A 823 21.78 3.60 -26.21
CA TYR A 823 21.41 4.67 -27.13
C TYR A 823 22.56 5.06 -28.10
N GLY A 824 22.39 4.71 -29.38
CA GLY A 824 22.91 5.49 -30.50
C GLY A 824 24.12 4.91 -31.24
N ALA A 825 23.89 4.66 -32.54
CA ALA A 825 24.84 4.46 -33.65
C ALA A 825 25.55 3.08 -33.73
N GLY A 826 25.47 2.31 -34.82
CA GLY A 826 25.07 2.66 -36.18
C GLY A 826 24.42 1.52 -36.97
N ASP A 827 23.51 1.94 -37.85
CA ASP A 827 22.93 1.16 -38.95
C ASP A 827 24.03 0.70 -39.93
N THR A 828 24.64 -0.44 -39.65
CA THR A 828 25.18 -1.29 -40.73
C THR A 828 24.45 -2.63 -40.68
N ALA A 829 23.15 -2.61 -40.94
CA ALA A 829 22.42 -3.83 -41.26
C ALA A 829 22.89 -4.29 -42.64
N GLU A 830 23.66 -5.38 -42.69
CA GLU A 830 23.84 -6.10 -43.95
C GLU A 830 22.48 -6.73 -44.30
N GLU A 831 21.84 -6.23 -45.36
CA GLU A 831 20.59 -6.76 -45.89
C GLU A 831 20.87 -7.63 -47.12
N GLN A 832 20.33 -8.85 -47.13
CA GLN A 832 20.44 -9.77 -48.26
C GLN A 832 19.04 -10.22 -48.70
N THR A 833 18.83 -10.27 -50.01
CA THR A 833 17.53 -10.62 -50.61
C THR A 833 17.57 -11.94 -51.36
N VAL A 834 16.55 -12.77 -51.19
CA VAL A 834 16.33 -14.02 -51.92
C VAL A 834 15.03 -13.92 -52.71
N ALA A 835 15.12 -14.00 -54.04
CA ALA A 835 13.96 -13.78 -54.91
C ALA A 835 12.86 -14.86 -54.77
N HIS A 836 13.25 -16.12 -54.57
CA HIS A 836 12.32 -17.25 -54.57
C HIS A 836 12.89 -18.44 -53.79
N MET A 837 12.09 -19.01 -52.88
CA MET A 837 12.40 -20.27 -52.20
C MET A 837 11.34 -21.33 -52.51
N VAL A 838 11.81 -22.52 -52.91
CA VAL A 838 10.95 -23.69 -53.18
C VAL A 838 10.48 -24.30 -51.84
N PRO A 839 9.29 -24.91 -51.75
CA PRO A 839 8.83 -25.59 -50.53
C PRO A 839 9.84 -26.63 -50.00
N LYS A 840 9.95 -26.74 -48.67
CA LYS A 840 10.82 -27.70 -47.95
C LYS A 840 12.31 -27.62 -48.33
N THR A 841 12.80 -26.43 -48.67
CA THR A 841 14.22 -26.19 -48.95
C THR A 841 14.93 -25.46 -47.81
N ARG A 842 16.25 -25.67 -47.72
CA ARG A 842 17.18 -24.96 -46.81
C ARG A 842 18.04 -24.01 -47.65
N HIS A 843 18.17 -22.77 -47.20
CA HIS A 843 19.07 -21.78 -47.78
C HIS A 843 19.88 -21.12 -46.66
N THR A 844 21.17 -20.86 -46.88
CA THR A 844 22.07 -20.31 -45.84
C THR A 844 22.66 -19.02 -46.36
N LEU A 845 22.52 -17.94 -45.58
CA LEU A 845 23.08 -16.62 -45.85
C LEU A 845 24.13 -16.31 -44.79
N THR A 846 25.33 -15.92 -45.19
CA THR A 846 26.42 -15.59 -44.27
C THR A 846 26.53 -14.07 -44.13
N PHE A 847 26.54 -13.59 -42.89
CA PHE A 847 26.63 -12.17 -42.53
C PHE A 847 27.91 -11.89 -41.75
N ARG A 848 28.52 -10.73 -41.94
CA ARG A 848 29.72 -10.32 -41.19
C ARG A 848 29.32 -9.64 -39.89
N VAL A 849 29.99 -9.98 -38.79
CA VAL A 849 29.75 -9.35 -37.49
C VAL A 849 30.85 -8.33 -37.20
N PRO A 850 30.55 -7.04 -37.03
CA PRO A 850 31.54 -6.02 -36.73
C PRO A 850 31.98 -6.09 -35.26
N GLY A 851 33.25 -6.38 -35.00
CA GLY A 851 33.86 -6.32 -33.66
C GLY A 851 34.46 -7.63 -33.19
N ASP A 852 35.28 -7.56 -32.13
CA ASP A 852 35.99 -8.70 -31.53
C ASP A 852 35.32 -9.13 -30.21
N ARG A 853 33.98 -9.19 -30.21
CA ARG A 853 33.18 -9.56 -29.05
C ARG A 853 33.04 -11.09 -28.99
N ARG A 854 33.26 -11.65 -27.80
CA ARG A 854 33.13 -13.10 -27.54
C ARG A 854 31.71 -13.61 -27.72
N THR A 855 30.74 -12.85 -27.19
CA THR A 855 29.32 -13.18 -27.27
C THR A 855 28.57 -12.02 -27.91
N VAL A 856 27.72 -12.33 -28.89
CA VAL A 856 26.97 -11.32 -29.65
C VAL A 856 25.49 -11.70 -29.64
N VAL A 857 24.63 -10.72 -29.38
CA VAL A 857 23.17 -10.89 -29.50
C VAL A 857 22.75 -10.35 -30.86
N LEU A 858 22.29 -11.24 -31.73
CA LEU A 858 21.89 -10.89 -33.09
C LEU A 858 20.38 -11.00 -33.23
N ARG A 859 19.80 -10.00 -33.89
CA ARG A 859 18.40 -9.96 -34.33
C ARG A 859 18.35 -10.12 -35.84
N ALA A 860 17.76 -11.22 -36.28
CA ALA A 860 17.42 -11.44 -37.68
C ALA A 860 15.96 -11.03 -37.93
N ARG A 861 15.75 -10.05 -38.80
CA ARG A 861 14.44 -9.61 -39.30
C ARG A 861 14.30 -10.04 -40.75
N CYS A 862 13.20 -10.73 -41.05
CA CYS A 862 12.88 -11.19 -42.38
C CYS A 862 11.49 -10.77 -42.80
N VAL A 863 11.37 -10.17 -43.98
CA VAL A 863 10.08 -9.83 -44.59
C VAL A 863 9.93 -10.65 -45.86
N TYR A 864 8.80 -11.35 -45.98
CA TYR A 864 8.55 -12.28 -47.07
C TYR A 864 7.08 -12.32 -47.48
N GLU A 865 6.82 -12.78 -48.70
CA GLU A 865 5.46 -12.95 -49.22
C GLU A 865 5.13 -14.45 -49.36
N SER A 866 3.99 -14.86 -48.80
CA SER A 866 3.46 -16.23 -48.88
C SER A 866 1.93 -16.19 -48.96
N GLN A 867 1.33 -17.15 -49.66
CA GLN A 867 -0.14 -17.28 -49.79
C GLN A 867 -0.91 -15.97 -50.14
N GLY A 868 -0.27 -15.00 -50.80
CA GLY A 868 -0.90 -13.71 -51.18
C GLY A 868 -0.89 -12.61 -50.11
N GLY A 869 -0.15 -12.79 -49.01
CA GLY A 869 0.06 -11.78 -47.96
C GLY A 869 1.54 -11.56 -47.63
N GLN A 870 1.85 -10.38 -47.08
CA GLN A 870 3.18 -10.06 -46.55
C GLN A 870 3.27 -10.48 -45.08
N PHE A 871 4.33 -11.20 -44.74
CA PHE A 871 4.64 -11.71 -43.41
C PHE A 871 5.97 -11.13 -42.93
N GLU A 872 6.11 -11.01 -41.62
CA GLU A 872 7.35 -10.58 -40.97
C GLU A 872 7.74 -11.62 -39.92
N PHE A 873 9.01 -12.03 -39.95
CA PHE A 873 9.60 -12.96 -39.00
C PHE A 873 10.80 -12.34 -38.32
N CYS A 874 10.80 -12.32 -36.99
CA CYS A 874 11.92 -11.85 -36.19
C CYS A 874 12.43 -12.98 -35.29
N ALA A 875 13.73 -13.23 -35.32
CA ALA A 875 14.38 -14.14 -34.38
C ALA A 875 15.57 -13.45 -33.73
N MET A 876 15.73 -13.69 -32.43
CA MET A 876 16.87 -13.22 -31.66
C MET A 876 17.66 -14.40 -31.10
N GLN A 877 18.97 -14.30 -31.17
CA GLN A 877 19.84 -15.36 -30.69
C GLN A 877 21.16 -14.79 -30.15
N THR A 878 21.53 -15.25 -28.97
CA THR A 878 22.86 -15.05 -28.42
C THR A 878 23.79 -16.14 -28.97
N LEU A 879 24.84 -15.73 -29.66
CA LEU A 879 25.87 -16.63 -30.18
C LEU A 879 27.19 -16.39 -29.46
N ASP A 880 27.85 -17.48 -29.09
CA ASP A 880 29.24 -17.47 -28.64
C ASP A 880 30.14 -17.71 -29.85
N LEU A 881 30.92 -16.69 -30.19
CA LEU A 881 31.88 -16.69 -31.28
C LEU A 881 33.28 -17.16 -30.82
N CYS A 882 33.44 -17.54 -29.54
CA CYS A 882 34.70 -18.11 -29.06
C CYS A 882 35.04 -19.41 -29.78
N LEU A 883 36.31 -19.53 -30.19
CA LEU A 883 36.85 -20.78 -30.69
C LEU A 883 36.96 -21.78 -29.53
N ASN A 884 36.37 -22.96 -29.73
CA ASN A 884 36.39 -24.08 -28.80
C ASN A 884 37.63 -24.99 -28.97
N VAL A 885 38.51 -24.66 -29.93
CA VAL A 885 39.77 -25.36 -30.23
C VAL A 885 40.97 -24.47 -29.88
N SER A 886 41.99 -25.04 -29.24
CA SER A 886 43.32 -24.44 -29.11
C SER A 886 44.33 -25.15 -30.00
N VAL A 887 45.15 -24.39 -30.72
CA VAL A 887 46.24 -24.92 -31.57
C VAL A 887 47.54 -24.22 -31.20
N VAL A 888 48.51 -25.00 -30.71
CA VAL A 888 49.86 -24.51 -30.36
C VAL A 888 50.87 -25.08 -31.35
N VAL A 889 51.63 -24.21 -32.00
CA VAL A 889 52.67 -24.58 -32.98
C VAL A 889 54.06 -24.46 -32.32
N ASN A 890 54.88 -25.51 -32.45
CA ASN A 890 56.28 -25.49 -32.05
C ASN A 890 57.17 -25.90 -33.23
N ASP A 891 58.14 -25.07 -33.58
CA ASP A 891 59.07 -25.33 -34.68
C ASP A 891 60.43 -25.81 -34.17
N PHE A 892 60.91 -26.92 -34.74
CA PHE A 892 62.21 -27.50 -34.43
C PHE A 892 63.13 -27.37 -35.65
N PHE A 893 64.14 -26.53 -35.56
CA PHE A 893 65.10 -26.30 -36.64
C PHE A 893 66.20 -27.36 -36.66
N ARG A 894 66.55 -27.84 -37.86
CA ARG A 894 67.74 -28.68 -38.15
C ARG A 894 68.53 -28.03 -39.29
N ALA A 895 69.77 -28.48 -39.58
CA ALA A 895 70.56 -27.88 -40.67
C ALA A 895 69.88 -27.80 -42.05
N GLN A 896 68.98 -28.74 -42.35
CA GLN A 896 68.35 -28.83 -43.68
C GLN A 896 66.81 -28.82 -43.69
N LYS A 897 66.18 -29.04 -42.54
CA LYS A 897 64.74 -29.26 -42.40
C LYS A 897 64.21 -28.54 -41.17
N VAL A 898 62.93 -28.16 -41.20
CA VAL A 898 62.20 -27.70 -40.02
C VAL A 898 61.10 -28.71 -39.75
N TYR A 899 60.92 -29.10 -38.49
CA TYR A 899 59.80 -29.93 -38.07
C TYR A 899 58.83 -29.06 -37.26
N SER A 900 57.62 -28.90 -37.76
CA SER A 900 56.58 -28.13 -37.08
C SER A 900 55.62 -29.09 -36.37
N ARG A 901 55.49 -28.94 -35.06
CA ARG A 901 54.58 -29.74 -34.21
C ARG A 901 53.36 -28.91 -33.83
N PHE A 902 52.20 -29.33 -34.33
CA PHE A 902 50.91 -28.75 -34.00
C PHE A 902 50.28 -29.58 -32.87
N LEU A 903 50.02 -28.92 -31.74
CA LEU A 903 49.34 -29.50 -30.60
C LEU A 903 47.93 -28.92 -30.54
N ILE A 904 46.93 -29.77 -30.76
CA ILE A 904 45.52 -29.41 -30.88
C ILE A 904 44.79 -29.93 -29.66
N SER A 905 44.11 -29.06 -28.91
CA SER A 905 43.35 -29.42 -27.71
C SER A 905 41.98 -28.74 -27.70
N ALA A 906 41.05 -29.27 -26.90
CA ALA A 906 39.87 -28.51 -26.52
C ALA A 906 40.29 -27.33 -25.61
N VAL A 907 39.59 -26.19 -25.70
CA VAL A 907 39.82 -25.04 -24.80
C VAL A 907 39.23 -25.32 -23.41
N ASP A 908 38.04 -25.91 -23.37
CA ASP A 908 37.34 -26.26 -22.14
C ASP A 908 37.21 -27.78 -21.98
N ALA A 909 37.52 -28.28 -20.79
CA ALA A 909 37.30 -29.67 -20.38
C ALA A 909 35.83 -30.12 -20.51
N SER A 910 34.91 -29.15 -20.48
CA SER A 910 33.46 -29.37 -20.57
C SER A 910 32.98 -29.61 -22.00
N THR A 911 33.80 -29.42 -23.03
CA THR A 911 33.40 -29.58 -24.44
C THR A 911 34.48 -30.30 -25.25
N PRO A 912 34.55 -31.64 -25.17
CA PRO A 912 35.48 -32.41 -25.97
C PRO A 912 35.15 -32.33 -27.46
N LEU A 913 36.17 -32.52 -28.29
CA LEU A 913 36.12 -32.33 -29.73
C LEU A 913 36.46 -33.62 -30.47
N ARG A 914 35.83 -33.83 -31.63
CA ARG A 914 36.17 -34.91 -32.56
C ARG A 914 36.83 -34.34 -33.79
N ILE A 915 38.11 -34.64 -34.00
CA ILE A 915 38.88 -34.18 -35.16
C ILE A 915 38.76 -35.21 -36.27
N SER A 916 38.35 -34.77 -37.45
CA SER A 916 38.19 -35.62 -38.63
C SER A 916 39.29 -35.41 -39.68
N GLY A 917 40.03 -34.30 -39.64
CA GLY A 917 41.17 -34.09 -40.54
C GLY A 917 41.97 -32.81 -40.27
N CYS A 918 43.27 -32.82 -40.62
CA CYS A 918 44.20 -31.70 -40.52
C CYS A 918 45.06 -31.59 -41.79
N GLU A 919 45.09 -30.42 -42.42
CA GLU A 919 45.87 -30.16 -43.64
C GLU A 919 46.77 -28.94 -43.43
N PHE A 920 48.06 -29.06 -43.76
CA PHE A 920 49.02 -27.95 -43.70
C PHE A 920 49.64 -27.73 -45.08
N THR A 921 49.47 -26.52 -45.61
CA THR A 921 49.86 -26.18 -46.99
C THR A 921 50.64 -24.87 -47.03
N CYS A 922 51.49 -24.69 -48.06
CA CYS A 922 52.27 -23.47 -48.26
C CYS A 922 51.79 -22.76 -49.53
N ALA A 923 51.33 -21.52 -49.41
CA ALA A 923 51.02 -20.67 -50.54
C ALA A 923 52.33 -20.08 -51.11
N GLY A 924 52.62 -20.35 -52.38
CA GLY A 924 53.78 -19.79 -53.10
C GLY A 924 54.95 -20.75 -53.36
N GLY A 925 54.89 -22.02 -52.92
CA GLY A 925 55.83 -23.07 -53.34
C GLY A 925 57.28 -22.95 -52.84
N SER A 926 57.56 -22.03 -51.94
CA SER A 926 58.88 -21.82 -51.31
C SER A 926 59.29 -22.96 -50.36
N TYR A 927 58.31 -23.69 -49.82
CA TYR A 927 58.51 -24.86 -48.95
C TYR A 927 57.66 -26.04 -49.43
N THR A 928 58.25 -27.23 -49.42
CA THR A 928 57.54 -28.50 -49.55
C THR A 928 57.16 -29.02 -48.16
N VAL A 929 55.86 -29.19 -47.93
CA VAL A 929 55.27 -29.68 -46.68
C VAL A 929 54.95 -31.16 -46.82
N ARG A 930 55.40 -31.98 -45.88
CA ARG A 930 55.05 -33.40 -45.79
C ARG A 930 54.48 -33.70 -44.41
N SER A 931 53.27 -34.24 -44.35
CA SER A 931 52.73 -34.81 -43.10
C SER A 931 53.53 -36.05 -42.72
N LEU A 932 53.91 -36.15 -41.45
CA LEU A 932 54.55 -37.34 -40.87
C LEU A 932 53.55 -38.21 -40.08
N HIS A 933 52.26 -37.93 -40.22
CA HIS A 933 51.19 -38.54 -39.45
C HIS A 933 50.14 -39.20 -40.36
N ASP A 934 49.72 -40.42 -40.00
CA ASP A 934 48.78 -41.26 -40.77
C ASP A 934 47.40 -41.43 -40.09
N ALA A 935 47.07 -40.73 -39.00
CA ALA A 935 45.86 -41.04 -38.21
C ALA A 935 44.51 -40.86 -38.92
N PHE A 936 44.49 -40.21 -40.09
CA PHE A 936 43.25 -39.88 -40.81
C PHE A 936 43.09 -40.65 -42.15
N SER A 937 43.94 -41.63 -42.46
CA SER A 937 44.02 -42.27 -43.79
C SER A 937 42.85 -43.21 -44.15
N GLU A 938 41.93 -43.52 -43.22
CA GLU A 938 40.76 -44.40 -43.44
C GLU A 938 39.42 -43.80 -42.96
N GLY A 939 39.29 -42.47 -42.91
CA GLY A 939 38.08 -41.81 -42.37
C GLY A 939 37.93 -41.96 -40.85
N ALA A 940 38.99 -42.38 -40.18
CA ALA A 940 39.07 -42.39 -38.72
C ALA A 940 39.03 -40.95 -38.19
N SER A 941 38.33 -40.77 -37.06
CA SER A 941 38.30 -39.51 -36.32
C SER A 941 38.90 -39.75 -34.95
N VAL A 942 39.49 -38.70 -34.38
CA VAL A 942 40.18 -38.75 -33.09
C VAL A 942 39.48 -37.82 -32.12
N ASP A 943 39.06 -38.35 -30.97
CA ASP A 943 38.46 -37.58 -29.89
C ASP A 943 39.58 -36.94 -29.06
N VAL A 944 39.47 -35.63 -28.82
CA VAL A 944 40.47 -34.78 -28.18
C VAL A 944 39.86 -34.04 -27.00
N THR A 945 40.59 -34.01 -25.89
CA THR A 945 40.25 -33.26 -24.67
C THR A 945 41.36 -32.24 -24.35
N ASP A 946 41.16 -31.45 -23.31
CA ASP A 946 42.20 -30.55 -22.77
C ASP A 946 43.40 -31.33 -22.18
N GLU A 947 43.13 -32.42 -21.44
CA GLU A 947 44.17 -33.28 -20.86
C GLU A 947 44.86 -34.19 -21.89
N GLN A 948 44.20 -34.50 -23.01
CA GLN A 948 44.69 -35.40 -24.06
C GLN A 948 44.71 -34.69 -25.43
N PRO A 949 45.70 -33.81 -25.68
CA PRO A 949 45.83 -33.11 -26.95
C PRO A 949 46.33 -34.02 -28.09
N LEU A 950 45.88 -33.75 -29.31
CA LEU A 950 46.42 -34.37 -30.52
C LEU A 950 47.71 -33.67 -30.97
N SER A 951 48.80 -34.41 -31.13
CA SER A 951 50.08 -33.89 -31.63
C SER A 951 50.35 -34.35 -33.06
N VAL A 952 50.33 -33.41 -34.02
CA VAL A 952 50.60 -33.67 -35.46
C VAL A 952 51.93 -33.05 -35.86
N PHE A 953 52.77 -33.79 -36.59
CA PHE A 953 54.07 -33.33 -37.07
C PHE A 953 54.08 -33.15 -38.59
N TYR A 954 54.62 -32.01 -39.02
CA TYR A 954 54.89 -31.72 -40.42
C TYR A 954 56.39 -31.50 -40.64
N GLU A 955 56.92 -32.09 -41.71
CA GLU A 955 58.27 -31.85 -42.19
C GLU A 955 58.25 -30.75 -43.25
N LEU A 956 59.01 -29.70 -43.01
CA LEU A 956 59.19 -28.55 -43.89
C LEU A 956 60.59 -28.59 -44.51
N THR A 957 60.61 -28.54 -45.83
CA THR A 957 61.84 -28.51 -46.63
C THR A 957 61.80 -27.32 -47.57
N ARG A 958 62.83 -26.47 -47.54
CA ARG A 958 62.90 -25.29 -48.41
C ARG A 958 63.18 -25.73 -49.86
N ALA A 959 62.35 -25.29 -50.80
CA ALA A 959 62.48 -25.66 -52.21
C ALA A 959 63.75 -25.06 -52.82
N ALA A 960 64.51 -25.85 -53.59
CA ALA A 960 65.82 -25.47 -54.14
C ALA A 960 65.77 -24.35 -55.20
N THR A 961 64.60 -24.07 -55.77
CA THR A 961 64.39 -23.11 -56.87
C THR A 961 64.40 -21.64 -56.44
N ALA A 962 64.45 -21.34 -55.14
CA ALA A 962 64.42 -19.96 -54.62
C ALA A 962 65.81 -19.30 -54.45
N LEU A 963 66.90 -19.97 -54.86
CA LEU A 963 68.27 -19.47 -54.65
C LEU A 963 68.86 -18.68 -55.83
N ASP A 964 68.30 -18.71 -57.04
CA ASP A 964 68.87 -18.01 -58.22
C ASP A 964 67.80 -17.64 -59.28
N ALA A 965 66.93 -16.68 -59.00
CA ALA A 965 66.12 -16.06 -60.06
C ALA A 965 66.14 -14.53 -59.93
N PRO A 966 66.64 -13.78 -60.93
CA PRO A 966 66.54 -12.33 -60.92
C PRO A 966 65.08 -11.92 -61.17
N VAL A 967 64.59 -11.01 -60.33
CA VAL A 967 63.27 -10.37 -60.49
C VAL A 967 63.22 -9.71 -61.88
N PRO A 968 62.28 -10.08 -62.77
CA PRO A 968 62.15 -9.40 -64.04
C PRO A 968 61.55 -8.00 -63.81
N ALA A 969 62.14 -6.99 -64.44
CA ALA A 969 61.59 -5.64 -64.46
C ALA A 969 60.19 -5.64 -65.12
N PRO A 970 59.22 -4.87 -64.62
CA PRO A 970 57.88 -4.85 -65.21
C PRO A 970 57.89 -4.04 -66.50
N ASP A 971 57.67 -4.70 -67.64
CA ASP A 971 57.33 -4.05 -68.90
C ASP A 971 55.88 -3.51 -68.85
N PRO A 972 55.62 -2.30 -69.37
CA PRO A 972 54.29 -1.70 -69.37
C PRO A 972 53.58 -2.07 -70.68
N ALA A 973 52.76 -3.11 -70.67
CA ALA A 973 51.54 -3.25 -71.47
C ALA A 973 51.14 -4.71 -71.67
N SER A 974 50.04 -5.12 -71.01
CA SER A 974 48.98 -5.84 -71.70
C SER A 974 47.72 -5.84 -70.84
N ASN A 975 46.73 -5.10 -71.33
CA ASN A 975 45.37 -5.05 -70.84
C ASN A 975 44.73 -6.43 -70.76
N PHE A 976 44.23 -6.80 -69.59
CA PHE A 976 42.99 -7.57 -69.47
C PHE A 976 42.07 -6.81 -68.50
N THR A 977 40.90 -6.46 -69.04
CA THR A 977 39.82 -5.67 -68.43
C THR A 977 39.16 -6.40 -67.26
N PRO A 978 38.88 -5.73 -66.12
CA PRO A 978 38.09 -6.27 -65.02
C PRO A 978 36.59 -5.99 -65.25
N ALA A 979 35.75 -6.98 -64.99
CA ALA A 979 34.30 -6.80 -64.94
C ALA A 979 33.80 -6.87 -63.49
N CYS A 980 33.25 -5.74 -63.07
CA CYS A 980 32.29 -5.48 -61.99
C CYS A 980 32.76 -5.50 -60.53
N ALA A 981 32.71 -4.30 -59.96
CA ALA A 981 33.03 -3.89 -58.60
C ALA A 981 31.78 -3.92 -57.70
N ASN A 982 32.00 -4.15 -56.41
CA ASN A 982 31.59 -3.25 -55.32
C ASN A 982 32.14 -3.78 -53.98
N SER A 983 33.20 -3.16 -53.50
CA SER A 983 33.71 -3.29 -52.13
C SER A 983 34.32 -1.92 -51.77
N PRO A 984 33.89 -1.24 -50.69
CA PRO A 984 34.58 -0.05 -50.23
C PRO A 984 35.77 -0.45 -49.35
N ALA A 985 36.88 0.24 -49.59
CA ALA A 985 38.17 0.08 -48.96
C ALA A 985 38.23 0.62 -47.53
N GLN A 986 39.09 0.04 -46.68
CA GLN A 986 40.18 0.71 -45.93
C GLN A 986 40.77 -0.22 -44.85
N TYR A 987 42.01 -0.67 -45.02
CA TYR A 987 43.20 -0.33 -44.19
C TYR A 987 44.42 -1.15 -44.70
N PRO A 988 45.66 -0.66 -44.47
CA PRO A 988 46.82 -1.00 -45.27
C PRO A 988 47.59 -2.17 -44.66
N ALA A 989 47.72 -3.24 -45.41
CA ALA A 989 48.95 -4.02 -45.44
C ALA A 989 49.00 -4.64 -46.83
N GLN A 990 49.92 -4.16 -47.66
CA GLN A 990 50.37 -4.97 -48.78
C GLN A 990 50.71 -6.35 -48.22
N PRO A 991 50.14 -7.47 -48.71
CA PRO A 991 50.68 -8.77 -48.36
C PRO A 991 52.11 -8.73 -48.88
N ARG A 992 53.09 -8.78 -47.96
CA ARG A 992 54.47 -9.04 -48.33
C ARG A 992 54.44 -10.22 -49.29
N ALA A 993 55.06 -10.08 -50.46
CA ALA A 993 55.25 -11.18 -51.41
C ALA A 993 56.24 -12.20 -50.82
N GLY A 994 55.84 -12.80 -49.70
CA GLY A 994 56.52 -13.83 -48.94
C GLY A 994 55.55 -14.99 -48.73
N ALA A 995 56.10 -16.19 -48.54
CA ALA A 995 55.31 -17.39 -48.37
C ALA A 995 54.39 -17.29 -47.14
N CYS A 996 53.14 -17.72 -47.26
CA CYS A 996 52.22 -17.83 -46.12
C CYS A 996 51.81 -19.29 -45.98
N PHE A 997 51.84 -19.84 -44.77
CA PHE A 997 51.37 -21.19 -44.52
C PHE A 997 49.90 -21.16 -44.10
N ASN A 998 49.11 -22.09 -44.62
CA ASN A 998 47.70 -22.25 -44.26
C ASN A 998 47.51 -23.60 -43.59
N PHE A 999 47.06 -23.57 -42.35
CA PHE A 999 46.64 -24.74 -41.59
C PHE A 999 45.11 -24.81 -41.58
N ARG A 1000 44.56 -25.95 -42.00
CA ARG A 1000 43.12 -26.21 -42.05
C ARG A 1000 42.79 -27.38 -41.12
N LEU A 1001 41.83 -27.16 -40.23
CA LEU A 1001 41.36 -28.14 -39.26
C LEU A 1001 39.88 -28.41 -39.48
N THR A 1002 39.49 -29.69 -39.53
CA THR A 1002 38.08 -30.11 -39.58
C THR A 1002 37.71 -30.84 -38.29
N TYR A 1003 36.69 -30.35 -37.59
CA TYR A 1003 36.31 -30.86 -36.27
C TYR A 1003 34.81 -30.75 -35.98
N ILE A 1004 34.32 -31.51 -35.01
CA ILE A 1004 32.94 -31.50 -34.51
C ILE A 1004 32.98 -31.35 -32.98
N SER A 1005 32.12 -30.50 -32.43
CA SER A 1005 31.89 -30.47 -30.99
C SER A 1005 31.01 -31.65 -30.57
N LEU A 1006 31.49 -32.48 -29.64
CA LEU A 1006 30.71 -33.61 -29.14
C LEU A 1006 29.43 -33.15 -28.41
N ALA A 1007 29.44 -31.96 -27.82
CA ALA A 1007 28.23 -31.35 -27.27
C ALA A 1007 27.19 -31.08 -28.35
N ALA A 1008 27.59 -30.49 -29.50
CA ALA A 1008 26.68 -30.25 -30.61
C ALA A 1008 26.12 -31.56 -31.21
N GLU A 1009 26.95 -32.61 -31.29
CA GLU A 1009 26.54 -33.95 -31.72
C GLU A 1009 25.46 -34.54 -30.80
N CYS A 1010 25.67 -34.50 -29.48
CA CYS A 1010 24.69 -34.98 -28.49
C CYS A 1010 23.38 -34.18 -28.52
N HIS A 1011 23.45 -32.84 -28.58
CA HIS A 1011 22.27 -31.99 -28.68
C HIS A 1011 21.47 -32.29 -29.96
N ALA A 1012 22.14 -32.46 -31.11
CA ALA A 1012 21.49 -32.80 -32.37
C ALA A 1012 20.77 -34.15 -32.30
N ALA A 1013 21.37 -35.16 -31.68
CA ALA A 1013 20.77 -36.48 -31.49
C ALA A 1013 19.50 -36.42 -30.61
N ILE A 1014 19.54 -35.67 -29.49
CA ILE A 1014 18.39 -35.48 -28.60
C ILE A 1014 17.28 -34.70 -29.32
N CYS A 1015 17.63 -33.63 -30.04
CA CYS A 1015 16.68 -32.85 -30.83
C CYS A 1015 15.98 -33.69 -31.91
N ALA A 1016 16.70 -34.60 -32.58
CA ALA A 1016 16.11 -35.54 -33.54
C ALA A 1016 15.13 -36.51 -32.88
N ALA A 1017 15.51 -37.11 -31.75
CA ALA A 1017 14.64 -38.00 -30.98
C ALA A 1017 13.38 -37.28 -30.44
N LEU A 1018 13.53 -36.02 -30.04
CA LEU A 1018 12.42 -35.18 -29.60
C LEU A 1018 11.43 -34.90 -30.74
N ARG A 1019 11.91 -34.56 -31.95
CA ARG A 1019 11.06 -34.38 -33.13
C ARG A 1019 10.28 -35.65 -33.48
N GLU A 1020 10.93 -36.81 -33.42
CA GLU A 1020 10.29 -38.10 -33.71
C GLU A 1020 9.16 -38.42 -32.73
N LYS A 1021 9.35 -38.17 -31.43
CA LYS A 1021 8.32 -38.41 -30.41
C LYS A 1021 7.17 -37.41 -30.45
N LEU A 1022 7.45 -36.12 -30.64
CA LEU A 1022 6.40 -35.10 -30.82
C LEU A 1022 5.60 -35.35 -32.10
N GLY A 1023 6.27 -35.90 -33.12
CA GLY A 1023 5.79 -36.81 -34.17
C GLY A 1023 4.54 -37.57 -33.84
N ALA A 1024 4.76 -38.58 -33.03
CA ALA A 1024 3.75 -39.57 -32.69
C ALA A 1024 2.59 -38.96 -31.88
N THR A 1025 2.82 -37.90 -31.12
CA THR A 1025 1.81 -37.29 -30.23
C THR A 1025 1.05 -36.11 -30.85
N LYS A 1026 1.32 -35.73 -32.11
CA LYS A 1026 0.73 -34.55 -32.79
C LYS A 1026 0.97 -33.22 -32.06
N LEU A 1027 2.02 -33.13 -31.25
CA LEU A 1027 2.39 -31.92 -30.47
C LEU A 1027 3.63 -31.21 -31.06
N HIS A 1028 3.85 -31.37 -32.37
CA HIS A 1028 4.97 -30.80 -33.11
C HIS A 1028 5.17 -29.30 -32.93
N HIS A 1029 4.07 -28.56 -32.77
CA HIS A 1029 4.06 -27.12 -32.61
C HIS A 1029 4.83 -26.63 -31.37
N HIS A 1030 5.01 -27.48 -30.35
CA HIS A 1030 5.77 -27.16 -29.15
C HIS A 1030 7.26 -27.56 -29.20
N TYR A 1031 7.75 -28.05 -30.36
CA TYR A 1031 9.13 -28.51 -30.49
C TYR A 1031 10.15 -27.45 -30.07
N HIS A 1032 10.04 -26.23 -30.56
CA HIS A 1032 11.02 -25.16 -30.30
C HIS A 1032 11.06 -24.73 -28.83
N LEU A 1033 9.91 -24.75 -28.14
CA LEU A 1033 9.83 -24.50 -26.70
C LEU A 1033 10.71 -25.51 -25.93
N LEU A 1034 10.59 -26.79 -26.27
CA LEU A 1034 11.38 -27.87 -25.64
C LEU A 1034 12.84 -27.90 -26.14
N ALA A 1035 13.09 -27.57 -27.40
CA ALA A 1035 14.43 -27.51 -27.98
C ALA A 1035 15.29 -26.44 -27.29
N SER A 1036 14.71 -25.29 -26.92
CA SER A 1036 15.41 -24.26 -26.15
C SER A 1036 15.88 -24.78 -24.79
N ALA A 1037 15.09 -25.64 -24.13
CA ALA A 1037 15.47 -26.26 -22.86
C ALA A 1037 16.56 -27.33 -23.05
N VAL A 1038 16.51 -28.10 -24.14
CA VAL A 1038 17.52 -29.12 -24.47
C VAL A 1038 18.91 -28.51 -24.63
N GLY A 1039 19.03 -27.28 -25.14
CA GLY A 1039 20.32 -26.58 -25.29
C GLY A 1039 21.05 -26.28 -23.98
N SER A 1040 20.36 -26.37 -22.84
CA SER A 1040 20.96 -26.18 -21.50
C SER A 1040 21.52 -27.47 -20.88
N LEU A 1041 21.43 -28.60 -21.58
CA LEU A 1041 21.90 -29.89 -21.06
C LEU A 1041 23.42 -29.97 -21.03
N THR A 1042 23.94 -30.51 -19.93
CA THR A 1042 25.36 -30.86 -19.76
C THR A 1042 25.50 -32.37 -19.76
N PHE A 1043 26.60 -32.89 -20.34
CA PHE A 1043 26.78 -34.33 -20.58
C PHE A 1043 27.94 -34.93 -19.77
N CYS A 1044 27.82 -36.21 -19.47
CA CYS A 1044 28.87 -37.01 -18.86
C CYS A 1044 29.82 -37.57 -19.92
N TRP A 1045 30.92 -36.88 -20.17
CA TRP A 1045 31.91 -37.23 -21.20
C TRP A 1045 32.57 -38.61 -21.02
N PRO A 1046 32.98 -39.04 -19.82
CA PRO A 1046 33.61 -40.35 -19.65
C PRO A 1046 32.71 -41.51 -20.10
N THR A 1047 31.41 -41.42 -19.81
CA THR A 1047 30.43 -42.44 -20.24
C THR A 1047 30.26 -42.41 -21.75
N TYR A 1048 30.09 -41.22 -22.33
CA TYR A 1048 29.89 -41.08 -23.77
C TYR A 1048 31.10 -41.57 -24.59
N LEU A 1049 32.32 -41.25 -24.18
CA LEU A 1049 33.56 -41.68 -24.85
C LEU A 1049 33.79 -43.20 -24.74
N LEU A 1050 33.36 -43.85 -23.65
CA LEU A 1050 33.56 -45.29 -23.43
C LEU A 1050 32.46 -46.17 -24.06
N SER A 1051 31.20 -45.73 -24.00
CA SER A 1051 30.04 -46.57 -24.39
C SER A 1051 29.19 -46.00 -25.53
N GLY A 1052 29.41 -44.75 -25.94
CA GLY A 1052 28.57 -44.04 -26.92
C GLY A 1052 27.18 -43.66 -26.40
N ALA A 1053 26.92 -43.87 -25.10
CA ALA A 1053 25.64 -43.56 -24.47
C ALA A 1053 25.60 -42.10 -23.99
N ILE A 1054 24.53 -41.39 -24.32
CA ILE A 1054 24.33 -39.99 -23.93
C ILE A 1054 23.69 -39.95 -22.53
N VAL A 1055 24.42 -39.43 -21.55
CA VAL A 1055 23.91 -39.24 -20.17
C VAL A 1055 24.06 -37.78 -19.79
N ALA A 1056 22.95 -37.10 -19.49
CA ALA A 1056 22.95 -35.72 -19.04
C ALA A 1056 23.13 -35.60 -17.51
N THR A 1057 24.02 -34.72 -17.06
CA THR A 1057 24.35 -34.51 -15.63
C THR A 1057 23.37 -33.61 -14.90
N ASN A 1058 22.81 -32.60 -15.57
CA ASN A 1058 21.86 -31.62 -15.00
C ASN A 1058 20.40 -31.90 -15.34
N LEU A 1059 20.06 -33.14 -15.71
CA LEU A 1059 18.75 -33.52 -16.20
C LEU A 1059 17.59 -33.12 -15.26
N ALA A 1060 17.75 -33.31 -13.96
CA ALA A 1060 16.69 -33.01 -12.98
C ALA A 1060 16.38 -31.50 -12.89
N GLU A 1061 17.42 -30.66 -13.03
CA GLU A 1061 17.28 -29.21 -12.96
C GLU A 1061 16.61 -28.66 -14.22
N VAL A 1062 17.05 -29.10 -15.40
CA VAL A 1062 16.44 -28.74 -16.69
C VAL A 1062 14.98 -29.20 -16.73
N ASN A 1063 14.68 -30.41 -16.26
CA ASN A 1063 13.30 -30.91 -16.16
C ASN A 1063 12.43 -30.02 -15.27
N ARG A 1064 12.93 -29.61 -14.10
CA ARG A 1064 12.18 -28.74 -13.18
C ARG A 1064 11.91 -27.37 -13.82
N HIS A 1065 12.95 -26.72 -14.34
CA HIS A 1065 12.84 -25.40 -14.95
C HIS A 1065 11.92 -25.41 -16.19
N THR A 1066 12.03 -26.45 -17.02
CA THR A 1066 11.16 -26.64 -18.19
C THR A 1066 9.71 -26.86 -17.77
N ASN A 1067 9.44 -27.64 -16.72
CA ASN A 1067 8.08 -27.85 -16.22
C ASN A 1067 7.48 -26.58 -15.61
N GLU A 1068 8.27 -25.78 -14.87
CA GLU A 1068 7.82 -24.48 -14.35
C GLU A 1068 7.46 -23.52 -15.50
N ARG A 1069 8.30 -23.46 -16.55
CA ARG A 1069 8.05 -22.65 -17.75
C ARG A 1069 6.84 -23.14 -18.54
N LEU A 1070 6.70 -24.45 -18.75
CA LEU A 1070 5.53 -25.07 -19.41
C LEU A 1070 4.23 -24.76 -18.66
N ALA A 1071 4.25 -24.72 -17.32
CA ALA A 1071 3.07 -24.42 -16.50
C ALA A 1071 2.61 -22.96 -16.60
N GLN A 1072 3.52 -22.03 -16.95
CA GLN A 1072 3.21 -20.60 -17.13
C GLN A 1072 2.69 -20.30 -18.54
N VAL A 1073 3.22 -20.98 -19.54
CA VAL A 1073 3.00 -20.68 -20.97
C VAL A 1073 1.84 -21.47 -21.58
N LEU A 1074 1.57 -22.70 -21.11
CA LEU A 1074 0.63 -23.61 -21.77
C LEU A 1074 -0.73 -23.74 -21.07
N LEU A 1075 -1.74 -24.09 -21.87
CA LEU A 1075 -3.04 -24.55 -21.37
C LEU A 1075 -2.89 -25.89 -20.63
N ARG A 1076 -3.65 -26.07 -19.53
CA ARG A 1076 -3.56 -27.26 -18.65
C ARG A 1076 -3.71 -28.61 -19.37
N THR A 1077 -4.35 -28.64 -20.54
CA THR A 1077 -4.61 -29.85 -21.32
C THR A 1077 -3.36 -30.41 -21.99
N ASP A 1078 -2.49 -29.55 -22.54
CA ASP A 1078 -1.33 -29.98 -23.34
C ASP A 1078 -0.07 -30.16 -22.49
N TYR A 1079 -0.03 -29.49 -21.33
CA TYR A 1079 1.05 -29.57 -20.35
C TYR A 1079 1.39 -31.03 -19.95
N ALA A 1080 0.38 -31.83 -19.61
CA ALA A 1080 0.60 -33.19 -19.10
C ALA A 1080 1.25 -34.09 -20.17
N ALA A 1081 0.79 -33.99 -21.41
CA ALA A 1081 1.32 -34.79 -22.52
C ALA A 1081 2.76 -34.38 -22.89
N LEU A 1082 3.12 -33.09 -22.81
CA LEU A 1082 4.47 -32.60 -23.09
C LEU A 1082 5.47 -32.92 -21.99
N ALA A 1083 5.05 -32.83 -20.72
CA ALA A 1083 5.89 -33.20 -19.60
C ALA A 1083 6.26 -34.70 -19.65
N ASP A 1084 5.33 -35.55 -20.09
CA ASP A 1084 5.57 -36.99 -20.27
C ASP A 1084 6.48 -37.31 -21.46
N THR A 1085 6.34 -36.59 -22.60
CA THR A 1085 7.22 -36.79 -23.77
C THR A 1085 8.66 -36.37 -23.45
N LEU A 1086 8.87 -35.22 -22.80
CA LEU A 1086 10.19 -34.75 -22.39
C LEU A 1086 10.86 -35.75 -21.42
N ARG A 1087 10.12 -36.21 -20.39
CA ARG A 1087 10.60 -37.24 -19.46
C ARG A 1087 10.98 -38.53 -20.19
N GLY A 1088 10.19 -38.92 -21.20
CA GLY A 1088 10.43 -40.12 -22.00
C GLY A 1088 11.59 -40.00 -22.99
N VAL A 1089 11.90 -38.83 -23.55
CA VAL A 1089 13.07 -38.63 -24.44
C VAL A 1089 14.35 -38.64 -23.63
N LEU A 1090 14.35 -37.95 -22.49
CA LEU A 1090 15.54 -37.82 -21.64
C LEU A 1090 15.86 -39.08 -20.82
N ALA A 1091 14.93 -40.04 -20.77
CA ALA A 1091 15.14 -41.35 -20.15
C ALA A 1091 15.59 -42.45 -21.14
N LEU A 1092 15.63 -42.17 -22.45
CA LEU A 1092 16.08 -43.13 -23.46
C LEU A 1092 17.60 -43.08 -23.64
N ASP A 1093 18.17 -44.27 -23.88
CA ASP A 1093 19.54 -44.47 -24.34
C ASP A 1093 19.62 -44.06 -25.82
N VAL A 1094 19.64 -42.74 -26.08
CA VAL A 1094 19.67 -42.19 -27.44
C VAL A 1094 21.06 -42.43 -28.05
N LYS A 1095 21.11 -43.24 -29.11
CA LYS A 1095 22.35 -43.42 -29.88
C LYS A 1095 22.49 -42.31 -30.92
N PRO A 1096 23.69 -41.71 -31.09
CA PRO A 1096 23.91 -40.73 -32.13
C PRO A 1096 23.88 -41.42 -33.51
N ALA A 1097 22.74 -41.33 -34.21
CA ALA A 1097 22.59 -41.84 -35.57
C ALA A 1097 22.69 -40.72 -36.63
N VAL A 1098 22.73 -39.45 -36.21
CA VAL A 1098 22.69 -38.27 -37.09
C VAL A 1098 24.08 -37.64 -37.14
N SER A 1099 24.69 -37.54 -38.31
CA SER A 1099 25.97 -36.82 -38.47
C SER A 1099 25.73 -35.31 -38.41
N CYS A 1100 26.31 -34.65 -37.41
CA CYS A 1100 26.41 -33.19 -37.39
C CYS A 1100 27.32 -32.71 -38.55
N GLU A 1101 27.07 -31.52 -39.10
CA GLU A 1101 27.94 -30.94 -40.12
C GLU A 1101 29.28 -30.53 -39.47
N PRO A 1102 30.44 -30.95 -40.01
CA PRO A 1102 31.74 -30.61 -39.42
C PRO A 1102 32.11 -29.15 -39.66
N GLN A 1103 32.70 -28.52 -38.64
CA GLN A 1103 33.25 -27.17 -38.72
C GLN A 1103 34.65 -27.20 -39.32
N GLN A 1104 34.98 -26.16 -40.09
CA GLN A 1104 36.31 -25.97 -40.69
C GLN A 1104 36.95 -24.68 -40.19
N LEU A 1105 38.11 -24.81 -39.56
CA LEU A 1105 38.91 -23.69 -39.05
C LEU A 1105 40.14 -23.48 -39.95
N TYR A 1106 40.35 -22.23 -40.36
CA TYR A 1106 41.53 -21.81 -41.13
C TYR A 1106 42.44 -20.93 -40.28
N ILE A 1107 43.71 -21.29 -40.19
CA ILE A 1107 44.75 -20.57 -39.46
C ILE A 1107 45.86 -20.21 -40.44
N ALA A 1108 46.09 -18.91 -40.63
CA ALA A 1108 47.30 -18.42 -41.29
C ALA A 1108 48.47 -18.54 -40.30
N VAL A 1109 49.50 -19.28 -40.70
CA VAL A 1109 50.70 -19.52 -39.90
C VAL A 1109 51.87 -18.80 -40.54
N ASP A 1110 52.56 -17.98 -39.75
CA ASP A 1110 53.76 -17.27 -40.18
C ASP A 1110 54.89 -18.24 -40.53
N VAL A 1111 55.81 -17.80 -41.39
CA VAL A 1111 57.00 -18.59 -41.72
C VAL A 1111 57.93 -18.62 -40.50
N PRO A 1112 58.37 -19.80 -40.03
CA PRO A 1112 59.28 -19.87 -38.90
C PRO A 1112 60.67 -19.35 -39.29
N GLU A 1113 61.16 -18.35 -38.56
CA GLU A 1113 62.44 -17.68 -38.79
C GLU A 1113 63.40 -17.91 -37.62
N LEU A 1114 64.67 -18.18 -37.91
CA LEU A 1114 65.73 -18.34 -36.91
C LEU A 1114 67.03 -17.70 -37.42
N ASP A 1115 67.59 -16.75 -36.68
CA ASP A 1115 68.77 -16.00 -37.12
C ASP A 1115 70.02 -16.88 -37.18
N MET A 1116 70.19 -17.78 -36.21
CA MET A 1116 71.37 -18.64 -36.11
C MET A 1116 71.05 -19.99 -35.46
N LEU A 1117 71.42 -21.09 -36.12
CA LEU A 1117 71.36 -22.45 -35.57
C LEU A 1117 72.78 -22.96 -35.30
N HIS A 1118 73.06 -23.37 -34.06
CA HIS A 1118 74.33 -23.99 -33.69
C HIS A 1118 74.17 -25.51 -33.55
N GLU A 1119 74.74 -26.28 -34.46
CA GLU A 1119 74.88 -27.71 -34.32
C GLU A 1119 76.22 -28.06 -33.65
N ILE A 1120 76.14 -28.78 -32.55
CA ILE A 1120 77.29 -29.10 -31.71
C ILE A 1120 77.49 -30.60 -31.64
N SER A 1121 78.73 -31.05 -31.80
CA SER A 1121 79.10 -32.45 -31.70
C SER A 1121 80.45 -32.63 -31.01
N PHE A 1122 80.53 -33.58 -30.08
CA PHE A 1122 81.83 -34.05 -29.54
C PHE A 1122 82.44 -35.11 -30.46
N GLU A 1123 83.60 -34.83 -31.04
CA GLU A 1123 84.38 -35.78 -31.85
C GLU A 1123 85.57 -36.31 -31.04
N TYR A 1124 85.56 -37.58 -30.69
CA TYR A 1124 86.65 -38.23 -29.94
C TYR A 1124 86.91 -39.65 -30.45
N THR A 1125 88.08 -40.20 -30.11
CA THR A 1125 88.45 -41.56 -30.55
C THR A 1125 87.70 -42.59 -29.72
N ARG A 1126 86.62 -43.16 -30.28
CA ARG A 1126 85.75 -44.15 -29.62
C ARG A 1126 86.50 -45.45 -29.29
N LYS A 1127 86.67 -45.74 -27.99
CA LYS A 1127 87.09 -47.04 -27.45
C LYS A 1127 85.88 -47.75 -26.84
N GLY A 1128 85.87 -49.08 -26.87
CA GLY A 1128 84.76 -49.86 -26.28
C GLY A 1128 84.65 -49.76 -24.76
N ARG A 1129 85.72 -49.32 -24.08
CA ARG A 1129 85.78 -49.04 -22.65
C ARG A 1129 86.89 -48.04 -22.38
N TYR A 1130 86.67 -47.13 -21.44
CA TYR A 1130 87.69 -46.20 -20.93
C TYR A 1130 87.95 -46.47 -19.45
N ALA A 1131 89.17 -46.30 -18.99
CA ALA A 1131 89.45 -46.40 -17.56
C ALA A 1131 89.09 -45.10 -16.81
N VAL A 1132 88.72 -45.18 -15.53
CA VAL A 1132 88.59 -44.00 -14.67
C VAL A 1132 89.90 -43.21 -14.68
N GLY A 1133 89.82 -41.91 -14.92
CA GLY A 1133 90.98 -41.02 -15.06
C GLY A 1133 91.80 -41.20 -16.35
N GLU A 1134 91.35 -42.01 -17.31
CA GLU A 1134 91.95 -42.06 -18.65
C GLU A 1134 91.61 -40.78 -19.43
N PRO A 1135 92.60 -40.00 -19.91
CA PRO A 1135 92.32 -38.78 -20.66
C PRO A 1135 91.71 -39.11 -22.03
N ILE A 1136 90.51 -38.59 -22.28
CA ILE A 1136 89.83 -38.68 -23.58
C ILE A 1136 90.05 -37.36 -24.32
N GLU A 1137 90.88 -37.39 -25.36
CA GLU A 1137 91.05 -36.26 -26.26
C GLU A 1137 89.78 -36.09 -27.12
N THR A 1138 89.11 -34.96 -26.94
CA THR A 1138 87.82 -34.66 -27.56
C THR A 1138 87.85 -33.31 -28.26
N GLN A 1139 87.46 -33.28 -29.52
CA GLN A 1139 87.23 -32.05 -30.28
C GLN A 1139 85.76 -31.68 -30.20
N LEU A 1140 85.46 -30.53 -29.63
CA LEU A 1140 84.12 -29.96 -29.69
C LEU A 1140 83.96 -29.16 -30.97
N VAL A 1141 83.11 -29.64 -31.88
CA VAL A 1141 82.83 -28.98 -33.16
C VAL A 1141 81.50 -28.24 -33.06
N VAL A 1142 81.53 -26.94 -33.28
CA VAL A 1142 80.35 -26.06 -33.33
C VAL A 1142 80.17 -25.57 -34.75
N ARG A 1143 79.14 -26.07 -35.43
CA ARG A 1143 78.72 -25.63 -36.77
C ARG A 1143 77.55 -24.68 -36.63
N SER A 1144 77.75 -23.44 -37.05
CA SER A 1144 76.73 -22.39 -37.01
C SER A 1144 76.20 -22.18 -38.42
N THR A 1145 74.88 -22.07 -38.56
CA THR A 1145 74.22 -21.81 -39.83
C THR A 1145 73.12 -20.76 -39.70
N GLY A 1146 73.17 -19.74 -40.56
CA GLY A 1146 72.19 -18.65 -40.66
C GLY A 1146 71.23 -18.87 -41.84
N ARG A 1147 71.08 -20.12 -42.30
CA ARG A 1147 70.26 -20.51 -43.46
C ARG A 1147 68.77 -20.17 -43.29
N TRP A 1148 68.33 -20.11 -42.03
CA TRP A 1148 66.95 -19.86 -41.62
C TRP A 1148 66.65 -18.38 -41.36
N ARG A 1149 67.66 -17.50 -41.54
CA ARG A 1149 67.53 -16.06 -41.36
C ARG A 1149 66.71 -15.46 -42.50
N ALA A 1150 65.77 -14.57 -42.18
CA ALA A 1150 64.99 -13.85 -43.17
C ALA A 1150 65.90 -12.97 -44.06
N ALA A 1151 65.60 -12.93 -45.36
CA ALA A 1151 66.30 -12.02 -46.26
C ALA A 1151 65.86 -10.59 -45.97
N VAL A 1152 66.73 -9.79 -45.33
CA VAL A 1152 66.47 -8.36 -45.12
C VAL A 1152 66.58 -7.64 -46.46
N ALA A 1153 65.45 -7.26 -47.04
CA ALA A 1153 65.41 -6.23 -48.07
C ALA A 1153 65.80 -4.90 -47.40
N GLN A 1154 67.00 -4.38 -47.70
CA GLN A 1154 67.39 -3.05 -47.22
C GLN A 1154 66.48 -1.99 -47.85
N PRO A 1155 65.77 -1.17 -47.05
CA PRO A 1155 65.10 0.03 -47.56
C PRO A 1155 66.18 1.01 -48.02
N GLY A 1156 65.99 1.65 -49.18
CA GLY A 1156 66.95 2.60 -49.73
C GLY A 1156 67.22 3.76 -48.76
N GLU A 1157 68.48 3.98 -48.43
CA GLU A 1157 68.94 5.20 -47.76
C GLU A 1157 69.21 6.31 -48.80
N GLU A 1158 68.44 7.39 -48.71
CA GLU A 1158 68.76 8.68 -49.32
C GLU A 1158 70.02 9.30 -48.68
N PRO A 1159 70.80 10.12 -49.39
CA PRO A 1159 72.06 10.65 -48.88
C PRO A 1159 71.81 11.84 -47.95
N GLY A 1160 71.87 11.60 -46.64
CA GLY A 1160 71.88 12.63 -45.59
C GLY A 1160 73.27 12.77 -44.94
N LEU A 1161 73.79 14.00 -44.92
CA LEU A 1161 75.10 14.41 -44.44
C LEU A 1161 75.37 14.11 -42.94
N ASP A 1162 76.66 13.92 -42.64
CA ASP A 1162 77.35 14.02 -41.35
C ASP A 1162 77.39 12.80 -40.42
N SER A 1163 78.33 11.88 -40.69
CA SER A 1163 79.44 11.58 -39.76
C SER A 1163 80.39 10.52 -40.35
N ARG A 1164 81.69 10.79 -40.27
CA ARG A 1164 82.79 9.86 -40.58
C ARG A 1164 82.75 8.67 -39.61
N GLU A 1165 82.37 7.49 -40.09
CA GLU A 1165 82.84 6.20 -39.54
C GLU A 1165 83.01 5.18 -40.69
N ASP A 1166 84.00 4.31 -40.53
CA ASP A 1166 84.60 3.38 -41.49
C ASP A 1166 83.62 2.42 -42.22
N PRO A 1167 84.01 1.83 -43.37
CA PRO A 1167 83.16 0.85 -44.07
C PRO A 1167 82.91 -0.37 -43.18
N LYS A 1168 81.69 -0.46 -42.61
CA LYS A 1168 81.23 -1.65 -41.90
C LYS A 1168 81.20 -2.82 -42.87
N GLY A 1169 82.22 -3.68 -42.76
CA GLY A 1169 82.20 -5.03 -43.31
C GLY A 1169 80.99 -5.82 -42.79
N PRO A 1170 80.74 -7.02 -43.35
CA PRO A 1170 79.56 -7.82 -43.01
C PRO A 1170 79.42 -7.98 -41.48
N PRO A 1171 78.19 -7.96 -40.94
CA PRO A 1171 77.97 -8.02 -39.50
C PRO A 1171 78.59 -9.31 -38.96
N VAL A 1172 79.57 -9.15 -38.06
CA VAL A 1172 80.22 -10.26 -37.37
C VAL A 1172 79.47 -10.51 -36.08
N ASP A 1173 78.74 -11.61 -36.01
CA ASP A 1173 78.05 -12.02 -34.79
C ASP A 1173 79.02 -12.85 -33.91
N VAL A 1174 79.09 -12.49 -32.63
CA VAL A 1174 80.00 -13.10 -31.64
C VAL A 1174 79.18 -13.89 -30.64
N PHE A 1175 79.54 -15.16 -30.47
CA PHE A 1175 78.86 -16.11 -29.59
C PHE A 1175 79.85 -16.67 -28.57
N LEU A 1176 79.36 -17.03 -27.40
CA LEU A 1176 80.09 -17.63 -26.31
C LEU A 1176 79.63 -19.08 -26.12
N VAL A 1177 80.53 -20.05 -26.34
CA VAL A 1177 80.30 -21.45 -25.95
C VAL A 1177 80.82 -21.64 -24.53
N HIS A 1178 80.01 -22.22 -23.69
CA HIS A 1178 80.35 -22.62 -22.33
C HIS A 1178 79.96 -24.09 -22.11
N VAL A 1179 80.96 -24.93 -21.87
CA VAL A 1179 80.76 -26.33 -21.45
C VAL A 1179 80.39 -26.32 -19.97
N ILE A 1180 79.22 -26.86 -19.64
CA ILE A 1180 78.69 -26.86 -18.27
C ILE A 1180 79.48 -27.89 -17.45
N GLU A 1181 79.95 -27.48 -16.27
CA GLU A 1181 80.63 -28.36 -15.32
C GLU A 1181 79.68 -29.48 -14.88
N ASP A 1182 80.16 -30.72 -14.89
CA ASP A 1182 79.43 -31.93 -14.51
C ASP A 1182 80.32 -32.75 -13.58
N ASP A 1183 79.79 -33.17 -12.42
CA ASP A 1183 80.54 -33.91 -11.40
C ASP A 1183 81.10 -35.25 -11.92
N ASN A 1184 80.55 -35.76 -13.02
CA ASN A 1184 81.01 -36.99 -13.67
C ASN A 1184 82.32 -36.82 -14.46
N TRP A 1185 82.67 -35.59 -14.84
CA TRP A 1185 83.77 -35.28 -15.76
C TRP A 1185 84.71 -34.20 -15.22
N LEU A 1186 86.01 -34.52 -15.15
CA LEU A 1186 87.06 -33.53 -15.04
C LEU A 1186 87.40 -33.04 -16.46
N ILE A 1187 87.02 -31.81 -16.78
CA ILE A 1187 87.21 -31.24 -18.12
C ILE A 1187 88.44 -30.34 -18.12
N THR A 1188 89.44 -30.65 -18.95
CA THR A 1188 90.65 -29.84 -19.10
C THR A 1188 90.72 -29.23 -20.51
N GLY A 1189 91.07 -27.95 -20.63
CA GLY A 1189 91.03 -27.20 -21.89
C GLY A 1189 90.26 -25.88 -21.78
N MET A 1190 89.99 -25.23 -22.91
CA MET A 1190 89.21 -23.99 -22.94
C MET A 1190 87.70 -24.28 -22.82
N GLN A 1191 87.20 -24.33 -21.58
CA GLN A 1191 85.79 -24.62 -21.27
C GLN A 1191 84.82 -23.51 -21.69
N THR A 1192 85.30 -22.26 -21.75
CA THR A 1192 84.53 -21.09 -22.19
C THR A 1192 85.30 -20.36 -23.28
N THR A 1193 84.73 -20.26 -24.48
CA THR A 1193 85.40 -19.60 -25.62
C THR A 1193 84.41 -18.78 -26.45
N ARG A 1194 84.85 -17.58 -26.86
CA ARG A 1194 84.14 -16.75 -27.83
C ARG A 1194 84.52 -17.15 -29.25
N PHE A 1195 83.53 -17.33 -30.12
CA PHE A 1195 83.74 -17.56 -31.54
C PHE A 1195 82.93 -16.58 -32.38
N ARG A 1196 83.39 -16.33 -33.61
CA ARG A 1196 82.81 -15.35 -34.54
C ARG A 1196 82.29 -16.06 -35.77
N VAL A 1197 81.08 -15.73 -36.20
CA VAL A 1197 80.47 -16.28 -37.42
C VAL A 1197 80.42 -15.18 -38.47
N ASN A 1198 81.19 -15.35 -39.55
CA ASN A 1198 81.24 -14.40 -40.67
C ASN A 1198 80.37 -14.91 -41.82
N GLY A 1199 79.34 -14.16 -42.24
CA GLY A 1199 78.56 -14.49 -43.43
C GLY A 1199 77.55 -15.64 -43.24
N GLY A 1200 77.01 -15.82 -42.03
CA GLY A 1200 75.92 -16.74 -41.74
C GLY A 1200 76.33 -18.19 -41.47
N ASN A 1201 77.40 -18.70 -42.08
CA ASN A 1201 77.90 -20.05 -41.78
C ASN A 1201 79.30 -19.98 -41.16
N GLY A 1202 79.54 -20.78 -40.12
CA GLY A 1202 80.86 -20.84 -39.48
C GLY A 1202 81.07 -22.17 -38.76
N GLU A 1203 82.29 -22.68 -38.79
CA GLU A 1203 82.69 -23.86 -38.01
C GLU A 1203 83.80 -23.47 -37.05
N THR A 1204 83.62 -23.78 -35.76
CA THR A 1204 84.64 -23.58 -34.73
C THR A 1204 84.94 -24.92 -34.07
N ARG A 1205 86.23 -25.20 -33.84
CA ARG A 1205 86.68 -26.42 -33.18
C ARG A 1205 87.44 -26.07 -31.92
N LEU A 1206 87.07 -26.69 -30.80
CA LEU A 1206 87.70 -26.50 -29.50
C LEU A 1206 88.30 -27.83 -29.04
N LEU A 1207 89.55 -27.81 -28.62
CA LEU A 1207 90.22 -29.00 -28.07
C LEU A 1207 89.92 -29.08 -26.57
N LEU A 1208 89.30 -30.18 -26.16
CA LEU A 1208 88.98 -30.52 -24.78
C LEU A 1208 89.60 -31.88 -24.45
N CYS A 1209 89.94 -32.09 -23.19
CA CYS A 1209 90.27 -33.41 -22.67
C CYS A 1209 89.33 -33.74 -21.51
N LEU A 1210 88.51 -34.78 -21.72
CA LEU A 1210 87.53 -35.26 -20.77
C LEU A 1210 88.14 -36.39 -19.94
N LEU A 1211 88.14 -36.25 -18.63
CA LEU A 1211 88.61 -37.28 -17.69
C LEU A 1211 87.41 -37.82 -16.92
N PRO A 1212 87.03 -39.08 -17.10
CA PRO A 1212 85.91 -39.66 -16.39
C PRO A 1212 86.28 -39.87 -14.91
N VAL A 1213 85.44 -39.38 -14.01
CA VAL A 1213 85.65 -39.44 -12.55
C VAL A 1213 84.92 -40.61 -11.91
N VAL A 1214 83.78 -41.02 -12.49
CA VAL A 1214 82.86 -42.02 -11.94
C VAL A 1214 82.81 -43.27 -12.84
N LEU A 1215 82.52 -44.44 -12.26
CA LEU A 1215 82.32 -45.70 -12.98
C LEU A 1215 80.92 -45.79 -13.59
N GLY A 1216 80.79 -46.40 -14.77
CA GLY A 1216 79.50 -46.63 -15.45
C GLY A 1216 79.36 -45.92 -16.79
N ASP A 1217 78.14 -45.86 -17.31
CA ASP A 1217 77.81 -45.16 -18.56
C ASP A 1217 77.64 -43.66 -18.27
N LEU A 1218 78.64 -42.87 -18.61
CA LEU A 1218 78.63 -41.43 -18.40
C LEU A 1218 78.16 -40.69 -19.65
N ALA A 1219 77.06 -39.95 -19.55
CA ALA A 1219 76.61 -39.06 -20.62
C ALA A 1219 77.65 -37.96 -20.89
N LEU A 1220 77.78 -37.53 -22.15
CA LEU A 1220 78.69 -36.43 -22.49
C LEU A 1220 78.28 -35.10 -21.81
N PRO A 1221 79.25 -34.21 -21.50
CA PRO A 1221 78.96 -32.93 -20.84
C PRO A 1221 77.96 -32.06 -21.61
N LYS A 1222 77.11 -31.33 -20.88
CA LYS A 1222 76.15 -30.39 -21.48
C LYS A 1222 76.83 -29.12 -21.94
N ILE A 1223 76.29 -28.49 -22.97
CA ILE A 1223 76.86 -27.28 -23.59
C ILE A 1223 75.79 -26.21 -23.66
N SER A 1224 76.19 -24.99 -23.31
CA SER A 1224 75.39 -23.78 -23.51
C SER A 1224 76.08 -22.86 -24.50
N VAL A 1225 75.32 -22.29 -25.43
CA VAL A 1225 75.79 -21.22 -26.33
C VAL A 1225 74.95 -19.99 -26.06
N THR A 1226 75.61 -18.85 -25.88
CA THR A 1226 74.98 -17.56 -25.63
C THR A 1226 75.50 -16.52 -26.61
N SER A 1227 74.68 -15.52 -26.93
CA SER A 1227 75.04 -14.39 -27.80
C SER A 1227 75.30 -13.15 -26.96
N ASP A 1228 76.26 -12.31 -27.36
CA ASP A 1228 76.47 -10.98 -26.75
C ASP A 1228 75.33 -9.99 -27.13
N LYS A 1229 74.55 -10.29 -28.17
CA LYS A 1229 73.34 -9.54 -28.57
C LYS A 1229 72.08 -10.31 -28.14
N PRO A 1230 71.23 -9.76 -27.25
CA PRO A 1230 70.03 -10.44 -26.78
C PRO A 1230 68.90 -10.50 -27.82
N GLU A 1231 68.97 -9.72 -28.90
CA GLU A 1231 67.93 -9.62 -29.94
C GLU A 1231 68.00 -10.74 -31.00
N LEU A 1232 69.03 -11.59 -30.99
CA LEU A 1232 69.20 -12.66 -31.98
C LEU A 1232 68.41 -13.91 -31.59
N ALA A 1233 67.50 -14.36 -32.46
CA ALA A 1233 66.81 -15.63 -32.30
C ALA A 1233 67.76 -16.80 -32.64
N MET A 1234 68.22 -17.53 -31.63
CA MET A 1234 69.18 -18.62 -31.79
C MET A 1234 68.74 -19.92 -31.11
N ASP A 1235 69.10 -21.05 -31.71
CA ASP A 1235 68.85 -22.38 -31.15
C ASP A 1235 70.11 -23.26 -31.23
N THR A 1236 70.23 -24.23 -30.34
CA THR A 1236 71.39 -25.11 -30.22
C THR A 1236 70.97 -26.58 -30.25
N VAL A 1237 71.52 -27.33 -31.21
CA VAL A 1237 71.26 -28.75 -31.41
C VAL A 1237 72.53 -29.54 -31.12
N VAL A 1238 72.50 -30.37 -30.09
CA VAL A 1238 73.64 -31.25 -29.73
C VAL A 1238 73.41 -32.65 -30.33
N GLN A 1239 74.20 -33.01 -31.35
CA GLN A 1239 74.01 -34.23 -32.15
C GLN A 1239 74.19 -35.51 -31.33
N ASN A 1240 75.14 -35.53 -30.39
CA ASN A 1240 75.43 -36.68 -29.52
C ASN A 1240 75.02 -36.46 -28.06
N SER A 1241 73.96 -35.68 -27.83
CA SER A 1241 73.42 -35.42 -26.48
C SER A 1241 73.00 -36.66 -25.69
N LEU A 1242 72.66 -37.76 -26.38
CA LEU A 1242 72.28 -39.04 -25.79
C LEU A 1242 73.42 -40.08 -25.81
N GLU A 1243 74.60 -39.73 -26.33
CA GLU A 1243 75.76 -40.63 -26.34
C GLU A 1243 76.37 -40.70 -24.93
N ALA A 1244 76.65 -41.91 -24.48
CA ALA A 1244 77.29 -42.17 -23.19
C ALA A 1244 78.58 -42.98 -23.39
N VAL A 1245 79.55 -42.75 -22.52
CA VAL A 1245 80.86 -43.39 -22.51
C VAL A 1245 80.93 -44.38 -21.36
N LEU A 1246 81.22 -45.65 -21.65
CA LEU A 1246 81.38 -46.69 -20.63
C LEU A 1246 82.76 -46.58 -19.96
N VAL A 1247 82.76 -46.34 -18.65
CA VAL A 1247 83.96 -46.19 -17.83
C VAL A 1247 84.11 -47.38 -16.86
N VAL A 1248 85.28 -48.02 -16.90
CA VAL A 1248 85.66 -49.21 -16.12
C VAL A 1248 86.85 -48.92 -15.20
N PRO A 1249 87.09 -49.71 -14.13
CA PRO A 1249 88.24 -49.47 -13.25
C PRO A 1249 89.58 -49.79 -13.94
N GLN A 1250 90.65 -49.10 -13.51
CA GLN A 1250 91.99 -49.14 -14.14
C GLN A 1250 92.81 -50.41 -13.79
N LEU A 1251 92.34 -51.24 -12.87
CA LEU A 1251 92.96 -52.50 -12.46
C LEU A 1251 92.17 -53.67 -13.08
N ASP A 1252 92.83 -54.52 -13.88
CA ASP A 1252 92.27 -55.79 -14.40
C ASP A 1252 92.02 -56.84 -13.29
N THR A 1253 92.15 -56.49 -12.01
CA THR A 1253 91.85 -57.38 -10.89
C THR A 1253 90.39 -57.24 -10.47
N ILE A 1254 89.57 -58.13 -11.00
CA ILE A 1254 88.22 -58.43 -10.54
C ILE A 1254 88.28 -58.81 -9.04
N THR A 1255 87.75 -57.97 -8.18
CA THR A 1255 87.24 -58.39 -6.86
C THR A 1255 85.74 -58.15 -6.84
N PHE A 1256 84.97 -59.22 -7.06
CA PHE A 1256 83.55 -59.25 -6.74
C PHE A 1256 83.40 -59.15 -5.22
N THR A 1257 82.62 -58.19 -4.75
CA THR A 1257 81.96 -58.25 -3.45
C THR A 1257 80.46 -58.31 -3.71
N PHE A 1258 79.86 -59.45 -3.35
CA PHE A 1258 78.43 -59.73 -3.42
C PHE A 1258 77.58 -58.73 -2.63
#